data_AF-A0A561PZH5-F1
#
_entry.id   AF-A0A561PZH5-F1
#
_cell.length_a   1.000
_cell.length_b   1.000
_cell.length_c   1.000
_cell.angle_alpha   90.00
_cell.angle_beta   90.00
_cell.angle_gamma   90.00
#
_symmetry.space_group_name_H-M   'P 1'
#
loop_
_entity.id
_entity.type
_entity.pdbx_description
1 polymer ?
#
loop_
_entity_poly.entity_id
_entity_poly.type
_entity_poly.pdbx_seq_one_letter_code
_entity_poly.pdbx_strand_id
1 'polypeptide(L)'
;MSNDPFTFDMFGRSALSSGLGLGVTAFGGFEPMAANDDEPDPTPPPLAPALPVAVTPPGRNGRRQNFYVDGDRGLGASWKDRARANVAAILVADGIARQERPATPEEQARLIRFTGFGAGELANGMFRRPGEIDFRDGWDVLGSSLETAVSEADYASLARCTQYAHFTPEFIIRAIWSAIEKLGWRGGRVLEPGIGTGLFPALIPEIYRGAACVTGIELDPVTARIVALLQPKARIINGDFARTDLAPIYDLAIGNPPFSDRTVRSDRAYRALGLRLHDYFIARSIDLLKPGALAAFVTSHGTMDKVDTTAREHIAKSADLIAAIRLPEGSFWRDAGTDVVVDILFFRKRKEGEPKGDQMWLDVDDVRPAADDEGAIRVNRWFARHPDFVLGTHALTSGPFGETYTCRPRGGDDLETALAAAIDLLPVDLYDGEPTPIDIDLEDELAEIVDLRPTDSPIREGSFFIDRAKGLMQMLDGVAVPVNVRKGLTGDGISEKHARIISKLIPIRDAVREVLKAQETDRPWRELQVRLRIAWSSFVRDFGPVNHTTVSIQEDAETGEIKETHRQPNLASFRDDPDCWLVASIEDYDLETDTAKPGPIFSERVIAPPAAPTITSPADALAVVLNERGHVDIDHIAELLHSDPADVVDELAEAIFRDPADGSWQTADGYLSGAVRTKLAAAQAAADLDPAFERNVRALQDVQPADLRPSDITARLGAPWIPAAVVVAFVKEKMDADIRIHHMPELGSWTVEARQLGYSAAGTSEWGTSRRHAGDLLADALNSRVPQIFDVLKDVDGERRVLNVVDTEAARDKLQRIKQSFQDWVWTDPDRTDRLARDYNDRFNNIAPRKFDGSHLKLPGASGAFVLYGHQKRGIWRIIADGSTYLAHAVGAGKTMTMAAAIMEQRRLGLIAKAMLVVPGHCLAQAAREFLALYPNARILVADETNFTKDKRARFLSRAATATWDAIIITHSAFRFIAVPSAFEQEMIQDELQLYEDLLTKVDSEDRVSRKRLERLKEGLQERLEGLATRKDDLLTISEIGVDQIVVDEAQEFRKLSFATNMSTLKGIDPNGSQRAWDLYVKSRYIETKNPGRALVLASGTPITNTLGEMFSIQRLLGHAALAERGLHEFDAWASCFGDTTTELEIQPSGKYKPVSRFASFVNVPELIAMFRSFADVVMPDDLRQYVKVPNISTGRRQILAAKPTALFKTYQQMLDGRIKAIEKREGPAKPGDDILLSVITDGRHAAIDLRFVMPAAENEADNKLNLLVRNAHRI
;
A
#
# COMPACT_ATOMS: atom_id res chain seq x y z
N MET A 1 -17.54 -50.38 17.25
CA MET A 1 -18.36 -49.29 17.82
C MET A 1 -17.45 -48.39 18.64
N SER A 2 -17.07 -47.25 18.09
CA SER A 2 -16.46 -46.09 18.77
C SER A 2 -16.45 -44.99 17.72
N ASN A 3 -17.60 -44.30 17.60
CA ASN A 3 -17.72 -43.09 16.80
C ASN A 3 -17.07 -41.97 17.61
N ASP A 4 -16.01 -41.39 17.07
CA ASP A 4 -15.36 -40.19 17.59
C ASP A 4 -16.23 -38.97 17.22
N PRO A 5 -16.81 -38.21 18.17
CA PRO A 5 -17.83 -37.21 17.91
C PRO A 5 -17.29 -35.85 17.42
N PHE A 6 -15.97 -35.67 17.24
CA PHE A 6 -15.37 -34.37 16.92
C PHE A 6 -14.96 -34.16 15.45
N THR A 7 -15.56 -34.88 14.51
CA THR A 7 -15.35 -34.62 13.07
C THR A 7 -16.69 -34.48 12.35
N PHE A 8 -17.27 -33.28 12.39
CA PHE A 8 -18.30 -32.92 11.42
C PHE A 8 -17.65 -32.65 10.06
N ASP A 9 -18.05 -33.46 9.09
CA ASP A 9 -17.53 -33.53 7.73
C ASP A 9 -18.12 -32.42 6.87
N MET A 10 -17.58 -31.20 7.03
CA MET A 10 -18.04 -30.05 6.24
C MET A 10 -17.33 -29.95 4.88
N PHE A 11 -16.17 -30.61 4.72
CA PHE A 11 -15.29 -30.47 3.56
C PHE A 11 -14.44 -31.72 3.22
N GLY A 12 -14.68 -32.90 3.78
CA GLY A 12 -13.91 -34.10 3.47
C GLY A 12 -12.51 -34.11 4.13
N ARG A 13 -12.04 -35.29 4.51
CA ARG A 13 -10.85 -35.52 5.33
C ARG A 13 -9.54 -35.05 4.67
N SER A 14 -8.84 -34.09 5.28
CA SER A 14 -7.43 -34.25 5.73
C SER A 14 -6.89 -32.97 6.39
N ALA A 15 -7.21 -32.73 7.67
CA ALA A 15 -6.39 -31.87 8.52
C ALA A 15 -5.87 -32.72 9.67
N LEU A 16 -4.59 -33.11 9.61
CA LEU A 16 -3.86 -33.49 10.82
C LEU A 16 -3.00 -32.30 11.22
N SER A 17 -3.31 -31.78 12.41
CA SER A 17 -2.34 -31.48 13.47
C SER A 17 -0.88 -31.68 13.05
N SER A 18 -0.17 -30.56 12.90
CA SER A 18 1.27 -30.52 12.79
C SER A 18 1.95 -31.17 14.00
N GLY A 19 2.93 -31.99 13.70
CA GLY A 19 3.91 -32.54 14.63
C GLY A 19 5.14 -32.99 13.83
N LEU A 20 6.11 -32.06 13.70
CA LEU A 20 7.56 -32.21 13.48
C LEU A 20 8.11 -33.29 12.50
N GLY A 21 8.82 -32.81 11.45
CA GLY A 21 10.25 -33.12 11.22
C GLY A 21 10.69 -34.12 10.11
N LEU A 22 11.43 -33.58 9.12
CA LEU A 22 12.65 -34.09 8.44
C LEU A 22 12.61 -35.31 7.47
N GLY A 23 12.78 -35.03 6.17
CA GLY A 23 13.99 -35.37 5.38
C GLY A 23 14.09 -36.68 4.55
N VAL A 24 14.40 -36.48 3.25
CA VAL A 24 15.43 -37.19 2.43
C VAL A 24 15.00 -38.36 1.49
N THR A 25 14.97 -38.01 0.19
CA THR A 25 15.49 -38.67 -1.05
C THR A 25 15.41 -40.18 -1.32
N ALA A 26 15.03 -40.57 -2.55
CA ALA A 26 15.79 -41.43 -3.50
C ALA A 26 14.88 -41.92 -4.67
N PHE A 27 15.13 -41.53 -5.93
CA PHE A 27 16.04 -42.09 -6.96
C PHE A 27 15.52 -43.30 -7.77
N GLY A 28 15.71 -43.21 -9.10
CA GLY A 28 15.62 -44.30 -10.10
C GLY A 28 14.71 -43.88 -11.26
N GLY A 29 15.14 -43.68 -12.50
CA GLY A 29 16.25 -44.27 -13.26
C GLY A 29 15.68 -44.99 -14.49
N PHE A 30 16.46 -45.06 -15.59
CA PHE A 30 16.22 -45.76 -16.87
C PHE A 30 15.71 -44.93 -18.07
N GLU A 31 16.63 -44.20 -18.72
CA GLU A 31 17.27 -44.52 -20.03
C GLU A 31 16.77 -45.76 -20.86
N PRO A 32 17.13 -45.90 -22.16
CA PRO A 32 16.93 -45.00 -23.31
C PRO A 32 16.54 -45.81 -24.58
N MET A 33 16.32 -45.16 -25.74
CA MET A 33 16.56 -45.69 -27.12
C MET A 33 15.87 -44.73 -28.12
N ALA A 34 16.24 -44.60 -29.39
CA ALA A 34 17.49 -44.68 -30.15
C ALA A 34 17.06 -44.57 -31.63
N ALA A 35 17.89 -43.89 -32.42
CA ALA A 35 18.23 -44.24 -33.81
C ALA A 35 17.36 -43.73 -34.99
N ASN A 36 18.12 -43.14 -35.92
CA ASN A 36 18.03 -43.16 -37.39
C ASN A 36 17.13 -42.14 -38.10
N ASP A 37 17.50 -41.59 -39.25
CA ASP A 37 18.77 -41.44 -40.00
C ASP A 37 18.44 -40.56 -41.22
N ASP A 38 19.48 -39.94 -41.78
CA ASP A 38 19.67 -39.58 -43.20
C ASP A 38 18.82 -38.48 -43.88
N GLU A 39 19.46 -37.30 -43.97
CA GLU A 39 19.84 -36.53 -45.19
C GLU A 39 18.82 -36.22 -46.32
N PRO A 40 19.07 -35.25 -47.24
CA PRO A 40 20.16 -34.25 -47.34
C PRO A 40 19.70 -32.81 -47.67
N ASP A 41 20.67 -31.89 -47.71
CA ASP A 41 20.60 -30.49 -48.18
C ASP A 41 19.90 -30.29 -49.55
N PRO A 42 19.32 -29.09 -49.78
CA PRO A 42 19.89 -28.28 -50.86
C PRO A 42 20.02 -26.77 -50.55
N THR A 43 21.00 -26.22 -51.26
CA THR A 43 21.53 -24.86 -51.32
C THR A 43 20.57 -23.81 -51.95
N PRO A 44 20.90 -22.51 -51.89
CA PRO A 44 19.97 -21.41 -51.62
C PRO A 44 19.44 -20.68 -52.88
N PRO A 45 18.38 -19.86 -52.77
CA PRO A 45 18.06 -18.83 -53.75
C PRO A 45 18.37 -17.39 -53.25
N PRO A 46 18.41 -16.40 -54.17
CA PRO A 46 19.32 -15.24 -54.10
C PRO A 46 18.66 -13.94 -53.65
N LEU A 47 19.52 -12.93 -53.48
CA LEU A 47 19.26 -11.54 -53.10
C LEU A 47 18.47 -10.70 -54.13
N ALA A 48 17.68 -9.76 -53.57
CA ALA A 48 17.38 -8.37 -54.00
C ALA A 48 15.85 -8.08 -54.02
N PRO A 49 15.36 -6.80 -53.95
CA PRO A 49 16.06 -5.51 -53.87
C PRO A 49 15.54 -4.51 -52.81
N ALA A 50 16.26 -3.39 -52.64
CA ALA A 50 15.93 -2.25 -51.78
C ALA A 50 15.04 -1.20 -52.47
N LEU A 51 14.14 -0.55 -51.71
CA LEU A 51 13.45 0.73 -51.99
C LEU A 51 12.93 1.33 -50.64
N PRO A 52 12.57 2.63 -50.54
CA PRO A 52 13.27 3.86 -50.93
C PRO A 52 13.37 4.89 -49.77
N VAL A 53 14.21 5.92 -49.94
CA VAL A 53 14.46 7.02 -48.98
C VAL A 53 13.25 7.96 -48.87
N ALA A 54 12.84 8.29 -47.64
CA ALA A 54 11.76 9.24 -47.33
C ALA A 54 12.27 10.68 -47.16
N VAL A 55 11.43 11.63 -47.58
CA VAL A 55 11.65 13.09 -47.72
C VAL A 55 11.50 13.81 -46.37
N THR A 56 12.37 14.79 -46.09
CA THR A 56 12.39 15.64 -44.89
C THR A 56 11.33 16.76 -44.92
N PRO A 57 10.61 17.08 -43.82
CA PRO A 57 9.68 18.22 -43.76
C PRO A 57 10.39 19.59 -43.63
N PRO A 58 9.73 20.72 -43.96
CA PRO A 58 10.33 22.05 -43.98
C PRO A 58 10.55 22.65 -42.58
N GLY A 59 11.67 23.36 -42.39
CA GLY A 59 12.15 23.89 -41.12
C GLY A 59 11.39 25.09 -40.53
N ARG A 60 11.33 25.13 -39.20
CA ARG A 60 10.79 26.20 -38.33
C ARG A 60 11.60 27.50 -38.49
N ASN A 61 11.16 28.43 -39.34
CA ASN A 61 11.81 29.73 -39.50
C ASN A 61 11.25 30.79 -38.53
N GLY A 62 11.94 30.96 -37.40
CA GLY A 62 11.84 32.13 -36.51
C GLY A 62 13.06 32.16 -35.58
N ARG A 63 13.89 33.21 -35.64
CA ARG A 63 15.10 33.31 -34.80
C ARG A 63 14.69 33.43 -33.32
N ARG A 64 14.97 32.39 -32.52
CA ARG A 64 14.85 32.41 -31.05
C ARG A 64 15.88 33.39 -30.47
N GLN A 65 15.44 34.49 -29.84
CA GLN A 65 16.30 35.50 -29.23
C GLN A 65 15.90 35.78 -27.79
N ASN A 66 16.88 35.83 -26.90
CA ASN A 66 16.72 36.27 -25.51
C ASN A 66 16.29 37.73 -25.45
N PHE A 67 15.35 38.04 -24.55
CA PHE A 67 14.88 39.39 -24.30
C PHE A 67 15.78 40.07 -23.27
N TYR A 68 16.20 41.30 -23.57
CA TYR A 68 17.01 42.13 -22.68
C TYR A 68 16.29 43.43 -22.34
N VAL A 69 16.45 43.92 -21.11
CA VAL A 69 15.77 45.12 -20.60
C VAL A 69 16.72 46.33 -20.58
N ASP A 70 16.47 47.29 -21.46
CA ASP A 70 17.13 48.59 -21.48
C ASP A 70 16.27 49.61 -20.70
N GLY A 71 16.66 49.95 -19.47
CA GLY A 71 15.89 50.84 -18.56
C GLY A 71 14.95 50.10 -17.59
N ASP A 72 13.78 50.68 -17.31
CA ASP A 72 12.72 50.11 -16.45
C ASP A 72 11.66 49.38 -17.28
N ARG A 73 11.04 48.32 -16.72
CA ARG A 73 10.01 47.52 -17.41
C ARG A 73 8.66 48.23 -17.62
N GLY A 74 8.48 49.43 -17.07
CA GLY A 74 7.27 50.24 -17.23
C GLY A 74 6.04 49.64 -16.52
N LEU A 75 6.19 49.28 -15.23
CA LEU A 75 5.11 48.72 -14.42
C LEU A 75 3.96 49.72 -14.20
N GLY A 76 2.73 49.21 -14.10
CA GLY A 76 1.55 50.03 -13.83
C GLY A 76 1.63 50.76 -12.47
N ALA A 77 1.06 51.97 -12.41
CA ALA A 77 1.08 52.80 -11.20
C ALA A 77 0.21 52.24 -10.07
N SER A 78 -0.88 51.52 -10.39
CA SER A 78 -1.74 50.85 -9.40
C SER A 78 -1.60 49.32 -9.45
N TRP A 79 -1.85 48.65 -8.32
CA TRP A 79 -1.87 47.19 -8.25
C TRP A 79 -2.93 46.56 -9.17
N LYS A 80 -4.07 47.23 -9.39
CA LYS A 80 -5.09 46.77 -10.36
C LYS A 80 -4.61 46.84 -11.81
N ASP A 81 -3.80 47.83 -12.17
CA ASP A 81 -3.19 47.89 -13.51
C ASP A 81 -2.17 46.78 -13.70
N ARG A 82 -1.40 46.45 -12.66
CA ARG A 82 -0.47 45.30 -12.65
C ARG A 82 -1.20 43.96 -12.73
N ALA A 83 -2.34 43.81 -12.05
CA ALA A 83 -3.20 42.64 -12.17
C ALA A 83 -3.69 42.42 -13.61
N ARG A 84 -4.13 43.49 -14.30
CA ARG A 84 -4.52 43.42 -15.71
C ARG A 84 -3.35 43.03 -16.61
N ALA A 85 -2.15 43.58 -16.35
CA ALA A 85 -0.95 43.21 -17.08
C ALA A 85 -0.57 41.74 -16.87
N ASN A 86 -0.72 41.19 -15.65
CA ASN A 86 -0.47 39.78 -15.38
C ASN A 86 -1.42 38.86 -16.16
N VAL A 87 -2.73 39.12 -16.12
CA VAL A 87 -3.72 38.33 -16.87
C VAL A 87 -3.44 38.42 -18.39
N ALA A 88 -3.10 39.61 -18.89
CA ALA A 88 -2.73 39.77 -20.29
C ALA A 88 -1.46 38.98 -20.68
N ALA A 89 -0.44 38.95 -19.82
CA ALA A 89 0.78 38.18 -20.06
C ALA A 89 0.51 36.67 -20.09
N ILE A 90 -0.34 36.16 -19.18
CA ILE A 90 -0.75 34.75 -19.16
C ILE A 90 -1.47 34.37 -20.47
N LEU A 91 -2.43 35.20 -20.91
CA LEU A 91 -3.18 34.97 -22.16
C LEU A 91 -2.27 35.00 -23.39
N VAL A 92 -1.31 35.92 -23.44
CA VAL A 92 -0.33 36.00 -24.52
C VAL A 92 0.57 34.75 -24.51
N ALA A 93 1.06 34.31 -23.36
CA ALA A 93 1.90 33.12 -23.24
C ALA A 93 1.16 31.85 -23.69
N ASP A 94 -0.09 31.66 -23.26
CA ASP A 94 -0.91 30.53 -23.67
C ASP A 94 -1.23 30.56 -25.17
N GLY A 95 -1.52 31.73 -25.71
CA GLY A 95 -1.74 31.92 -27.15
C GLY A 95 -0.51 31.56 -28.00
N ILE A 96 0.69 31.94 -27.54
CA ILE A 96 1.95 31.60 -28.22
C ILE A 96 2.23 30.10 -28.13
N ALA A 97 2.02 29.49 -26.95
CA ALA A 97 2.21 28.06 -26.74
C ALA A 97 1.31 27.22 -27.64
N ARG A 98 0.02 27.57 -27.79
CA ARG A 98 -0.92 26.89 -28.70
C ARG A 98 -0.54 27.01 -30.18
N GLN A 99 0.18 28.07 -30.55
CA GLN A 99 0.61 28.33 -31.92
C GLN A 99 1.98 27.70 -32.25
N GLU A 100 2.64 27.07 -31.27
CA GLU A 100 3.96 26.45 -31.38
C GLU A 100 5.02 27.33 -32.08
N ARG A 101 5.00 28.64 -31.79
CA ARG A 101 5.92 29.63 -32.41
C ARG A 101 6.73 30.39 -31.36
N PRO A 102 7.88 30.98 -31.73
CA PRO A 102 8.59 31.89 -30.83
C PRO A 102 7.81 33.19 -30.58
N ALA A 103 8.05 33.81 -29.42
CA ALA A 103 7.51 35.13 -29.08
C ALA A 103 8.19 36.23 -29.90
N THR A 104 7.41 37.22 -30.35
CA THR A 104 7.94 38.42 -31.01
C THR A 104 8.49 39.42 -29.98
N PRO A 105 9.35 40.38 -30.37
CA PRO A 105 9.86 41.40 -29.43
C PRO A 105 8.76 42.22 -28.75
N GLU A 106 7.66 42.51 -29.46
CA GLU A 106 6.50 43.22 -28.89
C GLU A 106 5.75 42.38 -27.85
N GLU A 107 5.65 41.07 -28.08
CA GLU A 107 5.05 40.12 -27.13
C GLU A 107 5.96 39.92 -25.92
N GLN A 108 7.27 39.80 -26.12
CA GLN A 108 8.26 39.73 -25.03
C GLN A 108 8.20 40.99 -24.14
N ALA A 109 8.05 42.18 -24.73
CA ALA A 109 7.86 43.43 -24.00
C ALA A 109 6.56 43.50 -23.18
N ARG A 110 5.55 42.68 -23.51
CA ARG A 110 4.32 42.51 -22.71
C ARG A 110 4.50 41.45 -21.62
N LEU A 111 5.15 40.33 -21.95
CA LEU A 111 5.41 39.21 -21.04
C LEU A 111 6.29 39.62 -19.86
N ILE A 112 7.32 40.45 -20.08
CA ILE A 112 8.26 40.89 -19.04
C ILE A 112 7.60 41.75 -17.95
N ARG A 113 6.39 42.29 -18.21
CA ARG A 113 5.60 43.08 -17.25
C ARG A 113 4.84 42.22 -16.25
N PHE A 114 4.89 40.90 -16.37
CA PHE A 114 4.34 40.00 -15.38
C PHE A 114 5.09 40.18 -14.05
N THR A 115 4.37 40.53 -12.99
CA THR A 115 4.91 40.74 -11.64
C THR A 115 4.45 39.68 -10.65
N GLY A 116 3.81 38.61 -11.13
CA GLY A 116 3.22 37.58 -10.27
C GLY A 116 2.16 38.13 -9.31
N PHE A 117 1.74 37.32 -8.36
CA PHE A 117 0.67 37.67 -7.41
C PHE A 117 1.16 37.74 -5.95
N GLY A 118 2.46 37.99 -5.74
CA GLY A 118 3.07 38.04 -4.41
C GLY A 118 2.68 39.25 -3.56
N ALA A 119 2.39 40.40 -4.19
CA ALA A 119 1.99 41.60 -3.45
C ALA A 119 0.67 41.38 -2.71
N GLY A 120 0.59 41.82 -1.44
CA GLY A 120 -0.56 41.56 -0.57
C GLY A 120 -1.92 42.01 -1.14
N GLU A 121 -1.97 43.10 -1.91
CA GLU A 121 -3.19 43.51 -2.61
C GLU A 121 -3.58 42.57 -3.75
N LEU A 122 -2.61 42.03 -4.49
CA LEU A 122 -2.85 41.07 -5.57
C LEU A 122 -3.25 39.71 -5.00
N ALA A 123 -2.54 39.21 -3.99
CA ALA A 123 -2.83 37.93 -3.34
C ALA A 123 -4.24 37.90 -2.71
N ASN A 124 -4.63 38.97 -2.01
CA ASN A 124 -5.95 39.06 -1.36
C ASN A 124 -7.08 39.50 -2.30
N GLY A 125 -6.76 40.03 -3.49
CA GLY A 125 -7.75 40.51 -4.45
C GLY A 125 -8.05 39.52 -5.57
N MET A 126 -7.02 38.85 -6.11
CA MET A 126 -7.13 37.98 -7.28
C MET A 126 -7.56 36.54 -6.97
N PHE A 127 -7.52 36.13 -5.69
CA PHE A 127 -7.88 34.78 -5.23
C PHE A 127 -8.93 34.86 -4.13
N ARG A 128 -9.82 33.86 -4.07
CA ARG A 128 -10.84 33.73 -3.02
C ARG A 128 -10.24 33.23 -1.72
N ARG A 129 -10.83 33.64 -0.59
CA ARG A 129 -10.41 33.15 0.73
C ARG A 129 -11.00 31.76 1.01
N PRO A 130 -10.27 30.86 1.70
CA PRO A 130 -10.81 29.56 2.07
C PRO A 130 -12.11 29.71 2.87
N GLY A 131 -13.21 29.17 2.35
CA GLY A 131 -14.55 29.24 2.95
C GLY A 131 -15.44 30.40 2.48
N GLU A 132 -14.94 31.30 1.64
CA GLU A 132 -15.72 32.39 1.03
C GLU A 132 -16.03 32.10 -0.45
N ILE A 133 -17.25 32.44 -0.89
CA ILE A 133 -17.73 32.16 -2.25
C ILE A 133 -17.36 33.31 -3.23
N ASP A 134 -17.29 34.54 -2.72
CA ASP A 134 -17.11 35.77 -3.51
C ASP A 134 -15.68 36.34 -3.43
N PHE A 135 -15.31 37.19 -4.41
CA PHE A 135 -14.05 37.93 -4.39
C PHE A 135 -14.18 39.20 -3.54
N ARG A 136 -13.04 39.83 -3.21
CA ARG A 136 -13.03 41.12 -2.51
C ARG A 136 -13.63 42.22 -3.39
N ASP A 137 -14.47 43.06 -2.79
CA ASP A 137 -15.13 44.19 -3.47
C ASP A 137 -14.22 44.95 -4.44
N GLY A 138 -14.61 44.94 -5.73
CA GLY A 138 -13.91 45.63 -6.79
C GLY A 138 -12.75 44.86 -7.44
N TRP A 139 -12.63 43.56 -7.17
CA TRP A 139 -11.71 42.62 -7.82
C TRP A 139 -12.40 41.49 -8.61
N ASP A 140 -13.73 41.37 -8.51
CA ASP A 140 -14.53 40.27 -9.05
C ASP A 140 -14.28 39.97 -10.53
N VAL A 141 -14.24 41.04 -11.34
CA VAL A 141 -14.00 40.94 -12.79
C VAL A 141 -12.59 40.44 -13.09
N LEU A 142 -11.59 40.90 -12.33
CA LEU A 142 -10.19 40.53 -12.54
C LEU A 142 -9.89 39.11 -12.05
N GLY A 143 -10.41 38.73 -10.87
CA GLY A 143 -10.32 37.38 -10.33
C GLY A 143 -10.98 36.34 -11.24
N SER A 144 -12.21 36.60 -11.70
CA SER A 144 -12.91 35.72 -12.64
C SER A 144 -12.20 35.62 -14.00
N SER A 145 -11.59 36.71 -14.48
CA SER A 145 -10.80 36.70 -15.72
C SER A 145 -9.55 35.83 -15.59
N LEU A 146 -8.91 35.81 -14.41
CA LEU A 146 -7.79 34.92 -14.14
C LEU A 146 -8.24 33.45 -14.11
N GLU A 147 -9.31 33.13 -13.36
CA GLU A 147 -9.88 31.77 -13.29
C GLU A 147 -10.25 31.21 -14.67
N THR A 148 -10.74 32.07 -15.57
CA THR A 148 -11.09 31.65 -16.94
C THR A 148 -9.86 31.51 -17.84
N ALA A 149 -8.79 32.25 -17.56
CA ALA A 149 -7.58 32.29 -18.40
C ALA A 149 -6.62 31.11 -18.16
N VAL A 150 -6.75 30.40 -17.04
CA VAL A 150 -5.86 29.29 -16.66
C VAL A 150 -6.64 28.02 -16.32
N SER A 151 -5.98 26.86 -16.36
CA SER A 151 -6.57 25.60 -15.88
C SER A 151 -6.72 25.60 -14.35
N GLU A 152 -7.57 24.73 -13.79
CA GLU A 152 -7.67 24.57 -12.32
C GLU A 152 -6.33 24.25 -11.66
N ALA A 153 -5.48 23.44 -12.31
CA ALA A 153 -4.16 23.11 -11.82
C ALA A 153 -3.21 24.33 -11.80
N ASP A 154 -3.22 25.13 -12.87
CA ASP A 154 -2.44 26.38 -12.94
C ASP A 154 -2.97 27.43 -11.96
N TYR A 155 -4.29 27.54 -11.78
CA TYR A 155 -4.91 28.45 -10.80
C TYR A 155 -4.49 28.09 -9.37
N ALA A 156 -4.55 26.80 -9.02
CA ALA A 156 -4.11 26.30 -7.72
C ALA A 156 -2.60 26.50 -7.49
N SER A 157 -1.78 26.40 -8.55
CA SER A 157 -0.34 26.71 -8.51
C SER A 157 -0.09 28.19 -8.22
N LEU A 158 -0.70 29.09 -9.02
CA LEU A 158 -0.59 30.53 -8.85
C LEU A 158 -1.05 30.99 -7.46
N ALA A 159 -2.16 30.43 -6.96
CA ALA A 159 -2.67 30.71 -5.61
C ALA A 159 -1.68 30.31 -4.52
N ARG A 160 -1.02 29.16 -4.65
CA ARG A 160 0.01 28.66 -3.71
C ARG A 160 1.28 29.50 -3.74
N CYS A 161 1.65 30.01 -4.91
CA CYS A 161 2.87 30.79 -5.13
C CYS A 161 2.75 32.27 -4.71
N THR A 162 1.56 32.75 -4.33
CA THR A 162 1.34 34.10 -3.76
C THR A 162 2.22 34.39 -2.55
N GLN A 163 2.62 33.37 -1.79
CA GLN A 163 3.48 33.55 -0.61
C GLN A 163 4.95 33.83 -0.95
N TYR A 164 5.39 33.57 -2.20
CA TYR A 164 6.82 33.53 -2.55
C TYR A 164 7.19 34.34 -3.81
N ALA A 165 6.21 34.84 -4.58
CA ALA A 165 6.42 35.50 -5.87
C ALA A 165 6.74 37.01 -5.77
N HIS A 166 7.85 37.37 -5.10
CA HIS A 166 8.36 38.75 -5.04
C HIS A 166 9.62 38.88 -5.91
N PHE A 167 9.54 39.69 -6.97
CA PHE A 167 10.64 39.88 -7.92
C PHE A 167 11.63 40.97 -7.45
N THR A 168 12.92 40.77 -7.72
CA THR A 168 13.97 41.74 -7.38
C THR A 168 13.90 42.97 -8.29
N PRO A 169 13.93 44.20 -7.74
CA PRO A 169 13.99 45.45 -8.51
C PRO A 169 15.18 45.52 -9.47
N GLU A 170 14.96 46.14 -10.63
CA GLU A 170 15.94 46.24 -11.71
C GLU A 170 17.27 46.88 -11.28
N PHE A 171 17.23 47.97 -10.49
CA PHE A 171 18.43 48.67 -10.04
C PHE A 171 19.32 47.78 -9.14
N ILE A 172 18.72 46.91 -8.33
CA ILE A 172 19.45 45.96 -7.47
C ILE A 172 20.12 44.88 -8.32
N ILE A 173 19.41 44.34 -9.33
CA ILE A 173 19.98 43.34 -10.25
C ILE A 173 21.16 43.94 -11.02
N ARG A 174 21.04 45.19 -11.52
CA ARG A 174 22.14 45.90 -12.19
C ARG A 174 23.34 46.06 -11.26
N ALA A 175 23.10 46.44 -10.00
CA ALA A 175 24.13 46.52 -8.97
C ALA A 175 24.85 45.17 -8.74
N ILE A 176 24.11 44.06 -8.63
CA ILE A 176 24.70 42.72 -8.48
C ILE A 176 25.56 42.37 -9.70
N TRP A 177 25.11 42.65 -10.92
CA TRP A 177 25.91 42.43 -12.12
C TRP A 177 27.19 43.28 -12.14
N SER A 178 27.13 44.55 -11.75
CA SER A 178 28.32 45.40 -11.61
C SER A 178 29.31 44.86 -10.57
N ALA A 179 28.81 44.29 -9.47
CA ALA A 179 29.64 43.61 -8.48
C ALA A 179 30.32 42.35 -9.05
N ILE A 180 29.59 41.53 -9.81
CA ILE A 180 30.14 40.33 -10.47
C ILE A 180 31.20 40.70 -11.51
N GLU A 181 31.00 41.79 -12.25
CA GLU A 181 31.98 42.33 -13.19
C GLU A 181 33.26 42.79 -12.47
N LYS A 182 33.12 43.54 -11.37
CA LYS A 182 34.25 43.99 -10.55
C LYS A 182 35.03 42.83 -9.92
N LEU A 183 34.34 41.76 -9.53
CA LEU A 183 34.97 40.53 -9.04
C LEU A 183 35.71 39.74 -10.13
N GLY A 184 35.61 40.15 -11.41
CA GLY A 184 36.41 39.62 -12.52
C GLY A 184 35.81 38.37 -13.19
N TRP A 185 34.49 38.15 -13.12
CA TRP A 185 33.84 37.00 -13.76
C TRP A 185 34.03 37.00 -15.28
N ARG A 186 34.33 35.82 -15.86
CA ARG A 186 34.75 35.67 -17.28
C ARG A 186 33.72 34.96 -18.17
N GLY A 187 32.49 34.77 -17.70
CA GLY A 187 31.45 33.99 -18.38
C GLY A 187 31.41 32.53 -17.93
N GLY A 188 30.54 31.72 -18.56
CA GLY A 188 30.33 30.30 -18.23
C GLY A 188 28.87 29.93 -17.93
N ARG A 189 28.65 28.82 -17.23
CA ARG A 189 27.30 28.35 -16.89
C ARG A 189 26.78 29.07 -15.65
N VAL A 190 25.58 29.64 -15.75
CA VAL A 190 24.92 30.39 -14.67
C VAL A 190 23.74 29.58 -14.14
N LEU A 191 23.62 29.44 -12.82
CA LEU A 191 22.47 28.84 -12.15
C LEU A 191 21.61 29.91 -11.49
N GLU A 192 20.32 29.91 -11.78
CA GLU A 192 19.31 30.69 -11.06
C GLU A 192 18.24 29.74 -10.47
N PRO A 193 18.30 29.41 -9.17
CA PRO A 193 17.48 28.34 -8.56
C PRO A 193 15.99 28.69 -8.39
N GLY A 194 15.61 29.95 -8.60
CA GLY A 194 14.25 30.47 -8.55
C GLY A 194 14.11 31.61 -9.56
N ILE A 195 14.09 31.26 -10.86
CA ILE A 195 14.29 32.21 -11.97
C ILE A 195 13.15 33.20 -12.16
N GLY A 196 11.93 32.85 -11.73
CA GLY A 196 10.78 33.74 -11.91
C GLY A 196 10.57 34.08 -13.38
N THR A 197 10.40 35.36 -13.71
CA THR A 197 10.28 35.84 -15.09
C THR A 197 11.62 36.02 -15.81
N GLY A 198 12.74 35.63 -15.18
CA GLY A 198 14.08 35.74 -15.76
C GLY A 198 14.61 37.17 -15.83
N LEU A 199 14.50 37.95 -14.75
CA LEU A 199 15.02 39.32 -14.72
C LEU A 199 16.55 39.39 -14.64
N PHE A 200 17.18 38.49 -13.89
CA PHE A 200 18.63 38.38 -13.85
C PHE A 200 19.25 38.14 -15.24
N PRO A 201 18.77 37.17 -16.05
CA PRO A 201 19.24 37.01 -17.43
C PRO A 201 18.84 38.15 -18.35
N ALA A 202 17.66 38.77 -18.15
CA ALA A 202 17.23 39.91 -18.98
C ALA A 202 18.08 41.17 -18.76
N LEU A 203 18.71 41.31 -17.60
CA LEU A 203 19.56 42.45 -17.22
C LEU A 203 21.06 42.13 -17.30
N ILE A 204 21.44 41.01 -17.91
CA ILE A 204 22.84 40.62 -18.05
C ILE A 204 23.61 41.68 -18.89
N PRO A 205 24.81 42.11 -18.43
CA PRO A 205 25.66 43.04 -19.17
C PRO A 205 25.99 42.54 -20.58
N GLU A 206 26.12 43.48 -21.52
CA GLU A 206 26.35 43.17 -22.95
C GLU A 206 27.59 42.28 -23.17
N ILE A 207 28.64 42.51 -22.38
CA ILE A 207 29.89 41.74 -22.39
C ILE A 207 29.70 40.25 -22.13
N TYR A 208 28.65 39.85 -21.40
CA TYR A 208 28.40 38.45 -21.03
C TYR A 208 27.29 37.79 -21.86
N ARG A 209 26.52 38.53 -22.65
CA ARG A 209 25.37 37.99 -23.43
C ARG A 209 25.76 36.86 -24.38
N GLY A 210 26.97 36.87 -24.92
CA GLY A 210 27.51 35.83 -25.81
C GLY A 210 28.41 34.80 -25.12
N ALA A 211 28.64 34.91 -23.81
CA ALA A 211 29.58 34.08 -23.05
C ALA A 211 28.93 33.39 -21.83
N ALA A 212 27.63 33.55 -21.63
CA ALA A 212 26.89 32.99 -20.51
C ALA A 212 25.73 32.10 -20.98
N CYS A 213 25.60 30.91 -20.40
CA CYS A 213 24.42 30.04 -20.59
C CYS A 213 23.71 29.87 -19.24
N VAL A 214 22.44 30.28 -19.20
CA VAL A 214 21.65 30.35 -17.96
C VAL A 214 20.79 29.11 -17.84
N THR A 215 20.87 28.44 -16.68
CA THR A 215 19.93 27.40 -16.26
C THR A 215 19.05 27.97 -15.15
N GLY A 216 17.76 28.08 -15.43
CA GLY A 216 16.76 28.61 -14.50
C GLY A 216 15.82 27.52 -14.02
N ILE A 217 15.50 27.53 -12.72
CA ILE A 217 14.51 26.61 -12.14
C ILE A 217 13.33 27.43 -11.62
N GLU A 218 12.12 27.06 -12.03
CA GLU A 218 10.88 27.70 -11.59
C GLU A 218 9.86 26.63 -11.19
N LEU A 219 9.22 26.83 -10.04
CA LEU A 219 8.23 25.89 -9.50
C LEU A 219 6.86 26.08 -10.15
N ASP A 220 6.50 27.32 -10.47
CA ASP A 220 5.19 27.66 -11.03
C ASP A 220 5.15 27.42 -12.56
N PRO A 221 4.28 26.53 -13.07
CA PRO A 221 4.22 26.24 -14.50
C PRO A 221 3.88 27.44 -15.38
N VAL A 222 3.08 28.38 -14.88
CA VAL A 222 2.70 29.59 -15.63
C VAL A 222 3.91 30.50 -15.79
N THR A 223 4.62 30.77 -14.70
CA THR A 223 5.84 31.58 -14.68
C THR A 223 6.97 30.93 -15.48
N ALA A 224 7.13 29.60 -15.39
CA ALA A 224 8.09 28.84 -16.18
C ALA A 224 7.83 28.96 -17.70
N ARG A 225 6.56 28.93 -18.13
CA ARG A 225 6.18 29.17 -19.53
C ARG A 225 6.54 30.60 -19.98
N ILE A 226 6.25 31.59 -19.14
CA ILE A 226 6.56 33.00 -19.46
C ILE A 226 8.06 33.21 -19.63
N VAL A 227 8.89 32.70 -18.72
CA VAL A 227 10.35 32.87 -18.83
C VAL A 227 10.95 32.09 -19.99
N ALA A 228 10.41 30.91 -20.35
CA ALA A 228 10.85 30.18 -21.55
C ALA A 228 10.61 30.97 -22.85
N LEU A 229 9.57 31.83 -22.90
CA LEU A 229 9.31 32.73 -24.02
C LEU A 229 10.20 33.99 -24.00
N LEU A 230 10.60 34.45 -22.82
CA LEU A 230 11.48 35.60 -22.64
C LEU A 230 12.96 35.24 -22.86
N GLN A 231 13.38 34.05 -22.45
CA GLN A 231 14.76 33.57 -22.51
C GLN A 231 14.85 32.24 -23.27
N PRO A 232 14.50 32.20 -24.57
CA PRO A 232 14.44 30.95 -25.34
C PRO A 232 15.80 30.27 -25.57
N LYS A 233 16.93 30.93 -25.30
CA LYS A 233 18.28 30.34 -25.29
C LYS A 233 18.77 29.96 -23.87
N ALA A 234 17.92 30.10 -22.85
CA ALA A 234 18.21 29.63 -21.50
C ALA A 234 17.56 28.26 -21.28
N ARG A 235 18.21 27.42 -20.46
CA ARG A 235 17.65 26.14 -20.05
C ARG A 235 16.68 26.36 -18.89
N ILE A 236 15.39 26.39 -19.17
CA ILE A 236 14.33 26.56 -18.17
C ILE A 236 13.79 25.19 -17.74
N ILE A 237 13.88 24.90 -16.45
CA ILE A 237 13.34 23.66 -15.84
C ILE A 237 12.14 24.03 -14.98
N ASN A 238 10.97 23.52 -15.35
CA ASN A 238 9.77 23.60 -14.51
C ASN A 238 9.81 22.48 -13.45
N GLY A 239 10.08 22.83 -12.20
CA GLY A 239 10.18 21.85 -11.12
C GLY A 239 10.63 22.42 -9.78
N ASP A 240 10.53 21.59 -8.74
CA ASP A 240 11.03 21.92 -7.39
C ASP A 240 12.56 21.87 -7.38
N PHE A 241 13.22 22.99 -7.03
CA PHE A 241 14.68 23.04 -6.88
C PHE A 241 15.18 21.94 -5.93
N ALA A 242 14.41 21.60 -4.89
CA ALA A 242 14.79 20.57 -3.93
C ALA A 242 14.80 19.15 -4.51
N ARG A 243 14.11 18.91 -5.63
CA ARG A 243 13.98 17.60 -6.28
C ARG A 243 14.67 17.51 -7.64
N THR A 244 15.12 18.63 -8.18
CA THR A 244 15.78 18.69 -9.49
C THR A 244 17.23 18.23 -9.34
N ASP A 245 17.65 17.20 -10.07
CA ASP A 245 19.04 16.75 -10.02
C ASP A 245 19.92 17.63 -10.93
N LEU A 246 20.98 18.19 -10.36
CA LEU A 246 21.89 19.11 -11.04
C LEU A 246 23.33 18.71 -10.75
N ALA A 247 24.16 18.71 -11.78
CA ALA A 247 25.59 18.49 -11.64
C ALA A 247 26.29 19.78 -11.16
N PRO A 248 27.39 19.68 -10.37
CA PRO A 248 28.14 20.83 -9.88
C PRO A 248 29.05 21.42 -10.98
N ILE A 249 28.44 21.99 -12.03
CA ILE A 249 29.12 22.45 -13.25
C ILE A 249 29.01 23.97 -13.46
N TYR A 250 28.52 24.71 -12.47
CA TYR A 250 28.21 26.13 -12.64
C TYR A 250 29.39 27.04 -12.26
N ASP A 251 29.58 28.09 -13.05
CA ASP A 251 30.63 29.09 -12.88
C ASP A 251 30.12 30.34 -12.13
N LEU A 252 28.79 30.50 -12.06
CA LEU A 252 28.10 31.53 -11.30
C LEU A 252 26.74 31.00 -10.79
N ALA A 253 26.38 31.29 -9.54
CA ALA A 253 25.04 31.08 -9.02
C ALA A 253 24.49 32.43 -8.56
N ILE A 254 23.37 32.85 -9.12
CA ILE A 254 22.80 34.18 -8.89
C ILE A 254 21.30 34.07 -8.69
N GLY A 255 20.70 34.92 -7.85
CA GLY A 255 19.25 35.04 -7.78
C GLY A 255 18.71 35.52 -6.44
N ASN A 256 17.39 35.44 -6.30
CA ASN A 256 16.65 35.79 -5.08
C ASN A 256 15.88 34.57 -4.56
N PRO A 257 16.49 33.75 -3.69
CA PRO A 257 15.81 32.62 -3.07
C PRO A 257 14.50 32.99 -2.35
N PRO A 258 13.46 32.14 -2.38
CA PRO A 258 12.18 32.44 -1.75
C PRO A 258 12.26 32.49 -0.22
N PHE A 259 11.77 33.59 0.37
CA PHE A 259 11.81 33.81 1.82
C PHE A 259 10.68 33.04 2.53
N SER A 260 11.03 31.96 3.21
CA SER A 260 10.10 31.18 4.02
C SER A 260 10.76 30.59 5.26
N ASP A 261 10.01 30.54 6.37
CA ASP A 261 10.40 29.82 7.59
C ASP A 261 10.19 28.30 7.49
N ARG A 262 9.65 27.82 6.37
CA ARG A 262 9.51 26.39 6.11
C ARG A 262 10.87 25.71 6.05
N THR A 263 11.06 24.68 6.85
CA THR A 263 12.24 23.81 6.80
C THR A 263 12.16 22.84 5.61
N VAL A 264 13.24 22.74 4.84
CA VAL A 264 13.35 21.79 3.72
C VAL A 264 13.73 20.41 4.26
N ARG A 265 12.82 19.45 4.07
CA ARG A 265 13.02 18.03 4.46
C ARG A 265 13.04 17.08 3.27
N SER A 266 12.76 17.57 2.07
CA SER A 266 12.69 16.76 0.85
C SER A 266 14.07 16.29 0.36
N ASP A 267 15.08 17.15 0.45
CA ASP A 267 16.45 16.84 0.01
C ASP A 267 17.23 16.05 1.07
N ARG A 268 17.70 14.85 0.70
CA ARG A 268 18.41 13.94 1.61
C ARG A 268 19.76 14.50 2.09
N ALA A 269 20.48 15.26 1.27
CA ALA A 269 21.81 15.77 1.62
C ALA A 269 21.73 16.87 2.69
N TYR A 270 20.67 17.67 2.68
CA TYR A 270 20.50 18.82 3.58
C TYR A 270 19.45 18.60 4.69
N ARG A 271 18.64 17.52 4.64
CA ARG A 271 17.59 17.22 5.64
C ARG A 271 18.11 17.24 7.08
N ALA A 272 19.30 16.69 7.33
CA ALA A 272 19.89 16.62 8.66
C ALA A 272 20.25 18.00 9.25
N LEU A 273 20.43 19.01 8.38
CA LEU A 273 20.78 20.37 8.78
C LEU A 273 19.55 21.22 9.13
N GLY A 274 18.33 20.77 8.80
CA GLY A 274 17.10 21.47 9.17
C GLY A 274 16.99 22.90 8.61
N LEU A 275 17.62 23.18 7.47
CA LEU A 275 17.70 24.52 6.89
C LEU A 275 16.32 25.08 6.50
N ARG A 276 16.10 26.38 6.74
CA ARG A 276 14.96 27.13 6.19
C ARG A 276 15.08 27.21 4.66
N LEU A 277 13.98 27.47 3.96
CA LEU A 277 13.93 27.42 2.50
C LEU A 277 15.00 28.28 1.82
N HIS A 278 15.13 29.55 2.20
CA HIS A 278 16.12 30.47 1.63
C HIS A 278 17.56 30.04 1.95
N ASP A 279 17.85 29.61 3.18
CA ASP A 279 19.17 29.10 3.58
C ASP A 279 19.56 27.84 2.80
N TYR A 280 18.59 26.95 2.57
CA TYR A 280 18.76 25.74 1.77
C TYR A 280 19.10 26.06 0.31
N PHE A 281 18.38 27.01 -0.31
CA PHE A 281 18.65 27.44 -1.68
C PHE A 281 20.06 27.99 -1.84
N ILE A 282 20.53 28.81 -0.88
CA ILE A 282 21.90 29.37 -0.89
C ILE A 282 22.93 28.24 -0.74
N ALA A 283 22.80 27.41 0.31
CA ALA A 283 23.74 26.32 0.59
C ALA A 283 23.88 25.36 -0.59
N ARG A 284 22.74 24.90 -1.13
CA ARG A 284 22.73 23.97 -2.26
C ARG A 284 23.30 24.59 -3.53
N SER A 285 22.99 25.85 -3.82
CA SER A 285 23.52 26.53 -5.00
C SER A 285 25.04 26.67 -4.94
N ILE A 286 25.60 26.95 -3.76
CA ILE A 286 27.06 26.99 -3.54
C ILE A 286 27.67 25.60 -3.75
N ASP A 287 27.03 24.53 -3.31
CA ASP A 287 27.55 23.17 -3.54
C ASP A 287 27.54 22.76 -5.02
N LEU A 288 26.66 23.35 -5.83
CA LEU A 288 26.60 23.16 -7.29
C LEU A 288 27.63 24.00 -8.08
N LEU A 289 28.35 24.91 -7.42
CA LEU A 289 29.41 25.69 -8.07
C LEU A 289 30.68 24.86 -8.31
N LYS A 290 31.47 25.23 -9.32
CA LYS A 290 32.84 24.75 -9.48
C LYS A 290 33.77 25.39 -8.42
N PRO A 291 34.90 24.76 -8.07
CA PRO A 291 35.94 25.42 -7.29
C PRO A 291 36.42 26.73 -7.96
N GLY A 292 36.52 27.82 -7.20
CA GLY A 292 36.87 29.17 -7.70
C GLY A 292 35.71 29.97 -8.32
N ALA A 293 34.50 29.41 -8.37
CA ALA A 293 33.31 30.10 -8.89
C ALA A 293 32.65 31.04 -7.85
N LEU A 294 31.78 31.93 -8.33
CA LEU A 294 31.12 32.96 -7.53
C LEU A 294 29.66 32.63 -7.26
N ALA A 295 29.13 33.13 -6.14
CA ALA A 295 27.71 33.14 -5.83
C ALA A 295 27.26 34.55 -5.39
N ALA A 296 26.09 34.99 -5.85
CA ALA A 296 25.49 36.25 -5.42
C ALA A 296 23.98 36.08 -5.15
N PHE A 297 23.54 36.28 -3.92
CA PHE A 297 22.14 36.09 -3.54
C PHE A 297 21.55 37.29 -2.84
N VAL A 298 20.29 37.57 -3.16
CA VAL A 298 19.44 38.45 -2.34
C VAL A 298 18.72 37.58 -1.32
N THR A 299 18.87 37.85 -0.03
CA THR A 299 18.18 37.13 1.04
C THR A 299 17.60 38.09 2.07
N SER A 300 16.74 37.63 2.97
CA SER A 300 16.31 38.42 4.13
C SER A 300 17.46 38.58 5.13
N HIS A 301 17.40 39.61 5.97
CA HIS A 301 18.37 39.82 7.07
C HIS A 301 18.50 38.60 8.01
N GLY A 302 17.48 37.73 8.03
CA GLY A 302 17.41 36.52 8.84
C GLY A 302 18.53 35.52 8.58
N THR A 303 19.07 35.42 7.35
CA THR A 303 20.20 34.50 7.06
C THR A 303 21.45 34.88 7.86
N MET A 304 21.74 36.17 7.93
CA MET A 304 22.95 36.69 8.58
C MET A 304 22.76 36.90 10.08
N ASP A 305 21.61 37.41 10.53
CA ASP A 305 21.41 37.81 11.93
C ASP A 305 20.87 36.72 12.85
N LYS A 306 20.36 35.60 12.30
CA LYS A 306 19.79 34.53 13.14
C LYS A 306 20.84 33.94 14.08
N VAL A 307 20.40 33.58 15.29
CA VAL A 307 21.24 32.92 16.32
C VAL A 307 21.70 31.53 15.86
N ASP A 308 20.87 30.81 15.11
CA ASP A 308 21.22 29.50 14.54
C ASP A 308 22.32 29.63 13.47
N THR A 309 23.51 29.14 13.78
CA THR A 309 24.69 29.22 12.90
C THR A 309 24.72 28.11 11.84
N THR A 310 23.83 27.11 11.89
CA THR A 310 23.92 25.86 11.09
C THR A 310 24.10 26.11 9.58
N ALA A 311 23.33 27.03 9.01
CA ALA A 311 23.44 27.39 7.59
C ALA A 311 24.79 28.05 7.25
N ARG A 312 25.21 29.02 8.09
CA ARG A 312 26.46 29.77 7.91
C ARG A 312 27.68 28.87 8.07
N GLU A 313 27.68 27.99 9.06
CA GLU A 313 28.72 26.98 9.28
C GLU A 313 28.81 25.98 8.12
N HIS A 314 27.68 25.58 7.54
CA HIS A 314 27.68 24.70 6.38
C HIS A 314 28.29 25.38 5.15
N ILE A 315 27.85 26.60 4.83
CA ILE A 315 28.40 27.40 3.71
C ILE A 315 29.91 27.65 3.93
N ALA A 316 30.31 27.99 5.15
CA ALA A 316 31.69 28.24 5.51
C ALA A 316 32.61 27.01 5.39
N LYS A 317 32.09 25.80 5.14
CA LYS A 317 32.92 24.60 4.85
C LYS A 317 33.46 24.59 3.42
N SER A 318 32.73 25.16 2.45
CA SER A 318 33.10 25.12 1.03
C SER A 318 33.31 26.51 0.40
N ALA A 319 32.79 27.58 1.01
CA ALA A 319 32.90 28.94 0.47
C ALA A 319 33.37 29.98 1.50
N ASP A 320 33.93 31.07 1.00
CA ASP A 320 34.26 32.29 1.74
C ASP A 320 33.23 33.38 1.43
N LEU A 321 32.82 34.15 2.45
CA LEU A 321 32.03 35.36 2.27
C LEU A 321 32.97 36.48 1.79
N ILE A 322 32.71 37.03 0.59
CA ILE A 322 33.46 38.14 0.02
C ILE A 322 32.97 39.46 0.63
N ALA A 323 31.66 39.65 0.61
CA ALA A 323 30.99 40.79 1.21
C ALA A 323 29.51 40.48 1.43
N ALA A 324 28.90 41.19 2.39
CA ALA A 324 27.46 41.28 2.55
C ALA A 324 27.05 42.76 2.64
N ILE A 325 26.01 43.15 1.90
CA ILE A 325 25.46 44.51 1.86
C ILE A 325 24.02 44.49 2.39
N ARG A 326 23.70 45.32 3.39
CA ARG A 326 22.35 45.42 3.96
C ARG A 326 21.61 46.61 3.40
N LEU A 327 20.42 46.38 2.83
CA LEU A 327 19.53 47.41 2.31
C LEU A 327 18.49 47.83 3.37
N PRO A 328 18.00 49.09 3.33
CA PRO A 328 16.96 49.56 4.25
C PRO A 328 15.59 48.96 3.96
N GLU A 329 14.67 49.03 4.92
CA GLU A 329 13.25 48.73 4.74
C GLU A 329 12.65 49.58 3.61
N GLY A 330 11.70 49.02 2.86
CA GLY A 330 11.07 49.68 1.70
C GLY A 330 11.84 49.58 0.37
N SER A 331 13.03 48.96 0.36
CA SER A 331 13.84 48.78 -0.87
C SER A 331 13.12 47.97 -1.97
N PHE A 332 12.16 47.12 -1.59
CA PHE A 332 11.36 46.27 -2.49
C PHE A 332 9.90 46.77 -2.64
N TRP A 333 9.51 47.85 -1.96
CA TRP A 333 8.10 48.26 -1.86
C TRP A 333 7.49 48.64 -3.21
N ARG A 334 8.17 49.48 -3.99
CA ARG A 334 7.66 50.03 -5.26
C ARG A 334 7.32 48.95 -6.30
N ASP A 335 8.13 47.91 -6.39
CA ASP A 335 8.02 46.90 -7.45
C ASP A 335 7.44 45.58 -6.96
N ALA A 336 7.74 45.17 -5.72
CA ALA A 336 7.33 43.88 -5.15
C ALA A 336 6.35 43.97 -3.97
N GLY A 337 6.07 45.17 -3.43
CA GLY A 337 5.04 45.40 -2.41
C GLY A 337 5.37 44.85 -1.02
N THR A 338 6.66 44.83 -0.65
CA THR A 338 7.14 44.31 0.64
C THR A 338 8.21 45.22 1.26
N ASP A 339 8.17 45.37 2.59
CA ASP A 339 9.08 46.20 3.39
C ASP A 339 10.16 45.39 4.12
N VAL A 340 10.37 44.13 3.72
CA VAL A 340 11.38 43.24 4.34
C VAL A 340 12.79 43.83 4.15
N VAL A 341 13.58 43.83 5.22
CA VAL A 341 15.01 44.16 5.19
C VAL A 341 15.76 43.02 4.50
N VAL A 342 16.53 43.36 3.47
CA VAL A 342 17.24 42.39 2.62
C VAL A 342 18.75 42.62 2.66
N ASP A 343 19.49 41.52 2.55
CA ASP A 343 20.93 41.48 2.44
C ASP A 343 21.32 40.92 1.05
N ILE A 344 22.34 41.51 0.42
CA ILE A 344 22.99 41.00 -0.78
C ILE A 344 24.28 40.32 -0.35
N LEU A 345 24.41 39.02 -0.59
CA LEU A 345 25.54 38.21 -0.16
C LEU A 345 26.39 37.77 -1.36
N PHE A 346 27.70 37.99 -1.29
CA PHE A 346 28.67 37.56 -2.29
C PHE A 346 29.59 36.49 -1.72
N PHE A 347 29.71 35.35 -2.39
CA PHE A 347 30.54 34.22 -1.98
C PHE A 347 31.53 33.80 -3.06
N ARG A 348 32.69 33.27 -2.64
CA ARG A 348 33.62 32.54 -3.50
C ARG A 348 33.71 31.09 -3.03
N LYS A 349 33.50 30.13 -3.93
CA LYS A 349 33.75 28.72 -3.62
C LYS A 349 35.24 28.44 -3.56
N ARG A 350 35.74 27.96 -2.43
CA ARG A 350 37.16 27.67 -2.24
C ARG A 350 37.62 26.51 -3.10
N LYS A 351 38.90 26.53 -3.47
CA LYS A 351 39.58 25.38 -4.08
C LYS A 351 39.98 24.37 -3.03
N GLU A 352 40.07 23.12 -3.45
CA GLU A 352 40.46 22.03 -2.55
C GLU A 352 41.88 22.28 -2.01
N GLY A 353 42.03 22.33 -0.68
CA GLY A 353 43.29 22.60 0.00
C GLY A 353 43.57 24.08 0.34
N GLU A 354 42.71 25.03 -0.06
CA GLU A 354 42.85 26.42 0.39
C GLU A 354 42.51 26.58 1.89
N PRO A 355 43.23 27.45 2.62
CA PRO A 355 42.88 27.77 4.00
C PRO A 355 41.51 28.44 4.07
N LYS A 356 40.81 28.26 5.20
CA LYS A 356 39.54 28.94 5.44
C LYS A 356 39.78 30.46 5.50
N GLY A 357 38.94 31.24 4.82
CA GLY A 357 38.90 32.69 4.94
C GLY A 357 38.31 33.16 6.27
N ASP A 358 37.97 34.44 6.33
CA ASP A 358 37.41 35.05 7.55
C ASP A 358 36.10 34.38 7.98
N GLN A 359 36.05 33.95 9.24
CA GLN A 359 34.91 33.29 9.86
C GLN A 359 34.12 34.23 10.80
N MET A 360 34.49 35.51 10.89
CA MET A 360 33.84 36.48 11.77
C MET A 360 32.33 36.58 11.52
N TRP A 361 31.89 36.41 10.28
CA TRP A 361 30.48 36.44 9.89
C TRP A 361 29.64 35.24 10.37
N LEU A 362 30.24 34.24 11.04
CA LEU A 362 29.47 33.16 11.66
C LEU A 362 28.71 33.65 12.91
N ASP A 363 29.30 34.61 13.62
CA ASP A 363 28.82 35.11 14.90
C ASP A 363 27.99 36.40 14.77
N VAL A 364 27.29 36.76 15.85
CA VAL A 364 26.54 38.01 16.01
C VAL A 364 27.18 38.87 17.10
N ASP A 365 27.14 40.20 16.94
CA ASP A 365 27.59 41.19 17.93
C ASP A 365 26.43 42.13 18.30
N ASP A 366 26.46 42.64 19.54
CA ASP A 366 25.50 43.63 20.04
C ASP A 366 25.91 45.04 19.52
N VAL A 367 25.10 45.66 18.67
CA VAL A 367 25.35 47.02 18.14
C VAL A 367 24.71 48.09 19.01
N ARG A 368 23.64 47.72 19.73
CA ARG A 368 22.98 48.55 20.73
C ARG A 368 22.59 47.70 21.94
N PRO A 369 23.10 47.99 23.15
CA PRO A 369 22.68 47.29 24.36
C PRO A 369 21.21 47.57 24.70
N ALA A 370 20.57 46.65 25.44
CA ALA A 370 19.18 46.83 25.90
C ALA A 370 19.05 48.08 26.79
N ALA A 371 18.01 48.88 26.55
CA ALA A 371 17.60 49.97 27.43
C ALA A 371 16.35 49.55 28.23
N ASP A 372 15.95 50.31 29.25
CA ASP A 372 14.81 49.97 30.12
C ASP A 372 13.48 49.78 29.35
N ASP A 373 13.35 50.38 28.17
CA ASP A 373 12.13 50.37 27.34
C ASP A 373 12.31 49.75 25.92
N GLU A 374 13.52 49.31 25.51
CA GLU A 374 13.78 48.76 24.17
C GLU A 374 14.82 47.61 24.21
N GLY A 375 14.56 46.55 23.42
CA GLY A 375 15.45 45.38 23.33
C GLY A 375 16.86 45.67 22.77
N ALA A 376 17.82 44.77 23.06
CA ALA A 376 19.14 44.82 22.46
C ALA A 376 19.08 44.53 20.95
N ILE A 377 19.84 45.29 20.15
CA ILE A 377 19.95 45.04 18.71
C ILE A 377 21.19 44.18 18.44
N ARG A 378 20.94 42.94 18.03
CA ARG A 378 21.96 41.97 17.61
C ARG A 378 21.99 41.87 16.11
N VAL A 379 23.16 42.05 15.50
CA VAL A 379 23.36 41.83 14.06
C VAL A 379 24.58 40.97 13.83
N ASN A 380 24.70 40.42 12.63
CA ASN A 380 25.90 39.68 12.24
C ASN A 380 27.18 40.50 12.46
N ARG A 381 28.22 39.88 13.00
CA ARG A 381 29.49 40.56 13.30
C ARG A 381 30.13 41.20 12.06
N TRP A 382 29.87 40.67 10.85
CA TRP A 382 30.25 41.33 9.60
C TRP A 382 29.69 42.76 9.52
N PHE A 383 28.37 42.94 9.67
CA PHE A 383 27.74 44.26 9.60
C PHE A 383 28.14 45.17 10.76
N ALA A 384 28.40 44.61 11.95
CA ALA A 384 28.88 45.39 13.09
C ALA A 384 30.29 45.98 12.88
N ARG A 385 31.14 45.30 12.09
CA ARG A 385 32.53 45.72 11.80
C ARG A 385 32.67 46.46 10.48
N HIS A 386 31.68 46.35 9.61
CA HIS A 386 31.64 46.96 8.27
C HIS A 386 30.40 47.86 8.10
N PRO A 387 30.30 48.98 8.84
CA PRO A 387 29.13 49.87 8.79
C PRO A 387 28.92 50.53 7.41
N ASP A 388 29.97 50.65 6.60
CA ASP A 388 29.90 51.17 5.23
C ASP A 388 29.07 50.28 4.29
N PHE A 389 28.87 49.01 4.66
CA PHE A 389 28.02 48.06 3.92
C PHE A 389 26.59 47.97 4.48
N VAL A 390 26.21 48.86 5.40
CA VAL A 390 24.84 48.99 5.92
C VAL A 390 24.24 50.30 5.40
N LEU A 391 23.34 50.21 4.40
CA LEU A 391 22.76 51.36 3.68
C LEU A 391 21.55 51.97 4.41
N GLY A 392 21.61 52.01 5.74
CA GLY A 392 20.54 52.49 6.59
C GLY A 392 20.98 52.60 8.04
N THR A 393 20.03 52.63 8.96
CA THR A 393 20.26 52.70 10.40
C THR A 393 19.56 51.53 11.09
N HIS A 394 20.32 50.73 11.84
CA HIS A 394 19.77 49.64 12.66
C HIS A 394 18.74 50.18 13.67
N ALA A 395 17.54 49.62 13.70
CA ALA A 395 16.47 50.02 14.60
C ALA A 395 15.55 48.83 14.95
N LEU A 396 14.66 49.03 15.93
CA LEU A 396 13.56 48.12 16.23
C LEU A 396 12.24 48.74 15.76
N THR A 397 11.31 47.88 15.34
CA THR A 397 9.94 48.25 14.96
C THR A 397 8.96 47.22 15.52
N SER A 398 7.67 47.56 15.58
CA SER A 398 6.63 46.65 16.07
C SER A 398 6.03 45.86 14.91
N GLY A 399 6.15 44.53 14.95
CA GLY A 399 5.55 43.60 14.00
C GLY A 399 4.38 42.81 14.59
N PRO A 400 3.70 41.98 13.77
CA PRO A 400 2.53 41.18 14.19
C PRO A 400 2.78 40.20 15.35
N PHE A 401 4.05 39.88 15.63
CA PHE A 401 4.49 38.93 16.65
C PHE A 401 5.34 39.58 17.76
N GLY A 402 5.42 40.93 17.81
CA GLY A 402 6.20 41.69 18.79
C GLY A 402 7.27 42.60 18.17
N GLU A 403 8.20 43.08 18.99
CA GLU A 403 9.37 43.87 18.54
C GLU A 403 10.24 43.06 17.58
N THR A 404 10.54 43.62 16.41
CA THR A 404 11.39 43.01 15.38
C THR A 404 12.45 44.00 14.89
N TYR A 405 13.56 43.46 14.39
CA TYR A 405 14.64 44.25 13.81
C TYR A 405 14.21 44.88 12.47
N THR A 406 14.65 46.13 12.24
CA THR A 406 14.57 46.80 10.95
C THR A 406 15.84 47.63 10.65
N CYS A 407 16.03 47.99 9.39
CA CYS A 407 17.06 48.92 8.93
C CYS A 407 16.37 50.15 8.32
N ARG A 408 16.28 51.25 9.07
CA ARG A 408 15.56 52.44 8.61
C ARG A 408 16.37 53.17 7.52
N PRO A 409 15.74 53.66 6.45
CA PRO A 409 16.41 54.49 5.46
C PRO A 409 16.94 55.78 6.09
N ARG A 410 18.11 56.23 5.64
CA ARG A 410 18.67 57.52 6.03
C ARG A 410 17.98 58.62 5.22
N GLY A 411 17.44 59.64 5.89
CA GLY A 411 16.69 60.70 5.23
C GLY A 411 17.57 61.50 4.28
N GLY A 412 17.22 61.53 2.99
CA GLY A 412 17.90 62.30 1.95
C GLY A 412 18.92 61.53 1.10
N ASP A 413 19.21 60.27 1.43
CA ASP A 413 20.14 59.43 0.65
C ASP A 413 19.41 58.74 -0.51
N ASP A 414 19.99 58.81 -1.71
CA ASP A 414 19.55 58.02 -2.86
C ASP A 414 20.11 56.59 -2.74
N LEU A 415 19.22 55.59 -2.63
CA LEU A 415 19.61 54.20 -2.39
C LEU A 415 20.44 53.62 -3.55
N GLU A 416 20.14 53.98 -4.79
CA GLU A 416 20.87 53.50 -5.96
C GLU A 416 22.32 53.99 -5.95
N THR A 417 22.52 55.29 -5.65
CA THR A 417 23.85 55.88 -5.46
C THR A 417 24.60 55.24 -4.28
N ALA A 418 23.93 55.02 -3.15
CA ALA A 418 24.55 54.41 -1.97
C ALA A 418 24.96 52.94 -2.21
N LEU A 419 24.13 52.19 -2.95
CA LEU A 419 24.43 50.81 -3.34
C LEU A 419 25.61 50.73 -4.31
N ALA A 420 25.68 51.64 -5.29
CA ALA A 420 26.83 51.75 -6.18
C ALA A 420 28.13 52.03 -5.41
N ALA A 421 28.09 52.95 -4.44
CA ALA A 421 29.23 53.25 -3.58
C ALA A 421 29.68 52.04 -2.73
N ALA A 422 28.75 51.25 -2.20
CA ALA A 422 29.09 50.03 -1.46
C ALA A 422 29.68 48.94 -2.37
N ILE A 423 29.21 48.83 -3.61
CA ILE A 423 29.80 47.94 -4.62
C ILE A 423 31.23 48.37 -4.95
N ASP A 424 31.50 49.67 -4.93
CA ASP A 424 32.85 50.16 -5.21
C ASP A 424 33.90 49.77 -4.16
N LEU A 425 33.46 49.42 -2.96
CA LEU A 425 34.31 48.89 -1.89
C LEU A 425 34.63 47.39 -2.05
N LEU A 426 33.98 46.68 -2.97
CA LEU A 426 34.28 45.27 -3.23
C LEU A 426 35.71 45.09 -3.78
N PRO A 427 36.39 43.99 -3.43
CA PRO A 427 37.67 43.63 -4.02
C PRO A 427 37.55 43.39 -5.53
N VAL A 428 38.66 43.60 -6.24
CA VAL A 428 38.74 43.47 -7.70
C VAL A 428 39.41 42.14 -8.08
N ASP A 429 38.93 41.48 -9.15
CA ASP A 429 39.54 40.30 -9.76
C ASP A 429 39.74 39.08 -8.82
N LEU A 430 38.76 38.78 -7.96
CA LEU A 430 38.78 37.60 -7.09
C LEU A 430 38.34 36.30 -7.78
N TYR A 431 37.71 36.37 -8.95
CA TYR A 431 37.30 35.20 -9.72
C TYR A 431 38.52 34.43 -10.23
N ASP A 432 38.64 33.18 -9.79
CA ASP A 432 39.72 32.29 -10.18
C ASP A 432 39.22 30.94 -10.72
N GLY A 433 37.97 30.92 -11.19
CA GLY A 433 37.36 29.79 -11.89
C GLY A 433 37.89 29.59 -13.31
N GLU A 434 37.78 28.37 -13.81
CA GLU A 434 38.11 27.99 -15.19
C GLU A 434 36.80 27.76 -15.98
N PRO A 435 36.23 28.80 -16.61
CA PRO A 435 34.99 28.65 -17.34
C PRO A 435 35.21 27.78 -18.58
N THR A 436 34.29 26.83 -18.79
CA THR A 436 34.32 25.97 -19.97
C THR A 436 33.79 26.78 -21.16
N PRO A 437 34.44 26.76 -22.34
CA PRO A 437 33.89 27.41 -23.53
C PRO A 437 32.49 26.87 -23.84
N ILE A 438 31.51 27.76 -24.00
CA ILE A 438 30.12 27.40 -24.30
C ILE A 438 29.82 27.81 -25.74
N ASP A 439 29.40 26.85 -26.56
CA ASP A 439 28.78 27.11 -27.85
C ASP A 439 27.26 27.15 -27.64
N ILE A 440 26.70 28.36 -27.61
CA ILE A 440 25.28 28.60 -27.27
C ILE A 440 24.36 27.97 -28.33
N ASP A 441 24.75 28.01 -29.61
CA ASP A 441 23.93 27.46 -30.68
C ASP A 441 23.98 25.92 -30.69
N LEU A 442 25.11 25.33 -30.27
CA LEU A 442 25.29 23.88 -30.13
C LEU A 442 24.63 23.34 -28.85
N GLU A 443 24.56 24.11 -27.77
CA GLU A 443 23.75 23.77 -26.58
C GLU A 443 22.23 23.87 -26.85
N ASP A 444 21.76 24.80 -27.69
CA ASP A 444 20.37 24.86 -28.15
C ASP A 444 19.99 23.61 -29.00
N GLU A 445 20.88 23.17 -29.92
CA GLU A 445 20.70 21.92 -30.68
C GLU A 445 20.80 20.67 -29.78
N LEU A 446 21.71 20.66 -28.80
CA LEU A 446 21.82 19.58 -27.82
C LEU A 446 20.63 19.56 -26.85
N ALA A 447 19.98 20.69 -26.54
CA ALA A 447 18.77 20.71 -25.73
C ALA A 447 17.57 20.06 -26.45
N GLU A 448 17.47 20.20 -27.79
CA GLU A 448 16.50 19.46 -28.62
C GLU A 448 16.92 18.00 -28.89
N ILE A 449 18.21 17.66 -28.83
CA ILE A 449 18.74 16.29 -29.05
C ILE A 449 18.89 15.49 -27.73
N VAL A 450 18.84 16.14 -26.57
CA VAL A 450 18.81 15.48 -25.25
C VAL A 450 17.38 15.07 -24.86
N ASP A 451 16.37 15.47 -25.63
CA ASP A 451 15.04 14.87 -25.61
C ASP A 451 14.79 14.03 -26.89
N LEU A 452 15.68 13.06 -27.09
CA LEU A 452 15.45 11.71 -27.63
C LEU A 452 16.79 11.09 -28.03
N ARG A 453 17.24 10.07 -27.30
CA ARG A 453 17.88 8.92 -27.94
C ARG A 453 17.13 7.63 -27.64
N PRO A 454 16.60 6.96 -28.67
CA PRO A 454 16.56 5.52 -28.72
C PRO A 454 17.97 4.95 -28.95
N THR A 455 18.18 3.71 -28.49
CA THR A 455 19.42 2.90 -28.38
C THR A 455 20.39 3.39 -27.30
N ASP A 456 20.46 2.85 -26.09
CA ASP A 456 20.10 1.53 -25.57
C ASP A 456 19.24 1.65 -24.30
N SER A 457 18.44 0.62 -24.02
CA SER A 457 17.44 0.57 -22.93
C SER A 457 17.89 1.34 -21.68
N PRO A 458 17.08 2.28 -21.13
CA PRO A 458 17.43 2.99 -19.91
C PRO A 458 17.74 1.95 -18.82
N ILE A 459 18.94 2.03 -18.26
CA ILE A 459 19.37 1.15 -17.16
C ILE A 459 18.43 1.46 -15.99
N ARG A 460 17.65 0.44 -15.58
CA ARG A 460 16.60 0.61 -14.59
C ARG A 460 17.19 0.97 -13.24
N GLU A 461 16.42 1.73 -12.45
CA GLU A 461 16.75 2.05 -11.07
C GLU A 461 17.06 0.78 -10.25
N GLY A 462 18.20 0.75 -9.57
CA GLY A 462 18.75 -0.39 -8.83
C GLY A 462 19.63 -1.34 -9.63
N SER A 463 19.63 -1.30 -10.97
CA SER A 463 20.37 -2.24 -11.82
C SER A 463 21.89 -2.07 -11.71
N PHE A 464 22.61 -3.18 -11.63
CA PHE A 464 24.07 -3.21 -11.73
C PHE A 464 24.53 -3.25 -13.19
N PHE A 465 25.62 -2.58 -13.53
CA PHE A 465 26.20 -2.65 -14.86
C PHE A 465 27.71 -2.42 -14.81
N ILE A 466 28.42 -2.82 -15.86
CA ILE A 466 29.86 -2.62 -15.95
C ILE A 466 30.12 -1.45 -16.89
N ASP A 467 30.67 -0.37 -16.34
CA ASP A 467 31.17 0.76 -17.12
C ASP A 467 32.63 0.51 -17.54
N ARG A 468 32.98 0.82 -18.79
CA ARG A 468 34.32 0.55 -19.34
C ARG A 468 35.43 1.38 -18.67
N ALA A 469 35.10 2.52 -18.07
CA ALA A 469 36.07 3.42 -17.43
C ALA A 469 36.01 3.34 -15.89
N LYS A 470 34.84 3.14 -15.31
CA LYS A 470 34.60 3.23 -13.85
C LYS A 470 34.37 1.88 -13.16
N GLY A 471 34.32 0.77 -13.90
CA GLY A 471 34.18 -0.57 -13.33
C GLY A 471 32.71 -0.91 -12.98
N LEU A 472 32.49 -1.64 -11.88
CA LEU A 472 31.14 -2.03 -11.46
C LEU A 472 30.36 -0.82 -10.93
N MET A 473 29.23 -0.52 -11.57
CA MET A 473 28.34 0.59 -11.26
C MET A 473 26.95 0.06 -10.86
N GLN A 474 26.20 0.86 -10.12
CA GLN A 474 24.78 0.64 -9.82
C GLN A 474 23.99 1.91 -10.10
N MET A 475 22.84 1.78 -10.75
CA MET A 475 21.91 2.90 -10.93
C MET A 475 21.18 3.17 -9.61
N LEU A 476 21.37 4.36 -9.02
CA LEU A 476 20.73 4.78 -7.77
C LEU A 476 20.19 6.20 -7.91
N ASP A 477 18.91 6.37 -7.61
CA ASP A 477 18.11 7.58 -7.77
C ASP A 477 18.31 8.24 -9.16
N GLY A 478 18.42 7.42 -10.22
CA GLY A 478 18.65 7.87 -11.61
C GLY A 478 20.11 8.18 -11.99
N VAL A 479 21.06 8.00 -11.07
CA VAL A 479 22.49 8.27 -11.29
C VAL A 479 23.33 6.99 -11.19
N ALA A 480 24.33 6.86 -12.06
CA ALA A 480 25.30 5.78 -12.01
C ALA A 480 26.32 5.97 -10.87
N VAL A 481 26.19 5.18 -9.79
CA VAL A 481 27.08 5.22 -8.61
C VAL A 481 28.10 4.07 -8.65
N PRO A 482 29.40 4.31 -8.43
CA PRO A 482 30.40 3.25 -8.39
C PRO A 482 30.25 2.36 -7.16
N VAL A 483 30.35 1.05 -7.36
CA VAL A 483 30.28 0.06 -6.28
C VAL A 483 31.67 -0.16 -5.69
N ASN A 484 31.91 0.41 -4.50
CA ASN A 484 33.21 0.33 -3.83
C ASN A 484 33.53 -1.11 -3.35
N VAL A 485 34.66 -1.66 -3.79
CA VAL A 485 35.15 -2.99 -3.41
C VAL A 485 36.17 -2.86 -2.27
N ARG A 486 35.93 -3.53 -1.14
CA ARG A 486 36.84 -3.56 0.01
C ARG A 486 38.12 -4.32 -0.33
N LYS A 487 39.28 -3.68 -0.16
CA LYS A 487 40.61 -4.32 -0.13
C LYS A 487 41.09 -4.43 1.33
N GLY A 488 40.56 -5.39 2.10
CA GLY A 488 41.00 -5.67 3.49
C GLY A 488 39.89 -5.71 4.55
N LEU A 489 40.28 -5.91 5.82
CA LEU A 489 39.39 -6.15 6.98
C LEU A 489 38.76 -4.90 7.60
N THR A 490 39.21 -3.69 7.25
CA THR A 490 38.73 -2.42 7.81
C THR A 490 38.54 -1.38 6.70
N GLY A 491 37.32 -1.26 6.17
CA GLY A 491 36.92 -0.26 5.19
C GLY A 491 35.46 -0.46 4.77
N ASP A 492 34.79 0.59 4.30
CA ASP A 492 33.41 0.54 3.76
C ASP A 492 33.39 0.00 2.32
N GLY A 493 32.33 -0.73 1.91
CA GLY A 493 32.19 -1.33 0.58
C GLY A 493 31.71 -2.80 0.55
N ILE A 494 31.65 -3.44 -0.63
CA ILE A 494 31.34 -4.88 -0.77
C ILE A 494 32.62 -5.72 -0.82
N SER A 495 32.55 -7.01 -0.45
CA SER A 495 33.71 -7.91 -0.53
C SER A 495 34.13 -8.17 -1.99
N GLU A 496 35.41 -8.46 -2.22
CA GLU A 496 35.90 -8.84 -3.57
C GLU A 496 35.17 -10.07 -4.13
N LYS A 497 34.79 -11.01 -3.25
CA LYS A 497 33.94 -12.16 -3.60
C LYS A 497 32.57 -11.72 -4.12
N HIS A 498 31.90 -10.79 -3.44
CA HIS A 498 30.58 -10.29 -3.86
C HIS A 498 30.65 -9.47 -5.15
N ALA A 499 31.68 -8.65 -5.33
CA ALA A 499 31.88 -7.89 -6.57
C ALA A 499 32.06 -8.81 -7.78
N ARG A 500 32.79 -9.92 -7.61
CA ARG A 500 32.94 -10.96 -8.65
C ARG A 500 31.63 -11.68 -8.97
N ILE A 501 30.82 -12.00 -7.95
CA ILE A 501 29.50 -12.61 -8.14
C ILE A 501 28.60 -11.69 -8.96
N ILE A 502 28.45 -10.41 -8.57
CA ILE A 502 27.65 -9.42 -9.31
C ILE A 502 28.12 -9.30 -10.77
N SER A 503 29.43 -9.20 -10.98
CA SER A 503 30.01 -9.05 -12.32
C SER A 503 29.73 -10.25 -13.25
N LYS A 504 29.50 -11.44 -12.69
CA LYS A 504 29.17 -12.66 -13.45
C LYS A 504 27.66 -12.88 -13.60
N LEU A 505 26.82 -12.29 -12.74
CA LEU A 505 25.36 -12.31 -12.89
C LEU A 505 24.85 -11.32 -13.94
N ILE A 506 25.55 -10.19 -14.16
CA ILE A 506 25.19 -9.18 -15.17
C ILE A 506 25.07 -9.79 -16.59
N PRO A 507 26.06 -10.54 -17.12
CA PRO A 507 25.93 -11.17 -18.44
C PRO A 507 24.80 -12.19 -18.54
N ILE A 508 24.45 -12.86 -17.45
CA ILE A 508 23.32 -13.80 -17.41
C ILE A 508 22.02 -13.00 -17.56
N ARG A 509 21.81 -11.97 -16.73
CA ARG A 509 20.64 -11.07 -16.79
C ARG A 509 20.44 -10.50 -18.20
N ASP A 510 21.50 -9.96 -18.78
CA ASP A 510 21.44 -9.29 -20.07
C ASP A 510 21.11 -10.30 -21.18
N ALA A 511 21.72 -11.49 -21.16
CA ALA A 511 21.42 -12.57 -22.11
C ALA A 511 19.98 -13.09 -21.97
N VAL A 512 19.44 -13.22 -20.75
CA VAL A 512 18.03 -13.59 -20.52
C VAL A 512 17.10 -12.57 -21.18
N ARG A 513 17.32 -11.27 -20.94
CA ARG A 513 16.49 -10.21 -21.53
C ARG A 513 16.56 -10.18 -23.04
N GLU A 514 17.74 -10.42 -23.62
CA GLU A 514 17.90 -10.51 -25.08
C GLU A 514 17.11 -11.69 -25.65
N VAL A 515 17.15 -12.87 -25.02
CA VAL A 515 16.36 -14.04 -25.42
C VAL A 515 14.86 -13.73 -25.35
N LEU A 516 14.38 -13.17 -24.25
CA LEU A 516 12.95 -12.85 -24.08
C LEU A 516 12.48 -11.82 -25.10
N LYS A 517 13.24 -10.73 -25.31
CA LYS A 517 12.92 -9.70 -26.31
C LYS A 517 12.92 -10.26 -27.74
N ALA A 518 13.84 -11.18 -28.06
CA ALA A 518 13.86 -11.84 -29.36
C ALA A 518 12.63 -12.74 -29.55
N GLN A 519 12.23 -13.51 -28.53
CA GLN A 519 11.04 -14.36 -28.59
C GLN A 519 9.72 -13.56 -28.70
N GLU A 520 9.62 -12.44 -27.99
CA GLU A 520 8.47 -11.52 -28.06
C GLU A 520 8.31 -10.88 -29.43
N THR A 521 9.42 -10.43 -30.03
CA THR A 521 9.44 -9.77 -31.36
C THR A 521 9.53 -10.76 -32.52
N ASP A 522 9.37 -12.05 -32.25
CA ASP A 522 9.49 -13.16 -33.22
C ASP A 522 10.81 -13.15 -34.03
N ARG A 523 11.90 -12.66 -33.43
CA ARG A 523 13.25 -12.63 -34.01
C ARG A 523 14.04 -13.89 -33.63
N PRO A 524 14.99 -14.38 -34.44
CA PRO A 524 15.80 -15.56 -34.11
C PRO A 524 16.48 -15.46 -32.72
N TRP A 525 16.22 -16.43 -31.83
CA TRP A 525 16.69 -16.41 -30.43
C TRP A 525 17.69 -17.53 -30.07
N ARG A 526 17.94 -18.52 -30.95
CA ARG A 526 18.79 -19.68 -30.65
C ARG A 526 20.23 -19.31 -30.31
N GLU A 527 20.84 -18.37 -31.03
CA GLU A 527 22.20 -17.89 -30.74
C GLU A 527 22.28 -17.17 -29.39
N LEU A 528 21.22 -16.45 -29.02
CA LEU A 528 21.10 -15.78 -27.72
C LEU A 528 20.98 -16.80 -26.57
N GLN A 529 20.28 -17.92 -26.78
CA GLN A 529 20.22 -19.04 -25.83
C GLN A 529 21.59 -19.70 -25.62
N VAL A 530 22.41 -19.80 -26.66
CA VAL A 530 23.80 -20.29 -26.54
C VAL A 530 24.64 -19.33 -25.70
N ARG A 531 24.53 -18.02 -25.93
CA ARG A 531 25.20 -16.99 -25.10
C ARG A 531 24.77 -17.07 -23.64
N LEU A 532 23.47 -17.22 -23.38
CA LEU A 532 22.92 -17.42 -22.04
C LEU A 532 23.51 -18.69 -21.38
N ARG A 533 23.57 -19.80 -22.11
CA ARG A 533 24.15 -21.08 -21.62
C ARG A 533 25.61 -20.93 -21.24
N ILE A 534 26.40 -20.26 -22.07
CA ILE A 534 27.83 -20.00 -21.79
C ILE A 534 27.99 -19.16 -20.52
N ALA A 535 27.21 -18.08 -20.38
CA ALA A 535 27.25 -17.22 -19.20
C ALA A 535 26.87 -17.98 -17.92
N TRP A 536 25.79 -18.76 -17.97
CA TRP A 536 25.31 -19.57 -16.84
C TRP A 536 26.31 -20.68 -16.46
N SER A 537 26.81 -21.47 -17.43
CA SER A 537 27.81 -22.51 -17.16
C SER A 537 29.11 -21.94 -16.58
N SER A 538 29.51 -20.74 -17.01
CA SER A 538 30.66 -20.06 -16.39
C SER A 538 30.38 -19.66 -14.94
N PHE A 539 29.17 -19.21 -14.60
CA PHE A 539 28.82 -18.84 -13.23
C PHE A 539 28.78 -20.05 -12.31
N VAL A 540 28.08 -21.12 -12.73
CA VAL A 540 27.92 -22.35 -11.94
C VAL A 540 29.26 -23.01 -11.63
N ARG A 541 30.20 -22.99 -12.58
CA ARG A 541 31.56 -23.51 -12.36
C ARG A 541 32.33 -22.73 -11.29
N ASP A 542 32.17 -21.40 -11.25
CA ASP A 542 32.97 -20.52 -10.40
C ASP A 542 32.36 -20.35 -8.99
N PHE A 543 31.02 -20.41 -8.85
CA PHE A 543 30.29 -20.08 -7.60
C PHE A 543 29.20 -21.09 -7.18
N GLY A 544 28.98 -22.17 -7.94
CA GLY A 544 27.85 -23.09 -7.72
C GLY A 544 26.52 -22.54 -8.25
N PRO A 545 25.38 -23.20 -7.94
CA PRO A 545 24.05 -22.78 -8.37
C PRO A 545 23.74 -21.31 -8.08
N VAL A 546 23.04 -20.61 -8.99
CA VAL A 546 22.58 -19.23 -8.76
C VAL A 546 21.68 -19.16 -7.52
N ASN A 547 20.80 -20.14 -7.35
CA ASN A 547 19.81 -20.24 -6.27
C ASN A 547 20.31 -20.99 -5.02
N HIS A 548 21.62 -21.22 -4.89
CA HIS A 548 22.18 -21.89 -3.71
C HIS A 548 21.67 -21.27 -2.41
N THR A 549 21.06 -22.09 -1.55
CA THR A 549 20.35 -21.65 -0.34
C THR A 549 20.92 -22.33 0.90
N THR A 550 21.19 -21.54 1.93
CA THR A 550 21.63 -22.00 3.26
C THR A 550 20.53 -21.75 4.28
N VAL A 551 20.17 -22.78 5.04
CA VAL A 551 19.12 -22.71 6.06
C VAL A 551 19.77 -22.68 7.44
N SER A 552 19.48 -21.64 8.23
CA SER A 552 19.90 -21.54 9.63
C SER A 552 18.70 -21.43 10.54
N ILE A 553 18.64 -22.27 11.57
CA ILE A 553 17.60 -22.26 12.59
C ILE A 553 18.18 -21.56 13.84
N GLN A 554 17.61 -20.44 14.25
CA GLN A 554 17.97 -19.73 15.47
C GLN A 554 16.79 -19.75 16.44
N GLU A 555 17.03 -20.14 17.68
CA GLU A 555 16.04 -20.10 18.76
C GLU A 555 16.27 -18.83 19.58
N ASP A 556 15.24 -18.01 19.71
CA ASP A 556 15.27 -16.81 20.54
C ASP A 556 15.27 -17.21 22.02
N ALA A 557 16.31 -16.82 22.76
CA ALA A 557 16.52 -17.24 24.14
C ALA A 557 15.52 -16.61 25.14
N GLU A 558 14.84 -15.52 24.78
CA GLU A 558 13.85 -14.85 25.65
C GLU A 558 12.41 -15.31 25.35
N THR A 559 12.10 -15.57 24.08
CA THR A 559 10.73 -15.90 23.64
C THR A 559 10.51 -17.38 23.36
N GLY A 560 11.58 -18.16 23.16
CA GLY A 560 11.51 -19.55 22.73
C GLY A 560 11.04 -19.73 21.28
N GLU A 561 10.93 -18.65 20.49
CA GLU A 561 10.55 -18.73 19.08
C GLU A 561 11.70 -19.27 18.23
N ILE A 562 11.41 -20.30 17.44
CA ILE A 562 12.34 -20.87 16.46
C ILE A 562 12.21 -20.09 15.15
N LYS A 563 13.20 -19.25 14.82
CA LYS A 563 13.28 -18.50 13.57
C LYS A 563 14.16 -19.24 12.56
N GLU A 564 13.53 -19.87 11.58
CA GLU A 564 14.21 -20.41 10.41
C GLU A 564 14.53 -19.29 9.41
N THR A 565 15.81 -19.12 9.07
CA THR A 565 16.27 -18.09 8.13
C THR A 565 16.92 -18.73 6.92
N HIS A 566 16.35 -18.48 5.74
CA HIS A 566 16.90 -18.92 4.46
C HIS A 566 17.78 -17.81 3.88
N ARG A 567 19.05 -18.12 3.59
CA ARG A 567 20.00 -17.18 2.99
C ARG A 567 20.48 -17.70 1.65
N GLN A 568 20.41 -16.87 0.62
CA GLN A 568 20.90 -17.16 -0.72
C GLN A 568 22.20 -16.38 -0.98
N PRO A 569 23.39 -16.96 -0.75
CA PRO A 569 24.64 -16.20 -0.75
C PRO A 569 24.98 -15.58 -2.10
N ASN A 570 24.65 -16.29 -3.20
CA ASN A 570 24.94 -15.87 -4.56
C ASN A 570 24.02 -14.72 -5.03
N LEU A 571 22.76 -14.71 -4.59
CA LEU A 571 21.81 -13.63 -4.90
C LEU A 571 21.85 -12.47 -3.90
N ALA A 572 22.32 -12.69 -2.67
CA ALA A 572 22.27 -11.69 -1.58
C ALA A 572 22.89 -10.34 -1.97
N SER A 573 24.02 -10.37 -2.69
CA SER A 573 24.72 -9.16 -3.14
C SER A 573 24.12 -8.52 -4.41
N PHE A 574 23.21 -9.22 -5.09
CA PHE A 574 22.54 -8.78 -6.33
C PHE A 574 21.07 -8.41 -6.12
N ARG A 575 20.53 -8.53 -4.89
CA ARG A 575 19.11 -8.28 -4.55
C ARG A 575 18.59 -6.89 -4.88
N ASP A 576 19.45 -5.88 -4.90
CA ASP A 576 19.04 -4.52 -5.23
C ASP A 576 18.74 -4.37 -6.73
N ASP A 577 19.21 -5.29 -7.58
CA ASP A 577 18.91 -5.33 -9.01
C ASP A 577 17.43 -5.70 -9.24
N PRO A 578 16.69 -4.93 -10.06
CA PRO A 578 15.29 -5.24 -10.37
C PRO A 578 15.10 -6.61 -11.04
N ASP A 579 16.13 -7.14 -11.71
CA ASP A 579 16.06 -8.43 -12.40
C ASP A 579 16.69 -9.58 -11.62
N CYS A 580 17.05 -9.37 -10.35
CA CYS A 580 17.60 -10.42 -9.50
C CYS A 580 16.75 -11.69 -9.54
N TRP A 581 15.43 -11.56 -9.45
CA TRP A 581 14.51 -12.70 -9.44
C TRP A 581 14.28 -13.29 -10.84
N LEU A 582 14.43 -12.49 -11.90
CA LEU A 582 14.43 -13.00 -13.27
C LEU A 582 15.64 -13.92 -13.49
N VAL A 583 16.82 -13.50 -13.04
CA VAL A 583 18.04 -14.33 -13.05
C VAL A 583 17.87 -15.59 -12.19
N ALA A 584 17.21 -15.48 -11.03
CA ALA A 584 16.87 -16.63 -10.20
C ALA A 584 15.92 -17.63 -10.89
N SER A 585 15.05 -17.18 -11.80
CA SER A 585 14.05 -18.03 -12.46
C SER A 585 14.58 -18.95 -13.55
N ILE A 586 15.82 -18.75 -14.00
CA ILE A 586 16.37 -19.50 -15.13
C ILE A 586 16.76 -20.93 -14.78
N GLU A 587 16.92 -21.27 -13.51
CA GLU A 587 17.32 -22.60 -13.07
C GLU A 587 16.33 -23.19 -12.06
N ASP A 588 16.12 -24.49 -12.17
CA ASP A 588 15.38 -25.27 -11.18
C ASP A 588 16.36 -25.81 -10.15
N TYR A 589 16.25 -25.35 -8.91
CA TYR A 589 17.16 -25.66 -7.81
C TYR A 589 16.47 -26.52 -6.76
N ASP A 590 17.12 -27.63 -6.44
CA ASP A 590 16.68 -28.60 -5.44
C ASP A 590 17.45 -28.36 -4.12
N LEU A 591 16.70 -27.97 -3.09
CA LEU A 591 17.20 -27.70 -1.73
C LEU A 591 17.74 -28.96 -1.02
N GLU A 592 17.22 -30.15 -1.32
CA GLU A 592 17.67 -31.39 -0.66
C GLU A 592 19.00 -31.89 -1.24
N THR A 593 19.21 -31.70 -2.54
CA THR A 593 20.39 -32.20 -3.25
C THR A 593 21.48 -31.14 -3.50
N ASP A 594 21.18 -29.86 -3.25
CA ASP A 594 22.03 -28.70 -3.56
C ASP A 594 22.48 -28.67 -5.04
N THR A 595 21.61 -29.15 -5.94
CA THR A 595 21.87 -29.17 -7.39
C THR A 595 20.89 -28.28 -8.14
N ALA A 596 21.34 -27.69 -9.26
CA ALA A 596 20.51 -26.90 -10.15
C ALA A 596 20.51 -27.47 -11.57
N LYS A 597 19.33 -27.48 -12.20
CA LYS A 597 19.12 -27.83 -13.60
C LYS A 597 18.79 -26.57 -14.41
N PRO A 598 19.26 -26.46 -15.67
CA PRO A 598 18.87 -25.35 -16.54
C PRO A 598 17.37 -25.42 -16.81
N GLY A 599 16.70 -24.28 -16.69
CA GLY A 599 15.27 -24.14 -16.95
C GLY A 599 14.91 -24.08 -18.44
N PRO A 600 13.61 -24.04 -18.78
CA PRO A 600 13.12 -24.13 -20.16
C PRO A 600 13.67 -23.04 -21.10
N ILE A 601 14.00 -21.85 -20.58
CA ILE A 601 14.54 -20.73 -21.36
C ILE A 601 15.84 -21.06 -22.11
N PHE A 602 16.59 -22.07 -21.69
CA PHE A 602 17.83 -22.49 -22.33
C PHE A 602 17.65 -23.36 -23.59
N SER A 603 16.48 -23.97 -23.76
CA SER A 603 16.21 -24.97 -24.80
C SER A 603 14.95 -24.70 -25.62
N GLU A 604 13.96 -24.03 -25.02
CA GLU A 604 12.61 -23.88 -25.57
C GLU A 604 12.25 -22.42 -25.80
N ARG A 605 11.25 -22.19 -26.65
CA ARG A 605 10.61 -20.88 -26.75
C ARG A 605 9.70 -20.72 -25.53
N VAL A 606 10.00 -19.76 -24.66
CA VAL A 606 9.21 -19.52 -23.44
C VAL A 606 8.09 -18.50 -23.69
N ILE A 607 8.28 -17.50 -24.56
CA ILE A 607 7.22 -16.55 -24.96
C ILE A 607 6.64 -16.95 -26.32
N ALA A 608 5.34 -17.26 -26.36
CA ALA A 608 4.60 -17.51 -27.61
C ALA A 608 4.02 -16.20 -28.18
N PRO A 609 3.98 -16.03 -29.52
CA PRO A 609 3.30 -14.89 -30.12
C PRO A 609 1.78 -15.07 -29.97
N PRO A 610 1.01 -13.99 -29.73
CA PRO A 610 -0.44 -14.11 -29.61
C PRO A 610 -1.03 -14.64 -30.93
N ALA A 611 -1.71 -15.78 -30.88
CA ALA A 611 -2.47 -16.30 -32.03
C ALA A 611 -3.81 -15.56 -32.15
N ALA A 612 -4.13 -15.05 -33.33
CA ALA A 612 -5.42 -14.42 -33.59
C ALA A 612 -6.56 -15.42 -33.32
N PRO A 613 -7.63 -15.04 -32.59
CA PRO A 613 -8.80 -15.91 -32.44
C PRO A 613 -9.41 -16.22 -33.80
N THR A 614 -9.66 -17.51 -34.06
CA THR A 614 -10.56 -17.91 -35.15
C THR A 614 -11.98 -17.83 -34.62
N ILE A 615 -12.78 -16.90 -35.15
CA ILE A 615 -14.17 -16.69 -34.76
C ILE A 615 -15.03 -17.37 -35.82
N THR A 616 -15.74 -18.45 -35.43
CA THR A 616 -16.62 -19.20 -36.34
C THR A 616 -18.07 -19.22 -35.89
N SER A 617 -18.35 -18.76 -34.68
CA SER A 617 -19.67 -18.73 -34.07
C SER A 617 -19.83 -17.56 -33.09
N PRO A 618 -21.07 -17.17 -32.75
CA PRO A 618 -21.32 -16.19 -31.69
C PRO A 618 -20.78 -16.60 -30.34
N ALA A 619 -20.73 -17.90 -30.04
CA ALA A 619 -20.11 -18.41 -28.82
C ALA A 619 -18.59 -18.16 -28.80
N ASP A 620 -17.92 -18.31 -29.95
CA ASP A 620 -16.49 -17.97 -30.08
C ASP A 620 -16.28 -16.46 -29.91
N ALA A 621 -17.14 -15.65 -30.53
CA ALA A 621 -17.09 -14.19 -30.40
C ALA A 621 -17.33 -13.75 -28.94
N LEU A 622 -18.33 -14.32 -28.26
CA LEU A 622 -18.59 -14.09 -26.83
C LEU A 622 -17.37 -14.46 -25.98
N ALA A 623 -16.71 -15.59 -26.24
CA ALA A 623 -15.49 -15.99 -25.54
C ALA A 623 -14.32 -15.00 -25.78
N VAL A 624 -14.20 -14.45 -26.98
CA VAL A 624 -13.23 -13.39 -27.31
C VAL A 624 -13.57 -12.11 -26.55
N VAL A 625 -14.83 -11.66 -26.57
CA VAL A 625 -15.29 -10.45 -25.87
C VAL A 625 -15.13 -10.58 -24.36
N LEU A 626 -15.48 -11.73 -23.78
CA LEU A 626 -15.24 -12.01 -22.36
C LEU A 626 -13.73 -11.98 -22.02
N ASN A 627 -12.88 -12.50 -22.90
CA ASN A 627 -11.43 -12.43 -22.73
C ASN A 627 -10.85 -11.02 -22.99
N GLU A 628 -11.49 -10.17 -23.78
CA GLU A 628 -10.99 -8.81 -24.09
C GLU A 628 -11.52 -7.74 -23.15
N ARG A 629 -12.78 -7.86 -22.73
CA ARG A 629 -13.54 -6.83 -22.00
C ARG A 629 -13.99 -7.28 -20.62
N GLY A 630 -13.97 -8.58 -20.32
CA GLY A 630 -14.38 -9.13 -19.01
C GLY A 630 -15.88 -9.10 -18.74
N HIS A 631 -16.70 -8.62 -19.68
CA HIS A 631 -18.16 -8.57 -19.59
C HIS A 631 -18.78 -8.80 -20.98
N VAL A 632 -20.10 -8.99 -21.04
CA VAL A 632 -20.81 -9.18 -22.31
C VAL A 632 -21.02 -7.81 -22.96
N ASP A 633 -20.43 -7.61 -24.14
CA ASP A 633 -20.57 -6.41 -24.96
C ASP A 633 -21.15 -6.82 -26.32
N ILE A 634 -22.45 -6.62 -26.49
CA ILE A 634 -23.19 -7.07 -27.68
C ILE A 634 -22.72 -6.34 -28.93
N ASP A 635 -22.40 -5.05 -28.82
CA ASP A 635 -21.97 -4.24 -29.95
C ASP A 635 -20.61 -4.74 -30.48
N HIS A 636 -19.69 -5.09 -29.58
CA HIS A 636 -18.39 -5.67 -29.96
C HIS A 636 -18.53 -7.09 -30.53
N ILE A 637 -19.46 -7.91 -30.02
CA ILE A 637 -19.74 -9.25 -30.60
C ILE A 637 -20.30 -9.09 -32.02
N ALA A 638 -21.22 -8.14 -32.24
CA ALA A 638 -21.80 -7.84 -33.54
C ALA A 638 -20.74 -7.34 -34.54
N GLU A 639 -19.80 -6.51 -34.09
CA GLU A 639 -18.65 -6.07 -34.90
C GLU A 639 -17.77 -7.24 -35.35
N LEU A 640 -17.43 -8.16 -34.43
CA LEU A 640 -16.60 -9.34 -34.70
C LEU A 640 -17.25 -10.35 -35.67
N LEU A 641 -18.58 -10.42 -35.67
CA LEU A 641 -19.36 -11.31 -36.55
C LEU A 641 -19.83 -10.63 -37.84
N HIS A 642 -19.69 -9.31 -37.93
CA HIS A 642 -20.25 -8.49 -39.00
C HIS A 642 -21.78 -8.66 -39.15
N SER A 643 -22.50 -8.71 -38.02
CA SER A 643 -23.95 -8.91 -37.93
C SER A 643 -24.64 -7.76 -37.17
N ASP A 644 -25.97 -7.74 -37.15
CA ASP A 644 -26.72 -6.78 -36.33
C ASP A 644 -26.76 -7.21 -34.85
N PRO A 645 -26.70 -6.29 -33.87
CA PRO A 645 -26.82 -6.61 -32.45
C PRO A 645 -28.08 -7.43 -32.09
N ALA A 646 -29.21 -7.23 -32.77
CA ALA A 646 -30.42 -8.00 -32.53
C ALA A 646 -30.25 -9.47 -32.91
N ASP A 647 -29.62 -9.73 -34.07
CA ASP A 647 -29.34 -11.10 -34.54
C ASP A 647 -28.37 -11.82 -33.59
N VAL A 648 -27.39 -11.10 -33.03
CA VAL A 648 -26.46 -11.64 -32.01
C VAL A 648 -27.19 -12.07 -30.74
N VAL A 649 -28.12 -11.26 -30.26
CA VAL A 649 -28.91 -11.58 -29.05
C VAL A 649 -29.80 -12.79 -29.30
N ASP A 650 -30.40 -12.89 -30.49
CA ASP A 650 -31.24 -14.02 -30.88
C ASP A 650 -30.43 -15.32 -31.05
N GLU A 651 -29.23 -15.25 -31.63
CA GLU A 651 -28.34 -16.42 -31.80
C GLU A 651 -27.68 -16.88 -30.51
N LEU A 652 -27.25 -15.95 -29.64
CA LEU A 652 -26.72 -16.30 -28.32
C LEU A 652 -27.81 -16.85 -27.39
N ALA A 653 -29.07 -16.46 -27.62
CA ALA A 653 -30.25 -16.95 -26.90
C ALA A 653 -29.96 -17.11 -25.40
N GLU A 654 -30.21 -18.29 -24.83
CA GLU A 654 -30.05 -18.64 -23.41
C GLU A 654 -28.63 -18.51 -22.83
N ALA A 655 -27.62 -18.20 -23.64
CA ALA A 655 -26.25 -17.97 -23.14
C ALA A 655 -26.07 -16.61 -22.43
N ILE A 656 -26.95 -15.63 -22.69
CA ILE A 656 -26.88 -14.28 -22.11
C ILE A 656 -28.27 -13.80 -21.67
N PHE A 657 -28.34 -12.98 -20.61
CA PHE A 657 -29.57 -12.36 -20.13
C PHE A 657 -29.34 -10.88 -19.85
N ARG A 658 -30.37 -10.07 -20.06
CA ARG A 658 -30.36 -8.64 -19.74
C ARG A 658 -30.89 -8.44 -18.33
N ASP A 659 -30.13 -7.78 -17.46
CA ASP A 659 -30.58 -7.51 -16.09
C ASP A 659 -31.62 -6.38 -16.07
N PRO A 660 -32.83 -6.60 -15.51
CA PRO A 660 -33.85 -5.56 -15.43
C PRO A 660 -33.49 -4.40 -14.48
N ALA A 661 -32.54 -4.59 -13.56
CA ALA A 661 -32.18 -3.56 -12.58
C ALA A 661 -31.33 -2.43 -13.16
N ASP A 662 -30.37 -2.76 -14.05
CA ASP A 662 -29.43 -1.80 -14.62
C ASP A 662 -29.35 -1.83 -16.17
N GLY A 663 -30.01 -2.80 -16.81
CA GLY A 663 -30.04 -2.97 -18.26
C GLY A 663 -28.81 -3.64 -18.87
N SER A 664 -27.85 -4.10 -18.06
CA SER A 664 -26.60 -4.73 -18.50
C SER A 664 -26.82 -6.15 -19.02
N TRP A 665 -25.97 -6.59 -19.96
CA TRP A 665 -25.95 -7.97 -20.43
C TRP A 665 -25.00 -8.81 -19.58
N GLN A 666 -25.47 -9.95 -19.10
CA GLN A 666 -24.71 -10.89 -18.29
C GLN A 666 -24.75 -12.28 -18.93
N THR A 667 -23.71 -13.08 -18.69
CA THR A 667 -23.72 -14.50 -19.06
C THR A 667 -24.76 -15.26 -18.23
N ALA A 668 -25.27 -16.37 -18.77
CA ALA A 668 -26.26 -17.21 -18.09
C ALA A 668 -25.80 -17.65 -16.69
N ASP A 669 -24.53 -18.03 -16.53
CA ASP A 669 -23.97 -18.43 -15.23
C ASP A 669 -23.93 -17.25 -14.23
N GLY A 670 -23.73 -16.02 -14.70
CA GLY A 670 -23.74 -14.82 -13.87
C GLY A 670 -25.15 -14.40 -13.46
N TYR A 671 -26.07 -14.32 -14.42
CA TYR A 671 -27.43 -13.86 -14.16
C TYR A 671 -28.23 -14.87 -13.32
N LEU A 672 -28.13 -16.17 -13.63
CA LEU A 672 -28.88 -17.25 -12.98
C LEU A 672 -28.23 -17.77 -11.68
N SER A 673 -27.32 -16.99 -11.09
CA SER A 673 -26.68 -17.29 -9.80
C SER A 673 -26.86 -16.14 -8.80
N GLY A 674 -26.47 -16.35 -7.54
CA GLY A 674 -26.68 -15.37 -6.47
C GLY A 674 -28.11 -15.39 -5.94
N ALA A 675 -28.67 -14.23 -5.56
CA ALA A 675 -29.98 -14.08 -4.94
C ALA A 675 -31.15 -14.27 -5.95
N VAL A 676 -31.37 -15.51 -6.39
CA VAL A 676 -32.27 -15.83 -7.51
C VAL A 676 -33.75 -15.62 -7.20
N ARG A 677 -34.19 -15.68 -5.94
CA ARG A 677 -35.58 -15.33 -5.56
C ARG A 677 -35.81 -13.83 -5.69
N THR A 678 -34.85 -13.02 -5.24
CA THR A 678 -34.91 -11.56 -5.36
C THR A 678 -34.88 -11.15 -6.84
N LYS A 679 -33.99 -11.75 -7.63
CA LYS A 679 -33.93 -11.55 -9.08
C LYS A 679 -35.23 -11.97 -9.78
N LEU A 680 -35.85 -13.09 -9.36
CA LEU A 680 -37.12 -13.55 -9.94
C LEU A 680 -38.25 -12.54 -9.69
N ALA A 681 -38.36 -12.02 -8.47
CA ALA A 681 -39.36 -10.99 -8.15
C ALA A 681 -39.16 -9.71 -8.98
N ALA A 682 -37.92 -9.26 -9.15
CA ALA A 682 -37.58 -8.11 -9.99
C ALA A 682 -37.87 -8.38 -11.48
N ALA A 683 -37.53 -9.57 -11.99
CA ALA A 683 -37.80 -9.98 -13.36
C ALA A 683 -39.30 -10.09 -13.66
N GLN A 684 -40.10 -10.56 -12.70
CA GLN A 684 -41.58 -10.61 -12.82
C GLN A 684 -42.16 -9.20 -12.91
N ALA A 685 -41.75 -8.30 -12.00
CA ALA A 685 -42.19 -6.91 -12.04
C ALA A 685 -41.78 -6.19 -13.34
N ALA A 686 -40.61 -6.52 -13.90
CA ALA A 686 -40.16 -6.01 -15.19
C ALA A 686 -40.93 -6.62 -16.37
N ALA A 687 -41.24 -7.93 -16.33
CA ALA A 687 -42.00 -8.63 -17.36
C ALA A 687 -43.44 -8.12 -17.50
N ASP A 688 -44.03 -7.63 -16.40
CA ASP A 688 -45.34 -6.96 -16.42
C ASP A 688 -45.33 -5.67 -17.26
N LEU A 689 -44.16 -5.03 -17.43
CA LEU A 689 -43.97 -3.79 -18.18
C LEU A 689 -43.40 -4.03 -19.59
N ASP A 690 -42.45 -4.96 -19.71
CA ASP A 690 -41.78 -5.33 -20.96
C ASP A 690 -41.73 -6.87 -21.11
N PRO A 691 -42.51 -7.45 -22.05
CA PRO A 691 -42.55 -8.90 -22.28
C PRO A 691 -41.20 -9.55 -22.62
N ALA A 692 -40.18 -8.78 -23.02
CA ALA A 692 -38.84 -9.31 -23.28
C ALA A 692 -38.23 -10.00 -22.05
N PHE A 693 -38.60 -9.60 -20.84
CA PHE A 693 -38.12 -10.19 -19.59
C PHE A 693 -38.83 -11.49 -19.18
N GLU A 694 -39.88 -11.95 -19.89
CA GLU A 694 -40.48 -13.27 -19.63
C GLU A 694 -39.47 -14.41 -19.74
N ARG A 695 -38.49 -14.24 -20.61
CA ARG A 695 -37.37 -15.17 -20.78
C ARG A 695 -36.53 -15.27 -19.50
N ASN A 696 -36.27 -14.15 -18.83
CA ASN A 696 -35.57 -14.11 -17.55
C ASN A 696 -36.38 -14.81 -16.46
N VAL A 697 -37.69 -14.58 -16.43
CA VAL A 697 -38.60 -15.20 -15.45
C VAL A 697 -38.57 -16.73 -15.58
N ARG A 698 -38.69 -17.26 -16.80
CA ARG A 698 -38.62 -18.72 -17.05
C ARG A 698 -37.29 -19.31 -16.57
N ALA A 699 -36.18 -18.72 -16.98
CA ALA A 699 -34.85 -19.22 -16.60
C ALA A 699 -34.60 -19.13 -15.10
N LEU A 700 -35.05 -18.05 -14.44
CA LEU A 700 -34.92 -17.90 -12.99
C LEU A 700 -35.82 -18.86 -12.20
N GLN A 701 -36.97 -19.26 -12.74
CA GLN A 701 -37.84 -20.27 -12.12
C GLN A 701 -37.15 -21.65 -12.07
N ASP A 702 -36.41 -22.01 -13.12
CA ASP A 702 -35.75 -23.32 -13.22
C ASP A 702 -34.55 -23.48 -12.27
N VAL A 703 -33.90 -22.37 -11.88
CA VAL A 703 -32.71 -22.37 -11.01
C VAL A 703 -33.02 -22.11 -9.53
N GLN A 704 -34.30 -22.03 -9.14
CA GLN A 704 -34.68 -21.78 -7.75
C GLN A 704 -34.18 -22.92 -6.83
N PRO A 705 -33.53 -22.60 -5.70
CA PRO A 705 -33.25 -23.59 -4.67
C PRO A 705 -34.54 -24.22 -4.18
N ALA A 706 -34.55 -25.54 -3.98
CA ALA A 706 -35.71 -26.24 -3.42
C ALA A 706 -36.02 -25.71 -2.01
N ASP A 707 -37.29 -25.40 -1.75
CA ASP A 707 -37.74 -24.91 -0.44
C ASP A 707 -37.37 -25.91 0.67
N LEU A 708 -36.70 -25.41 1.71
CA LEU A 708 -36.44 -26.15 2.93
C LEU A 708 -37.73 -26.35 3.68
N ARG A 709 -37.97 -27.58 4.12
CA ARG A 709 -39.13 -27.90 4.94
C ARG A 709 -38.88 -27.42 6.37
N PRO A 710 -39.92 -27.19 7.18
CA PRO A 710 -39.76 -26.87 8.61
C PRO A 710 -38.85 -27.85 9.38
N SER A 711 -38.83 -29.13 9.00
CA SER A 711 -37.96 -30.15 9.60
C SER A 711 -36.47 -29.97 9.31
N ASP A 712 -36.15 -29.25 8.25
CA ASP A 712 -34.78 -29.00 7.78
C ASP A 712 -34.25 -27.65 8.35
N ILE A 713 -35.11 -26.87 9.04
CA ILE A 713 -34.78 -25.55 9.60
C ILE A 713 -34.68 -25.64 11.13
N THR A 714 -33.52 -25.29 11.67
CA THR A 714 -33.34 -25.18 13.12
C THR A 714 -33.62 -23.75 13.60
N ALA A 715 -34.77 -23.53 14.25
CA ALA A 715 -35.18 -22.23 14.79
C ALA A 715 -34.76 -22.06 16.27
N ARG A 716 -33.97 -21.03 16.58
CA ARG A 716 -33.37 -20.83 17.91
C ARG A 716 -33.66 -19.45 18.46
N LEU A 717 -33.85 -19.36 19.78
CA LEU A 717 -33.89 -18.08 20.48
C LEU A 717 -32.59 -17.31 20.22
N GLY A 718 -32.73 -16.04 19.83
CA GLY A 718 -31.60 -15.16 19.48
C GLY A 718 -31.29 -15.12 17.98
N ALA A 719 -31.88 -16.00 17.17
CA ALA A 719 -31.72 -15.94 15.72
C ALA A 719 -32.42 -14.68 15.15
N PRO A 720 -31.71 -13.81 14.42
CA PRO A 720 -32.21 -12.49 13.98
C PRO A 720 -33.39 -12.56 13.02
N TRP A 721 -33.60 -13.70 12.36
CA TRP A 721 -34.71 -13.90 11.42
C TRP A 721 -36.04 -14.20 12.09
N ILE A 722 -36.04 -14.56 13.38
CA ILE A 722 -37.27 -14.82 14.14
C ILE A 722 -37.84 -13.49 14.63
N PRO A 723 -39.08 -13.12 14.27
CA PRO A 723 -39.67 -11.88 14.74
C PRO A 723 -39.89 -11.87 16.27
N ALA A 724 -39.66 -10.72 16.92
CA ALA A 724 -39.87 -10.57 18.38
C ALA A 724 -41.29 -10.94 18.82
N ALA A 725 -42.30 -10.69 17.97
CA ALA A 725 -43.69 -11.08 18.23
C ALA A 725 -43.89 -12.59 18.43
N VAL A 726 -43.07 -13.43 17.77
CA VAL A 726 -43.13 -14.89 17.94
C VAL A 726 -42.62 -15.29 19.33
N VAL A 727 -41.56 -14.64 19.81
CA VAL A 727 -41.02 -14.89 21.16
C VAL A 727 -41.99 -14.40 22.24
N VAL A 728 -42.66 -13.26 22.03
CA VAL A 728 -43.72 -12.77 22.94
C VAL A 728 -44.87 -13.77 23.01
N ALA A 729 -45.32 -14.31 21.86
CA ALA A 729 -46.36 -15.34 21.81
C ALA A 729 -45.95 -16.63 22.54
N PHE A 730 -44.68 -17.06 22.41
CA PHE A 730 -44.15 -18.22 23.15
C PHE A 730 -44.28 -18.04 24.65
N VAL A 731 -43.86 -16.88 25.16
CA VAL A 731 -43.90 -16.59 26.60
C VAL A 731 -45.33 -16.48 27.10
N LYS A 732 -46.22 -15.86 26.31
CA LYS A 732 -47.63 -15.78 26.65
C LYS A 732 -48.28 -17.17 26.76
N GLU A 733 -47.99 -18.08 25.82
CA GLU A 733 -48.60 -19.41 25.81
C GLU A 733 -47.98 -20.37 26.84
N LYS A 734 -46.65 -20.38 27.00
CA LYS A 734 -45.96 -21.35 27.88
C LYS A 734 -45.77 -20.89 29.31
N MET A 735 -45.72 -19.58 29.54
CA MET A 735 -45.41 -18.99 30.85
C MET A 735 -46.54 -18.09 31.38
N ASP A 736 -47.65 -17.92 30.63
CA ASP A 736 -48.83 -17.11 30.99
C ASP A 736 -48.48 -15.68 31.42
N ALA A 737 -47.60 -15.02 30.65
CA ALA A 737 -47.09 -13.68 30.95
C ALA A 737 -47.02 -12.77 29.72
N ASP A 738 -47.54 -11.54 29.84
CA ASP A 738 -47.49 -10.50 28.80
C ASP A 738 -46.20 -9.66 28.86
N ILE A 739 -45.16 -10.08 28.13
CA ILE A 739 -43.86 -9.39 28.13
C ILE A 739 -43.69 -8.44 26.94
N ARG A 740 -42.72 -7.52 27.05
CA ARG A 740 -42.24 -6.71 25.90
C ARG A 740 -40.82 -7.13 25.54
N ILE A 741 -40.56 -7.27 24.25
CA ILE A 741 -39.24 -7.58 23.69
C ILE A 741 -38.94 -6.58 22.58
N HIS A 742 -37.78 -5.93 22.69
CA HIS A 742 -37.23 -5.09 21.64
C HIS A 742 -36.02 -5.79 21.02
N HIS A 743 -35.97 -5.87 19.69
CA HIS A 743 -34.84 -6.42 18.94
C HIS A 743 -34.21 -5.30 18.11
N MET A 744 -32.91 -5.12 18.25
CA MET A 744 -32.11 -4.21 17.42
C MET A 744 -31.18 -5.03 16.52
N PRO A 745 -31.58 -5.32 15.28
CA PRO A 745 -30.79 -6.12 14.34
C PRO A 745 -29.38 -5.56 14.11
N GLU A 746 -29.23 -4.23 14.10
CA GLU A 746 -27.96 -3.54 13.83
C GLU A 746 -26.90 -3.82 14.89
N LEU A 747 -27.31 -4.16 16.12
CA LEU A 747 -26.40 -4.49 17.24
C LEU A 747 -26.50 -5.97 17.63
N GLY A 748 -27.29 -6.77 16.91
CA GLY A 748 -27.58 -8.17 17.26
C GLY A 748 -28.08 -8.33 18.70
N SER A 749 -28.81 -7.34 19.23
CA SER A 749 -29.13 -7.27 20.67
C SER A 749 -30.63 -7.32 20.95
N TRP A 750 -30.96 -7.97 22.06
CA TRP A 750 -32.34 -8.18 22.50
C TRP A 750 -32.55 -7.62 23.90
N THR A 751 -33.52 -6.73 24.05
CA THR A 751 -33.94 -6.20 25.36
C THR A 751 -35.25 -6.87 25.76
N VAL A 752 -35.25 -7.48 26.96
CA VAL A 752 -36.41 -8.21 27.49
C VAL A 752 -36.93 -7.49 28.72
N GLU A 753 -38.18 -7.03 28.65
CA GLU A 753 -38.91 -6.48 29.78
C GLU A 753 -39.91 -7.52 30.32
N ALA A 754 -39.46 -8.27 31.32
CA ALA A 754 -40.23 -9.40 31.86
C ALA A 754 -40.21 -9.45 33.40
N ARG A 755 -40.19 -8.28 34.07
CA ARG A 755 -40.11 -8.18 35.55
C ARG A 755 -41.20 -8.96 36.28
N GLN A 756 -42.40 -9.07 35.68
CA GLN A 756 -43.50 -9.86 36.24
C GLN A 756 -43.17 -11.35 36.46
N LEU A 757 -42.28 -11.94 35.64
CA LEU A 757 -41.90 -13.34 35.79
C LEU A 757 -41.10 -13.58 37.08
N GLY A 758 -40.43 -12.54 37.62
CA GLY A 758 -39.74 -12.59 38.90
C GLY A 758 -40.66 -12.68 40.12
N TYR A 759 -41.95 -12.38 39.96
CA TYR A 759 -42.96 -12.47 41.02
C TYR A 759 -43.92 -13.66 40.85
N SER A 760 -43.76 -14.44 39.77
CA SER A 760 -44.58 -15.60 39.46
C SER A 760 -43.91 -16.90 39.91
N ALA A 761 -44.70 -17.86 40.42
CA ALA A 761 -44.19 -19.18 40.77
C ALA A 761 -43.64 -19.94 39.54
N ALA A 762 -44.32 -19.79 38.39
CA ALA A 762 -43.88 -20.35 37.11
C ALA A 762 -42.50 -19.80 36.71
N GLY A 763 -42.29 -18.49 36.81
CA GLY A 763 -41.04 -17.83 36.42
C GLY A 763 -39.87 -18.04 37.40
N THR A 764 -40.12 -18.36 38.67
CA THR A 764 -39.06 -18.52 39.69
C THR A 764 -38.74 -19.98 40.06
N SER A 765 -39.59 -20.94 39.65
CA SER A 765 -39.42 -22.36 39.97
C SER A 765 -39.52 -23.29 38.76
N GLU A 766 -40.52 -23.08 37.89
CA GLU A 766 -40.73 -23.99 36.74
C GLU A 766 -39.77 -23.66 35.58
N TRP A 767 -39.72 -22.39 35.19
CA TRP A 767 -38.93 -21.87 34.07
C TRP A 767 -37.69 -21.09 34.50
N GLY A 768 -37.48 -20.88 35.79
CA GLY A 768 -36.31 -20.20 36.34
C GLY A 768 -35.91 -20.72 37.71
N THR A 769 -35.03 -19.98 38.38
CA THR A 769 -34.61 -20.23 39.77
C THR A 769 -34.87 -19.00 40.64
N SER A 770 -34.82 -19.16 41.96
CA SER A 770 -35.00 -18.06 42.91
C SER A 770 -33.95 -16.95 42.78
N ARG A 771 -32.75 -17.29 42.30
CA ARG A 771 -31.62 -16.37 42.10
C ARG A 771 -31.48 -15.85 40.67
N ARG A 772 -32.21 -16.43 39.71
CA ARG A 772 -32.26 -15.99 38.30
C ARG A 772 -33.57 -16.45 37.67
N HIS A 773 -34.53 -15.53 37.57
CA HIS A 773 -35.89 -15.87 37.14
C HIS A 773 -35.99 -16.08 35.62
N ALA A 774 -37.10 -16.62 35.14
CA ALA A 774 -37.31 -16.96 33.73
C ALA A 774 -37.10 -15.78 32.76
N GLY A 775 -37.47 -14.56 33.15
CA GLY A 775 -37.19 -13.35 32.35
C GLY A 775 -35.69 -13.10 32.11
N ASP A 776 -34.84 -13.32 33.13
CA ASP A 776 -33.39 -13.18 33.02
C ASP A 776 -32.81 -14.29 32.16
N LEU A 777 -33.31 -15.53 32.32
CA LEU A 777 -32.89 -16.66 31.49
C LEU A 777 -33.33 -16.51 30.04
N LEU A 778 -34.49 -15.90 29.77
CA LEU A 778 -34.91 -15.57 28.42
C LEU A 778 -34.02 -14.50 27.80
N ALA A 779 -33.67 -13.45 28.56
CA ALA A 779 -32.70 -12.45 28.13
C ALA A 779 -31.32 -13.07 27.86
N ASP A 780 -30.90 -14.04 28.69
CA ASP A 780 -29.69 -14.82 28.49
C ASP A 780 -29.75 -15.68 27.23
N ALA A 781 -30.90 -16.31 26.94
CA ALA A 781 -31.11 -17.11 25.74
C ALA A 781 -31.00 -16.26 24.47
N LEU A 782 -31.69 -15.11 24.44
CA LEU A 782 -31.73 -14.23 23.26
C LEU A 782 -30.40 -13.54 22.99
N ASN A 783 -29.62 -13.22 24.03
CA ASN A 783 -28.30 -12.58 23.89
C ASN A 783 -27.13 -13.57 24.03
N SER A 784 -27.39 -14.88 23.90
CA SER A 784 -26.35 -15.91 23.91
C SER A 784 -25.44 -15.89 25.15
N ARG A 785 -25.98 -15.49 26.31
CA ARG A 785 -25.25 -15.46 27.59
C ARG A 785 -25.41 -16.78 28.33
N VAL A 786 -24.33 -17.22 28.97
CA VAL A 786 -24.36 -18.36 29.89
C VAL A 786 -24.59 -17.82 31.31
N PRO A 787 -25.64 -18.25 32.01
CA PRO A 787 -25.91 -17.78 33.36
C PRO A 787 -24.79 -18.24 34.31
N GLN A 788 -24.31 -17.32 35.15
CA GLN A 788 -23.32 -17.56 36.21
C GLN A 788 -23.81 -16.88 37.48
N ILE A 789 -23.86 -17.63 38.57
CA ILE A 789 -24.33 -17.17 39.87
C ILE A 789 -23.14 -17.17 40.82
N PHE A 790 -22.89 -16.04 41.48
CA PHE A 790 -21.77 -15.86 42.40
C PHE A 790 -22.29 -15.63 43.82
N ASP A 791 -21.74 -16.35 44.80
CA ASP A 791 -21.87 -16.03 46.21
C ASP A 791 -20.86 -14.95 46.58
N VAL A 792 -21.33 -13.93 47.31
CA VAL A 792 -20.47 -12.87 47.83
C VAL A 792 -20.09 -13.24 49.27
N LEU A 793 -18.83 -13.57 49.48
CA LEU A 793 -18.25 -13.78 50.80
C LEU A 793 -17.57 -12.49 51.22
N LYS A 794 -18.00 -11.92 52.36
CA LYS A 794 -17.31 -10.78 52.98
C LYS A 794 -16.22 -11.33 53.90
N ASP A 795 -14.97 -11.02 53.59
CA ASP A 795 -13.83 -11.32 54.45
C ASP A 795 -13.20 -10.02 54.97
N VAL A 796 -12.24 -10.13 55.91
CA VAL A 796 -11.62 -8.98 56.60
C VAL A 796 -10.89 -8.03 55.64
N ASP A 797 -10.45 -8.52 54.48
CA ASP A 797 -9.72 -7.76 53.44
C ASP A 797 -10.58 -7.36 52.21
N GLY A 798 -11.90 -7.64 52.20
CA GLY A 798 -12.82 -7.21 51.14
C GLY A 798 -13.90 -8.20 50.71
N GLU A 799 -14.69 -7.85 49.70
CA GLU A 799 -15.73 -8.71 49.09
C GLU A 799 -15.11 -9.68 48.08
N ARG A 800 -15.17 -10.99 48.36
CA ARG A 800 -14.74 -12.06 47.46
C ARG A 800 -15.96 -12.73 46.81
N ARG A 801 -16.01 -12.76 45.49
CA ARG A 801 -17.07 -13.44 44.72
C ARG A 801 -16.62 -14.86 44.35
N VAL A 802 -17.38 -15.87 44.75
CA VAL A 802 -17.12 -17.28 44.45
C VAL A 802 -18.26 -17.81 43.59
N LEU A 803 -17.95 -18.51 42.49
CA LEU A 803 -18.97 -19.11 41.63
C LEU A 803 -19.74 -20.21 42.37
N ASN A 804 -21.05 -20.05 42.50
CA ASN A 804 -21.93 -21.07 43.05
C ASN A 804 -22.24 -22.11 41.96
N VAL A 805 -21.58 -23.25 42.02
CA VAL A 805 -21.69 -24.30 41.00
C VAL A 805 -23.10 -24.86 40.92
N VAL A 806 -23.75 -25.11 42.06
CA VAL A 806 -25.07 -25.75 42.15
C VAL A 806 -26.16 -24.86 41.55
N ASP A 807 -26.25 -23.60 41.99
CA ASP A 807 -27.26 -22.67 41.47
C ASP A 807 -27.00 -22.33 40.00
N THR A 808 -25.73 -22.24 39.59
CA THR A 808 -25.34 -22.01 38.20
C THR A 808 -25.76 -23.19 37.31
N GLU A 809 -25.57 -24.43 37.75
CA GLU A 809 -26.02 -25.63 37.03
C GLU A 809 -27.55 -25.67 36.92
N ALA A 810 -28.26 -25.42 38.03
CA ALA A 810 -29.72 -25.35 38.03
C ALA A 810 -30.25 -24.29 37.05
N ALA A 811 -29.63 -23.10 37.01
CA ALA A 811 -29.99 -22.05 36.05
C ALA A 811 -29.71 -22.46 34.59
N ARG A 812 -28.63 -23.20 34.32
CA ARG A 812 -28.28 -23.72 32.99
C ARG A 812 -29.28 -24.78 32.52
N ASP A 813 -29.71 -25.66 33.41
CA ASP A 813 -30.72 -26.68 33.08
C ASP A 813 -32.06 -26.05 32.72
N LYS A 814 -32.48 -25.02 33.46
CA LYS A 814 -33.69 -24.23 33.14
C LYS A 814 -33.57 -23.50 31.81
N LEU A 815 -32.42 -22.88 31.54
CA LEU A 815 -32.15 -22.24 30.26
C LEU A 815 -32.23 -23.24 29.10
N GLN A 816 -31.64 -24.43 29.25
CA GLN A 816 -31.71 -25.49 28.23
C GLN A 816 -33.15 -25.96 28.00
N ARG A 817 -33.95 -26.09 29.07
CA ARG A 817 -35.37 -26.43 28.97
C ARG A 817 -36.16 -25.36 28.22
N ILE A 818 -35.90 -24.07 28.46
CA ILE A 818 -36.53 -22.97 27.71
C ILE A 818 -36.18 -23.07 26.22
N LYS A 819 -34.90 -23.27 25.89
CA LYS A 819 -34.42 -23.39 24.50
C LYS A 819 -35.07 -24.57 23.77
N GLN A 820 -35.12 -25.75 24.40
CA GLN A 820 -35.75 -26.93 23.81
C GLN A 820 -37.26 -26.72 23.63
N SER A 821 -37.94 -26.20 24.65
CA SER A 821 -39.38 -25.92 24.59
C SER A 821 -39.74 -24.94 23.49
N PHE A 822 -38.90 -23.93 23.22
CA PHE A 822 -39.10 -23.01 22.10
C PHE A 822 -38.90 -23.70 20.75
N GLN A 823 -37.84 -24.50 20.59
CA GLN A 823 -37.56 -25.25 19.36
C GLN A 823 -38.69 -26.20 18.99
N ASP A 824 -39.29 -26.87 19.97
CA ASP A 824 -40.41 -27.78 19.74
C ASP A 824 -41.69 -26.99 19.43
N TRP A 825 -41.94 -25.90 20.18
CA TRP A 825 -43.15 -25.11 20.06
C TRP A 825 -43.25 -24.32 18.76
N VAL A 826 -42.15 -23.75 18.25
CA VAL A 826 -42.21 -22.81 17.12
C VAL A 826 -42.87 -23.41 15.87
N TRP A 827 -42.81 -24.74 15.72
CA TRP A 827 -43.37 -25.49 14.59
C TRP A 827 -44.72 -26.18 14.85
N THR A 828 -45.38 -25.95 16.00
CA THR A 828 -46.64 -26.64 16.32
C THR A 828 -47.87 -26.03 15.65
N ASP A 829 -47.81 -24.75 15.30
CA ASP A 829 -48.91 -24.01 14.69
C ASP A 829 -48.71 -23.93 13.16
N PRO A 830 -49.64 -24.41 12.33
CA PRO A 830 -49.49 -24.42 10.87
C PRO A 830 -49.23 -23.04 10.26
N ASP A 831 -50.03 -22.03 10.64
CA ASP A 831 -49.93 -20.68 10.07
C ASP A 831 -48.58 -20.03 10.41
N ARG A 832 -48.12 -20.16 11.67
CA ARG A 832 -46.79 -19.71 12.09
C ARG A 832 -45.69 -20.46 11.36
N THR A 833 -45.83 -21.77 11.20
CA THR A 833 -44.83 -22.64 10.56
C THR A 833 -44.62 -22.25 9.11
N ASP A 834 -45.69 -22.11 8.34
CA ASP A 834 -45.63 -21.77 6.92
C ASP A 834 -45.02 -20.37 6.71
N ARG A 835 -45.43 -19.40 7.53
CA ARG A 835 -44.87 -18.05 7.49
C ARG A 835 -43.37 -18.03 7.80
N LEU A 836 -42.94 -18.69 8.88
CA LEU A 836 -41.54 -18.71 9.29
C LEU A 836 -40.66 -19.50 8.31
N ALA A 837 -41.16 -20.61 7.77
CA ALA A 837 -40.46 -21.37 6.75
C ALA A 837 -40.29 -20.53 5.47
N ARG A 838 -41.34 -19.77 5.07
CA ARG A 838 -41.26 -18.87 3.91
C ARG A 838 -40.25 -17.75 4.12
N ASP A 839 -40.33 -17.05 5.26
CA ASP A 839 -39.40 -15.98 5.61
C ASP A 839 -37.95 -16.47 5.64
N TYR A 840 -37.71 -17.69 6.15
CA TYR A 840 -36.38 -18.30 6.16
C TYR A 840 -35.89 -18.62 4.75
N ASN A 841 -36.73 -19.23 3.92
CA ASN A 841 -36.36 -19.59 2.56
C ASN A 841 -36.06 -18.35 1.69
N ASP A 842 -36.84 -17.29 1.82
CA ASP A 842 -36.65 -16.07 1.03
C ASP A 842 -35.38 -15.29 1.45
N ARG A 843 -34.98 -15.36 2.72
CA ARG A 843 -33.78 -14.68 3.24
C ARG A 843 -32.48 -15.51 3.14
N PHE A 844 -32.54 -16.80 3.46
CA PHE A 844 -31.35 -17.67 3.60
C PHE A 844 -31.21 -18.65 2.44
N ASN A 845 -32.29 -19.32 2.03
CA ASN A 845 -32.30 -20.27 0.89
C ASN A 845 -32.56 -19.57 -0.45
N ASN A 846 -31.82 -18.50 -0.69
CA ASN A 846 -31.97 -17.63 -1.87
C ASN A 846 -30.74 -17.69 -2.79
N ILE A 847 -29.67 -18.39 -2.39
CA ILE A 847 -28.40 -18.36 -3.13
C ILE A 847 -28.29 -19.56 -4.08
N ALA A 848 -28.28 -19.30 -5.38
CA ALA A 848 -27.87 -20.28 -6.39
C ALA A 848 -26.35 -20.20 -6.63
N PRO A 849 -25.58 -21.31 -6.51
CA PRO A 849 -24.14 -21.30 -6.73
C PRO A 849 -23.78 -20.99 -8.19
N ARG A 850 -22.88 -20.01 -8.40
CA ARG A 850 -22.32 -19.72 -9.73
C ARG A 850 -21.34 -20.82 -10.15
N LYS A 851 -21.42 -21.24 -11.41
CA LYS A 851 -20.44 -22.15 -12.03
C LYS A 851 -19.51 -21.35 -12.93
N PHE A 852 -18.24 -21.29 -12.56
CA PHE A 852 -17.21 -20.63 -13.35
C PHE A 852 -16.58 -21.61 -14.34
N ASP A 853 -16.33 -21.16 -15.56
CA ASP A 853 -15.48 -21.84 -16.54
C ASP A 853 -14.47 -20.85 -17.14
N GLY A 854 -13.19 -21.18 -17.03
CA GLY A 854 -12.09 -20.39 -17.59
C GLY A 854 -11.48 -21.01 -18.86
N SER A 855 -12.13 -22.00 -19.47
CA SER A 855 -11.61 -22.71 -20.66
C SER A 855 -11.22 -21.78 -21.81
N HIS A 856 -11.97 -20.68 -21.99
CA HIS A 856 -11.76 -19.63 -22.98
C HIS A 856 -10.51 -18.76 -22.73
N LEU A 857 -9.93 -18.78 -21.53
CA LEU A 857 -8.76 -17.97 -21.20
C LEU A 857 -7.51 -18.41 -21.96
N LYS A 858 -6.94 -17.46 -22.71
CA LYS A 858 -5.73 -17.66 -23.53
C LYS A 858 -4.42 -17.27 -22.84
N LEU A 859 -4.49 -16.46 -21.77
CA LEU A 859 -3.36 -16.01 -20.94
C LEU A 859 -2.18 -15.41 -21.76
N PRO A 860 -2.38 -14.29 -22.48
CA PRO A 860 -1.33 -13.68 -23.29
C PRO A 860 -0.10 -13.29 -22.46
N GLY A 861 1.10 -13.60 -22.96
CA GLY A 861 2.36 -13.33 -22.26
C GLY A 861 2.73 -14.35 -21.18
N ALA A 862 1.85 -15.32 -20.90
CA ALA A 862 2.20 -16.49 -20.12
C ALA A 862 3.17 -17.40 -20.90
N SER A 863 4.06 -18.06 -20.17
CA SER A 863 5.07 -18.93 -20.73
C SER A 863 4.43 -20.20 -21.29
N GLY A 864 4.74 -20.51 -22.55
CA GLY A 864 4.24 -21.72 -23.22
C GLY A 864 4.75 -23.03 -22.60
N ALA A 865 5.74 -22.95 -21.70
CA ALA A 865 6.25 -24.10 -20.95
C ALA A 865 5.24 -24.61 -19.89
N PHE A 866 4.23 -23.82 -19.52
CA PHE A 866 3.23 -24.19 -18.52
C PHE A 866 1.85 -24.32 -19.16
N VAL A 867 1.20 -25.46 -18.94
CA VAL A 867 -0.22 -25.66 -19.29
C VAL A 867 -1.01 -25.71 -17.98
N LEU A 868 -1.80 -24.66 -17.72
CA LEU A 868 -2.64 -24.60 -16.52
C LEU A 868 -3.82 -25.57 -16.64
N TYR A 869 -4.11 -26.27 -15.53
CA TYR A 869 -5.26 -27.17 -15.41
C TYR A 869 -6.59 -26.41 -15.38
N GLY A 870 -7.68 -27.11 -15.65
CA GLY A 870 -9.03 -26.53 -15.70
C GLY A 870 -9.44 -25.83 -14.40
N HIS A 871 -9.09 -26.36 -13.23
CA HIS A 871 -9.40 -25.71 -11.94
C HIS A 871 -8.62 -24.41 -11.72
N GLN A 872 -7.40 -24.29 -12.26
CA GLN A 872 -6.60 -23.07 -12.18
C GLN A 872 -7.22 -21.99 -13.08
N LYS A 873 -7.58 -22.33 -14.33
CA LYS A 873 -8.28 -21.42 -15.24
C LYS A 873 -9.62 -20.97 -14.67
N ARG A 874 -10.37 -21.87 -14.03
CA ARG A 874 -11.60 -21.53 -13.30
C ARG A 874 -11.36 -20.51 -12.20
N GLY A 875 -10.35 -20.73 -11.36
CA GLY A 875 -9.98 -19.80 -10.29
C GLY A 875 -9.59 -18.42 -10.82
N ILE A 876 -8.83 -18.37 -11.92
CA ILE A 876 -8.47 -17.13 -12.62
C ILE A 876 -9.73 -16.40 -13.12
N TRP A 877 -10.61 -17.10 -13.83
CA TRP A 877 -11.84 -16.50 -14.35
C TRP A 877 -12.76 -15.99 -13.25
N ARG A 878 -12.86 -16.72 -12.14
CA ARG A 878 -13.63 -16.27 -10.98
C ARG A 878 -13.12 -14.94 -10.42
N ILE A 879 -11.80 -14.80 -10.26
CA ILE A 879 -11.20 -13.54 -9.79
C ILE A 879 -11.45 -12.41 -10.80
N ILE A 880 -11.38 -12.70 -12.11
CA ILE A 880 -11.68 -11.70 -13.15
C ILE A 880 -13.16 -11.30 -13.09
N ALA A 881 -14.09 -12.24 -12.97
CA ALA A 881 -15.52 -11.98 -13.01
C ALA A 881 -16.06 -11.34 -11.72
N ASP A 882 -15.75 -11.91 -10.56
CA ASP A 882 -16.31 -11.50 -9.27
C ASP A 882 -15.36 -10.59 -8.47
N GLY A 883 -14.07 -10.55 -8.81
CA GLY A 883 -13.08 -9.84 -8.02
C GLY A 883 -12.69 -10.60 -6.76
N SER A 884 -13.22 -10.15 -5.63
CA SER A 884 -12.84 -10.64 -4.30
C SER A 884 -13.18 -12.12 -4.13
N THR A 885 -12.17 -12.96 -3.97
CA THR A 885 -12.30 -14.42 -4.04
C THR A 885 -11.45 -15.11 -2.98
N TYR A 886 -11.96 -16.19 -2.40
CA TYR A 886 -11.17 -17.08 -1.55
C TYR A 886 -10.81 -18.38 -2.28
N LEU A 887 -9.55 -18.52 -2.69
CA LEU A 887 -8.96 -19.73 -3.27
C LEU A 887 -8.62 -20.74 -2.16
N ALA A 888 -9.61 -21.50 -1.73
CA ALA A 888 -9.49 -22.60 -0.77
C ALA A 888 -9.04 -23.90 -1.48
N HIS A 889 -7.89 -23.84 -2.15
CA HIS A 889 -7.34 -24.96 -2.92
C HIS A 889 -6.30 -25.72 -2.10
N ALA A 890 -6.35 -27.05 -2.15
CA ALA A 890 -5.38 -27.93 -1.47
C ALA A 890 -3.91 -27.56 -1.73
N VAL A 891 -3.03 -27.94 -0.79
CA VAL A 891 -1.58 -27.79 -0.95
C VAL A 891 -1.13 -28.53 -2.20
N GLY A 892 -0.32 -27.88 -3.05
CA GLY A 892 0.12 -28.43 -4.34
C GLY A 892 -0.85 -28.23 -5.51
N ALA A 893 -2.02 -27.61 -5.33
CA ALA A 893 -2.97 -27.34 -6.42
C ALA A 893 -2.53 -26.26 -7.43
N GLY A 894 -1.35 -25.66 -7.26
CA GLY A 894 -0.85 -24.59 -8.13
C GLY A 894 -1.46 -23.20 -7.86
N LYS A 895 -1.68 -22.86 -6.58
CA LYS A 895 -2.25 -21.57 -6.13
C LYS A 895 -1.44 -20.37 -6.60
N THR A 896 -0.11 -20.40 -6.47
CA THR A 896 0.78 -19.29 -6.84
C THR A 896 0.64 -18.90 -8.31
N MET A 897 0.66 -19.88 -9.22
CA MET A 897 0.46 -19.65 -10.66
C MET A 897 -0.94 -19.12 -10.98
N THR A 898 -1.96 -19.61 -10.25
CA THR A 898 -3.35 -19.13 -10.37
C THR A 898 -3.43 -17.65 -9.98
N MET A 899 -2.81 -17.25 -8.86
CA MET A 899 -2.76 -15.85 -8.42
C MET A 899 -1.98 -14.97 -9.39
N ALA A 900 -0.80 -15.42 -9.85
CA ALA A 900 0.02 -14.67 -10.81
C ALA A 900 -0.72 -14.42 -12.14
N ALA A 901 -1.36 -15.46 -12.69
CA ALA A 901 -2.17 -15.32 -13.90
C ALA A 901 -3.39 -14.42 -13.69
N ALA A 902 -4.09 -14.53 -12.55
CA ALA A 902 -5.20 -13.65 -12.25
C ALA A 902 -4.80 -12.17 -12.14
N ILE A 903 -3.63 -11.87 -11.55
CA ILE A 903 -3.10 -10.50 -11.49
C ILE A 903 -2.80 -9.97 -12.89
N MET A 904 -2.08 -10.74 -13.71
CA MET A 904 -1.67 -10.30 -15.05
C MET A 904 -2.87 -10.11 -15.99
N GLU A 905 -3.85 -11.03 -15.95
CA GLU A 905 -5.05 -10.91 -16.77
C GLU A 905 -5.94 -9.73 -16.34
N GLN A 906 -6.15 -9.52 -15.03
CA GLN A 906 -6.89 -8.35 -14.56
C GLN A 906 -6.20 -7.05 -14.98
N ARG A 907 -4.87 -6.99 -14.95
CA ARG A 907 -4.10 -5.82 -15.41
C ARG A 907 -4.25 -5.59 -16.91
N ARG A 908 -4.16 -6.66 -17.72
CA ARG A 908 -4.37 -6.61 -19.17
C ARG A 908 -5.77 -6.08 -19.53
N LEU A 909 -6.78 -6.48 -18.75
CA LEU A 909 -8.17 -6.05 -18.89
C LEU A 909 -8.43 -4.64 -18.32
N GLY A 910 -7.45 -4.00 -17.67
CA GLY A 910 -7.64 -2.70 -17.03
C GLY A 910 -8.49 -2.72 -15.76
N LEU A 911 -8.76 -3.90 -15.20
CA LEU A 911 -9.55 -4.08 -13.97
C LEU A 911 -8.77 -3.71 -12.70
N ILE A 912 -7.45 -3.82 -12.77
CA ILE A 912 -6.52 -3.40 -11.72
C ILE A 912 -5.30 -2.72 -12.36
N ALA A 913 -4.70 -1.76 -11.65
CA ALA A 913 -3.47 -1.09 -12.04
C ALA A 913 -2.24 -1.73 -11.38
N LYS A 914 -2.35 -2.11 -10.09
CA LYS A 914 -1.22 -2.59 -9.28
C LYS A 914 -1.67 -3.48 -8.12
N ALA A 915 -1.41 -4.78 -8.25
CA ALA A 915 -1.66 -5.74 -7.17
C ALA A 915 -0.51 -5.81 -6.16
N MET A 916 -0.85 -6.09 -4.89
CA MET A 916 0.11 -6.47 -3.85
C MET A 916 -0.11 -7.92 -3.44
N LEU A 917 0.88 -8.78 -3.70
CA LEU A 917 0.90 -10.20 -3.32
C LEU A 917 1.65 -10.39 -1.99
N VAL A 918 0.92 -10.77 -0.95
CA VAL A 918 1.39 -10.89 0.43
C VAL A 918 1.64 -12.37 0.75
N VAL A 919 2.89 -12.76 0.99
CA VAL A 919 3.31 -14.17 1.12
C VAL A 919 4.09 -14.43 2.43
N PRO A 920 4.16 -15.68 2.91
CA PRO A 920 5.05 -16.02 4.01
C PRO A 920 6.51 -15.72 3.69
N GLY A 921 7.31 -15.39 4.71
CA GLY A 921 8.73 -15.02 4.52
C GLY A 921 9.57 -16.08 3.79
N HIS A 922 9.35 -17.36 4.10
CA HIS A 922 10.03 -18.49 3.45
C HIS A 922 9.56 -18.74 2.01
N CYS A 923 8.34 -18.28 1.65
CA CYS A 923 7.78 -18.43 0.31
C CYS A 923 8.11 -17.25 -0.63
N LEU A 924 8.71 -16.15 -0.14
CA LEU A 924 8.92 -14.93 -0.93
C LEU A 924 9.68 -15.18 -2.23
N ALA A 925 10.82 -15.87 -2.14
CA ALA A 925 11.65 -16.20 -3.30
C ALA A 925 10.94 -17.17 -4.24
N GLN A 926 10.24 -18.16 -3.69
CA GLN A 926 9.46 -19.13 -4.47
C GLN A 926 8.35 -18.43 -5.26
N ALA A 927 7.56 -17.57 -4.61
CA ALA A 927 6.47 -16.84 -5.24
C ALA A 927 6.95 -15.92 -6.37
N ALA A 928 8.04 -15.17 -6.14
CA ALA A 928 8.65 -14.31 -7.17
C ALA A 928 9.16 -15.13 -8.37
N ARG A 929 9.79 -16.28 -8.10
CA ARG A 929 10.29 -17.19 -9.13
C ARG A 929 9.16 -17.79 -9.96
N GLU A 930 8.12 -18.32 -9.32
CA GLU A 930 6.96 -18.91 -10.01
C GLU A 930 6.19 -17.87 -10.82
N PHE A 931 6.07 -16.64 -10.31
CA PHE A 931 5.47 -15.53 -11.05
C PHE A 931 6.24 -15.24 -12.34
N LEU A 932 7.57 -15.07 -12.26
CA LEU A 932 8.40 -14.77 -13.43
C LEU A 932 8.61 -15.97 -14.36
N ALA A 933 8.53 -17.20 -13.85
CA ALA A 933 8.54 -18.40 -14.68
C ALA A 933 7.28 -18.46 -15.56
N LEU A 934 6.12 -18.08 -15.01
CA LEU A 934 4.88 -17.99 -15.76
C LEU A 934 4.82 -16.73 -16.64
N TYR A 935 5.25 -15.56 -16.15
CA TYR A 935 5.27 -14.30 -16.91
C TYR A 935 6.66 -13.66 -16.91
N PRO A 936 7.57 -14.06 -17.82
CA PRO A 936 8.96 -13.59 -17.82
C PRO A 936 9.14 -12.09 -18.06
N ASN A 937 8.19 -11.45 -18.74
CA ASN A 937 8.22 -10.01 -19.03
C ASN A 937 7.56 -9.14 -17.93
N ALA A 938 6.98 -9.76 -16.88
CA ALA A 938 6.31 -9.03 -15.82
C ALA A 938 7.30 -8.20 -14.98
N ARG A 939 6.91 -6.97 -14.64
CA ARG A 939 7.65 -6.06 -13.76
C ARG A 939 7.16 -6.25 -12.33
N ILE A 940 7.85 -7.09 -11.57
CA ILE A 940 7.54 -7.30 -10.15
C ILE A 940 8.53 -6.58 -9.25
N LEU A 941 8.03 -6.05 -8.12
CA LEU A 941 8.87 -5.50 -7.05
C LEU A 941 8.76 -6.43 -5.83
N VAL A 942 9.89 -6.92 -5.31
CA VAL A 942 9.91 -7.87 -4.20
C VAL A 942 10.50 -7.22 -2.96
N ALA A 943 9.86 -7.36 -1.80
CA ALA A 943 10.32 -6.78 -0.54
C ALA A 943 10.07 -7.67 0.68
N ASP A 944 11.01 -7.62 1.63
CA ASP A 944 10.93 -8.25 2.95
C ASP A 944 11.06 -7.20 4.08
N GLU A 945 11.05 -7.65 5.33
CA GLU A 945 11.15 -6.77 6.52
C GLU A 945 12.42 -5.91 6.54
N THR A 946 13.50 -6.35 5.89
CA THR A 946 14.77 -5.63 5.85
C THR A 946 14.71 -4.40 4.94
N ASN A 947 13.76 -4.35 4.01
CA ASN A 947 13.51 -3.18 3.15
C ASN A 947 12.81 -2.03 3.91
N PHE A 948 12.23 -2.28 5.09
CA PHE A 948 11.44 -1.29 5.86
C PHE A 948 12.20 -0.63 7.01
N THR A 949 13.52 -0.81 7.10
CA THR A 949 14.39 0.01 7.96
C THR A 949 14.33 1.48 7.56
N LYS A 950 14.59 2.40 8.49
CA LYS A 950 14.38 3.85 8.30
C LYS A 950 15.05 4.38 7.01
N ASP A 951 16.25 3.90 6.69
CA ASP A 951 17.02 4.35 5.52
C ASP A 951 16.58 3.69 4.20
N LYS A 952 16.14 2.42 4.24
CA LYS A 952 15.74 1.68 3.02
C LYS A 952 14.27 1.86 2.66
N ARG A 953 13.43 2.23 3.63
CA ARG A 953 11.99 2.47 3.45
C ARG A 953 11.70 3.55 2.41
N ALA A 954 12.41 4.67 2.47
CA ALA A 954 12.25 5.77 1.52
C ALA A 954 12.63 5.36 0.08
N ARG A 955 13.60 4.44 -0.07
CA ARG A 955 14.01 3.89 -1.37
C ARG A 955 12.99 2.92 -1.93
N PHE A 956 12.45 2.02 -1.10
CA PHE A 956 11.34 1.14 -1.49
C PHE A 956 10.13 1.95 -1.96
N LEU A 957 9.80 3.01 -1.22
CA LEU A 957 8.73 3.97 -1.53
C LEU A 957 8.90 4.63 -2.90
N SER A 958 10.07 5.25 -3.12
CA SER A 958 10.39 5.90 -4.39
C SER A 958 10.22 4.92 -5.53
N ARG A 959 10.78 3.70 -5.41
CA ARG A 959 10.66 2.67 -6.45
C ARG A 959 9.22 2.23 -6.67
N ALA A 960 8.45 1.99 -5.61
CA ALA A 960 7.09 1.49 -5.70
C ALA A 960 6.11 2.52 -6.29
N ALA A 961 6.35 3.82 -6.03
CA ALA A 961 5.51 4.93 -6.49
C ALA A 961 5.90 5.46 -7.89
N THR A 962 7.20 5.53 -8.22
CA THR A 962 7.69 6.17 -9.46
C THR A 962 7.61 5.28 -10.70
N ALA A 963 7.55 3.95 -10.53
CA ALA A 963 7.53 3.00 -11.65
C ALA A 963 6.20 2.23 -11.75
N THR A 964 5.83 1.88 -12.97
CA THR A 964 4.66 1.06 -13.28
C THR A 964 4.97 -0.43 -13.08
N TRP A 965 4.72 -0.93 -11.88
CA TRP A 965 4.85 -2.36 -11.54
C TRP A 965 3.58 -3.14 -11.88
N ASP A 966 3.73 -4.37 -12.35
CA ASP A 966 2.63 -5.34 -12.53
C ASP A 966 2.14 -5.86 -11.17
N ALA A 967 3.08 -6.20 -10.28
CA ALA A 967 2.78 -6.67 -8.94
C ALA A 967 3.88 -6.28 -7.94
N ILE A 968 3.51 -6.08 -6.67
CA ILE A 968 4.43 -5.95 -5.54
C ILE A 968 4.31 -7.20 -4.68
N ILE A 969 5.38 -8.00 -4.55
CA ILE A 969 5.40 -9.20 -3.71
C ILE A 969 6.07 -8.85 -2.37
N ILE A 970 5.36 -9.03 -1.26
CA ILE A 970 5.81 -8.61 0.07
C ILE A 970 5.60 -9.71 1.11
N THR A 971 6.46 -9.79 2.13
CA THR A 971 6.26 -10.73 3.24
C THR A 971 5.11 -10.32 4.16
N HIS A 972 4.48 -11.29 4.83
CA HIS A 972 3.50 -11.04 5.90
C HIS A 972 4.02 -10.08 6.99
N SER A 973 5.30 -10.21 7.37
CA SER A 973 5.93 -9.34 8.37
C SER A 973 6.12 -7.90 7.86
N ALA A 974 6.52 -7.75 6.60
CA ALA A 974 6.74 -6.47 5.97
C ALA A 974 5.42 -5.72 5.71
N PHE A 975 4.34 -6.44 5.42
CA PHE A 975 3.00 -5.88 5.21
C PHE A 975 2.54 -5.00 6.38
N ARG A 976 2.86 -5.37 7.63
CA ARG A 976 2.53 -4.60 8.86
C ARG A 976 3.08 -3.16 8.84
N PHE A 977 4.18 -2.90 8.14
CA PHE A 977 4.82 -1.58 8.11
C PHE A 977 4.19 -0.63 7.09
N ILE A 978 3.28 -1.11 6.26
CA ILE A 978 2.47 -0.30 5.36
C ILE A 978 1.20 0.09 6.13
N ALA A 979 0.97 1.37 6.34
CA ALA A 979 -0.22 1.91 7.00
C ALA A 979 -1.31 2.27 5.98
N VAL A 980 -2.50 2.57 6.48
CA VAL A 980 -3.58 3.23 5.71
C VAL A 980 -3.52 4.73 6.03
N PRO A 981 -3.93 5.64 5.11
CA PRO A 981 -3.98 7.06 5.43
C PRO A 981 -4.76 7.33 6.72
N SER A 982 -4.18 8.13 7.63
CA SER A 982 -4.77 8.48 8.92
C SER A 982 -6.17 9.09 8.78
N ALA A 983 -6.37 9.93 7.76
CA ALA A 983 -7.66 10.52 7.41
C ALA A 983 -8.76 9.48 7.15
N PHE A 984 -8.44 8.38 6.46
CA PHE A 984 -9.41 7.32 6.19
C PHE A 984 -9.76 6.52 7.45
N GLU A 985 -8.77 6.21 8.31
CA GLU A 985 -9.06 5.53 9.58
C GLU A 985 -9.91 6.41 10.51
N GLN A 986 -9.70 7.73 10.49
CA GLN A 986 -10.53 8.70 11.20
C GLN A 986 -11.96 8.79 10.63
N GLU A 987 -12.10 8.87 9.31
CA GLU A 987 -13.40 8.91 8.61
C GLU A 987 -14.21 7.64 8.88
N MET A 988 -13.59 6.46 8.78
CA MET A 988 -14.24 5.18 9.08
C MET A 988 -14.77 5.12 10.53
N ILE A 989 -14.03 5.67 11.49
CA ILE A 989 -14.47 5.75 12.89
C ILE A 989 -15.58 6.80 13.05
N GLN A 990 -15.51 7.92 12.32
CA GLN A 990 -16.55 8.95 12.33
C GLN A 990 -17.87 8.46 11.72
N ASP A 991 -17.83 7.71 10.63
CA ASP A 991 -19.01 7.09 10.03
C ASP A 991 -19.68 6.11 11.00
N GLU A 992 -18.89 5.31 11.72
CA GLU A 992 -19.41 4.40 12.75
C GLU A 992 -20.00 5.16 13.95
N LEU A 993 -19.37 6.28 14.35
CA LEU A 993 -19.92 7.19 15.37
C LEU A 993 -21.25 7.80 14.93
N GLN A 994 -21.36 8.27 13.68
CA GLN A 994 -22.58 8.85 13.12
C GLN A 994 -23.70 7.80 13.06
N LEU A 995 -23.38 6.57 12.65
CA LEU A 995 -24.34 5.46 12.67
C LEU A 995 -24.90 5.22 14.08
N TYR A 996 -24.05 5.24 15.12
CA TYR A 996 -24.52 5.08 16.50
C TYR A 996 -25.33 6.29 16.99
N GLU A 997 -25.03 7.50 16.55
CA GLU A 997 -25.86 8.68 16.82
C GLU A 997 -27.24 8.57 16.17
N ASP A 998 -27.30 8.16 14.91
CA ASP A 998 -28.55 7.95 14.18
C ASP A 998 -29.38 6.85 14.85
N LEU A 999 -28.75 5.75 15.29
CA LEU A 999 -29.43 4.69 16.04
C LEU A 999 -29.95 5.20 17.39
N LEU A 1000 -29.21 6.04 18.12
CA LEU A 1000 -29.68 6.66 19.36
C LEU A 1000 -30.95 7.50 19.16
N THR A 1001 -31.10 8.16 18.01
CA THR A 1001 -32.34 8.92 17.69
C THR A 1001 -33.53 8.02 17.37
N LYS A 1002 -33.29 6.84 16.78
CA LYS A 1002 -34.33 5.87 16.40
C LYS A 1002 -34.79 4.98 17.55
N VAL A 1003 -33.93 4.76 18.56
CA VAL A 1003 -34.27 3.95 19.73
C VAL A 1003 -35.29 4.68 20.60
N ASP A 1004 -36.36 3.96 20.97
CA ASP A 1004 -37.42 4.46 21.84
C ASP A 1004 -36.84 5.01 23.16
N SER A 1005 -37.42 6.12 23.63
CA SER A 1005 -37.06 6.76 24.90
C SER A 1005 -37.23 5.86 26.12
N GLU A 1006 -38.07 4.84 26.02
CA GLU A 1006 -38.29 3.85 27.08
C GLU A 1006 -37.19 2.76 27.14
N ASP A 1007 -36.45 2.48 26.05
CA ASP A 1007 -35.37 1.47 26.02
C ASP A 1007 -34.02 2.01 26.54
N ARG A 1008 -33.96 2.19 27.86
CA ARG A 1008 -32.77 2.71 28.57
C ARG A 1008 -31.55 1.78 28.49
N VAL A 1009 -31.75 0.48 28.26
CA VAL A 1009 -30.65 -0.52 28.26
C VAL A 1009 -29.87 -0.44 26.95
N SER A 1010 -30.58 -0.37 25.82
CA SER A 1010 -29.95 -0.24 24.50
C SER A 1010 -29.25 1.11 24.34
N ARG A 1011 -29.84 2.20 24.84
CA ARG A 1011 -29.21 3.54 24.83
C ARG A 1011 -27.89 3.59 25.59
N LYS A 1012 -27.87 3.08 26.84
CA LYS A 1012 -26.64 3.04 27.65
C LYS A 1012 -25.52 2.22 26.98
N ARG A 1013 -25.88 1.17 26.22
CA ARG A 1013 -24.91 0.35 25.47
C ARG A 1013 -24.34 1.13 24.27
N LEU A 1014 -25.18 1.83 23.52
CA LEU A 1014 -24.76 2.71 22.41
C LEU A 1014 -23.83 3.84 22.90
N GLU A 1015 -24.17 4.50 24.01
CA GLU A 1015 -23.34 5.55 24.61
C GLU A 1015 -21.93 5.04 24.98
N ARG A 1016 -21.83 3.83 25.55
CA ARG A 1016 -20.54 3.22 25.88
C ARG A 1016 -19.72 2.86 24.64
N LEU A 1017 -20.35 2.36 23.58
CA LEU A 1017 -19.65 2.06 22.31
C LEU A 1017 -19.13 3.35 21.66
N LYS A 1018 -19.92 4.42 21.72
CA LYS A 1018 -19.53 5.75 21.27
C LYS A 1018 -18.31 6.28 22.01
N GLU A 1019 -18.29 6.20 23.35
CA GLU A 1019 -17.16 6.62 24.19
C GLU A 1019 -15.86 5.87 23.79
N GLY A 1020 -15.93 4.55 23.57
CA GLY A 1020 -14.77 3.77 23.15
C GLY A 1020 -14.24 4.12 21.74
N LEU A 1021 -15.13 4.46 20.80
CA LEU A 1021 -14.71 4.95 19.48
C LEU A 1021 -14.12 6.37 19.55
N GLN A 1022 -14.63 7.23 20.44
CA GLN A 1022 -14.08 8.57 20.69
C GLN A 1022 -12.65 8.51 21.27
N GLU A 1023 -12.40 7.66 22.27
CA GLU A 1023 -11.06 7.42 22.82
C GLU A 1023 -10.08 6.95 21.72
N ARG A 1024 -10.55 6.06 20.83
CA ARG A 1024 -9.74 5.56 19.71
C ARG A 1024 -9.43 6.67 18.69
N LEU A 1025 -10.38 7.56 18.42
CA LEU A 1025 -10.20 8.71 17.54
C LEU A 1025 -9.16 9.69 18.09
N GLU A 1026 -9.23 10.01 19.38
CA GLU A 1026 -8.23 10.86 20.07
C GLU A 1026 -6.82 10.25 20.03
N GLY A 1027 -6.72 8.92 20.20
CA GLY A 1027 -5.47 8.19 20.07
C GLY A 1027 -4.86 8.22 18.66
N LEU A 1028 -5.68 8.34 17.61
CA LEU A 1028 -5.20 8.47 16.23
C LEU A 1028 -4.76 9.90 15.91
N ALA A 1029 -5.39 10.93 16.49
CA ALA A 1029 -5.04 12.33 16.29
C ALA A 1029 -3.64 12.70 16.83
N THR A 1030 -3.13 11.95 17.81
CA THR A 1030 -1.79 12.15 18.41
C THR A 1030 -0.65 11.45 17.66
N ARG A 1031 -0.97 10.66 16.62
CA ARG A 1031 0.00 9.89 15.84
C ARG A 1031 0.66 10.78 14.79
N LYS A 1032 2.00 10.87 14.80
CA LYS A 1032 2.75 11.55 13.74
C LYS A 1032 2.73 10.69 12.47
N ASP A 1033 2.28 11.27 11.34
CA ASP A 1033 2.27 10.66 10.01
C ASP A 1033 3.70 10.52 9.43
N ASP A 1034 4.49 9.63 10.03
CA ASP A 1034 5.86 9.26 9.59
C ASP A 1034 5.88 7.83 8.97
N LEU A 1035 4.69 7.25 8.72
CA LEU A 1035 4.51 5.88 8.21
C LEU A 1035 4.04 5.89 6.75
N LEU A 1036 4.60 4.95 5.98
CA LEU A 1036 4.27 4.68 4.58
C LEU A 1036 2.80 4.30 4.43
N THR A 1037 2.05 4.98 3.55
CA THR A 1037 0.64 4.61 3.31
C THR A 1037 0.46 3.75 2.06
N ILE A 1038 -0.51 2.84 2.09
CA ILE A 1038 -0.90 2.02 0.93
C ILE A 1038 -1.39 2.88 -0.25
N SER A 1039 -1.93 4.07 0.04
CA SER A 1039 -2.34 5.07 -0.95
C SER A 1039 -1.17 5.60 -1.78
N GLU A 1040 -0.04 5.94 -1.13
CA GLU A 1040 1.14 6.49 -1.82
C GLU A 1040 1.82 5.46 -2.73
N ILE A 1041 1.68 4.17 -2.39
CA ILE A 1041 2.16 3.07 -3.24
C ILE A 1041 1.27 2.93 -4.48
N GLY A 1042 -0.01 3.29 -4.39
CA GLY A 1042 -0.99 3.17 -5.47
C GLY A 1042 -1.40 1.72 -5.73
N VAL A 1043 -1.58 0.91 -4.67
CA VAL A 1043 -2.11 -0.45 -4.75
C VAL A 1043 -3.63 -0.42 -4.76
N ASP A 1044 -4.25 -1.19 -5.65
CA ASP A 1044 -5.70 -1.28 -5.82
C ASP A 1044 -6.27 -2.71 -5.72
N GLN A 1045 -5.43 -3.70 -5.41
CA GLN A 1045 -5.86 -5.05 -5.02
C GLN A 1045 -4.82 -5.70 -4.09
N ILE A 1046 -5.27 -6.37 -3.03
CA ILE A 1046 -4.43 -7.21 -2.17
C ILE A 1046 -4.72 -8.69 -2.44
N VAL A 1047 -3.67 -9.46 -2.63
CA VAL A 1047 -3.72 -10.92 -2.77
C VAL A 1047 -2.90 -11.52 -1.64
N VAL A 1048 -3.50 -12.36 -0.79
CA VAL A 1048 -2.82 -12.95 0.38
C VAL A 1048 -2.69 -14.46 0.21
N ASP A 1049 -1.46 -14.96 0.19
CA ASP A 1049 -1.16 -16.39 0.29
C ASP A 1049 -1.01 -16.82 1.76
N GLU A 1050 -1.31 -18.08 2.02
CA GLU A 1050 -1.44 -18.65 3.37
C GLU A 1050 -2.30 -17.79 4.31
N ALA A 1051 -3.50 -17.45 3.80
CA ALA A 1051 -4.45 -16.56 4.46
C ALA A 1051 -4.92 -17.02 5.85
N GLN A 1052 -4.64 -18.26 6.27
CA GLN A 1052 -4.94 -18.74 7.63
C GLN A 1052 -4.31 -17.90 8.73
N GLU A 1053 -3.17 -17.23 8.46
CA GLU A 1053 -2.51 -16.32 9.41
C GLU A 1053 -3.33 -15.03 9.68
N PHE A 1054 -4.33 -14.73 8.84
CA PHE A 1054 -5.13 -13.49 8.88
C PHE A 1054 -6.60 -13.71 9.28
N ARG A 1055 -7.01 -14.92 9.69
CA ARG A 1055 -8.42 -15.25 9.95
C ARG A 1055 -8.92 -14.96 11.36
N LYS A 1056 -8.08 -14.37 12.22
CA LYS A 1056 -8.44 -14.10 13.62
C LYS A 1056 -8.80 -12.63 13.81
N LEU A 1057 -9.94 -12.19 13.28
CA LEU A 1057 -10.42 -10.83 13.53
C LEU A 1057 -11.00 -10.70 14.93
N SER A 1058 -10.92 -9.49 15.50
CA SER A 1058 -11.62 -9.19 16.74
C SER A 1058 -13.10 -9.00 16.47
N PHE A 1059 -13.93 -9.56 17.36
CA PHE A 1059 -15.38 -9.41 17.32
C PHE A 1059 -15.93 -9.35 18.74
N ALA A 1060 -17.02 -8.62 18.92
CA ALA A 1060 -17.74 -8.58 20.18
C ALA A 1060 -18.54 -9.88 20.34
N THR A 1061 -18.56 -10.43 21.55
CA THR A 1061 -19.39 -11.60 21.86
C THR A 1061 -19.71 -11.63 23.34
N ASN A 1062 -20.94 -12.04 23.66
CA ASN A 1062 -21.34 -12.37 25.04
C ASN A 1062 -20.90 -13.80 25.45
N MET A 1063 -20.37 -14.61 24.52
CA MET A 1063 -19.93 -15.99 24.73
C MET A 1063 -18.45 -16.12 25.15
N SER A 1064 -17.87 -15.12 25.82
CA SER A 1064 -16.44 -15.09 26.18
C SER A 1064 -15.99 -16.23 27.12
N THR A 1065 -16.93 -16.95 27.73
CA THR A 1065 -16.66 -18.10 28.61
C THR A 1065 -16.59 -19.44 27.87
N LEU A 1066 -16.91 -19.46 26.57
CA LEU A 1066 -16.96 -20.68 25.77
C LEU A 1066 -15.57 -21.05 25.25
N LYS A 1067 -15.13 -22.28 25.50
CA LYS A 1067 -13.78 -22.73 25.14
C LYS A 1067 -13.69 -22.96 23.63
N GLY A 1068 -12.74 -22.29 22.98
CA GLY A 1068 -12.54 -22.36 21.52
C GLY A 1068 -12.99 -21.11 20.76
N ILE A 1069 -13.56 -20.11 21.44
CA ILE A 1069 -13.75 -18.76 20.93
C ILE A 1069 -12.75 -17.85 21.63
N ASP A 1070 -11.93 -17.15 20.85
CA ASP A 1070 -11.11 -16.07 21.38
C ASP A 1070 -11.55 -14.76 20.71
N PRO A 1071 -12.25 -13.86 21.42
CA PRO A 1071 -12.71 -12.59 20.85
C PRO A 1071 -11.55 -11.62 20.58
N ASN A 1072 -10.39 -11.84 21.18
CA ASN A 1072 -9.21 -11.03 20.94
C ASN A 1072 -8.56 -11.45 19.62
N GLY A 1073 -8.77 -10.61 18.60
CA GLY A 1073 -8.19 -10.76 17.28
C GLY A 1073 -6.67 -10.59 17.25
N SER A 1074 -6.05 -11.03 16.16
CA SER A 1074 -4.65 -10.73 15.88
C SER A 1074 -4.50 -9.35 15.23
N GLN A 1075 -3.42 -8.65 15.56
CA GLN A 1075 -3.12 -7.37 14.91
C GLN A 1075 -2.94 -7.52 13.40
N ARG A 1076 -2.44 -8.68 12.93
CA ARG A 1076 -2.30 -9.00 11.49
C ARG A 1076 -3.64 -9.03 10.77
N ALA A 1077 -4.64 -9.69 11.35
CA ALA A 1077 -5.98 -9.76 10.77
C ALA A 1077 -6.63 -8.37 10.72
N TRP A 1078 -6.52 -7.59 11.79
CA TRP A 1078 -7.02 -6.22 11.82
C TRP A 1078 -6.38 -5.33 10.73
N ASP A 1079 -5.06 -5.42 10.58
CA ASP A 1079 -4.32 -4.68 9.56
C ASP A 1079 -4.79 -5.01 8.13
N LEU A 1080 -5.03 -6.30 7.83
CA LEU A 1080 -5.62 -6.72 6.55
C LEU A 1080 -7.05 -6.19 6.38
N TYR A 1081 -7.87 -6.20 7.43
CA TYR A 1081 -9.25 -5.70 7.38
C TYR A 1081 -9.31 -4.21 7.05
N VAL A 1082 -8.53 -3.37 7.74
CA VAL A 1082 -8.53 -1.91 7.47
C VAL A 1082 -8.01 -1.60 6.07
N LYS A 1083 -6.96 -2.30 5.62
CA LYS A 1083 -6.41 -2.10 4.26
C LYS A 1083 -7.34 -2.56 3.16
N SER A 1084 -8.01 -3.71 3.33
CA SER A 1084 -9.00 -4.18 2.36
C SER A 1084 -10.19 -3.23 2.27
N ARG A 1085 -10.66 -2.66 3.39
CA ARG A 1085 -11.70 -1.61 3.38
C ARG A 1085 -11.26 -0.35 2.66
N TYR A 1086 -10.02 0.09 2.86
CA TYR A 1086 -9.48 1.23 2.11
C TYR A 1086 -9.46 0.96 0.60
N ILE A 1087 -8.96 -0.21 0.18
CA ILE A 1087 -8.92 -0.56 -1.23
C ILE A 1087 -10.32 -0.73 -1.82
N GLU A 1088 -11.30 -1.22 -1.04
CA GLU A 1088 -12.69 -1.32 -1.47
C GLU A 1088 -13.26 0.04 -1.90
N THR A 1089 -12.80 1.16 -1.30
CA THR A 1089 -13.19 2.51 -1.75
C THR A 1089 -12.54 2.94 -3.06
N LYS A 1090 -11.42 2.31 -3.44
CA LYS A 1090 -10.68 2.58 -4.68
C LYS A 1090 -11.11 1.67 -5.82
N ASN A 1091 -11.34 0.39 -5.54
CA ASN A 1091 -11.75 -0.62 -6.49
C ASN A 1091 -12.84 -1.54 -5.87
N PRO A 1092 -14.10 -1.08 -5.84
CA PRO A 1092 -15.21 -1.82 -5.23
C PRO A 1092 -15.36 -3.23 -5.78
N GLY A 1093 -15.58 -4.20 -4.89
CA GLY A 1093 -15.73 -5.62 -5.21
C GLY A 1093 -14.41 -6.36 -5.48
N ARG A 1094 -13.28 -5.67 -5.66
CA ARG A 1094 -12.00 -6.27 -6.10
C ARG A 1094 -10.86 -6.12 -5.11
N ALA A 1095 -11.13 -5.68 -3.88
CA ALA A 1095 -10.10 -5.32 -2.94
C ALA A 1095 -9.23 -6.50 -2.46
N LEU A 1096 -9.80 -7.70 -2.32
CA LEU A 1096 -9.15 -8.78 -1.59
C LEU A 1096 -9.31 -10.17 -2.23
N VAL A 1097 -8.18 -10.81 -2.53
CA VAL A 1097 -8.11 -12.23 -2.86
C VAL A 1097 -7.36 -12.96 -1.76
N LEU A 1098 -7.94 -14.03 -1.23
CA LEU A 1098 -7.31 -14.88 -0.22
C LEU A 1098 -6.97 -16.23 -0.84
N ALA A 1099 -5.86 -16.84 -0.45
CA ALA A 1099 -5.48 -18.17 -0.87
C ALA A 1099 -4.98 -19.00 0.33
N SER A 1100 -5.40 -20.25 0.42
CA SER A 1100 -4.93 -21.15 1.48
C SER A 1100 -5.14 -22.62 1.15
N GLY A 1101 -4.18 -23.45 1.59
CA GLY A 1101 -4.29 -24.92 1.57
C GLY A 1101 -5.30 -25.50 2.57
N THR A 1102 -5.64 -24.75 3.62
CA THR A 1102 -6.52 -25.18 4.71
C THR A 1102 -7.71 -24.22 4.77
N PRO A 1103 -8.88 -24.59 4.22
CA PRO A 1103 -10.01 -23.67 4.12
C PRO A 1103 -10.42 -23.06 5.46
N ILE A 1104 -10.53 -23.89 6.51
CA ILE A 1104 -10.92 -23.54 7.88
C ILE A 1104 -10.31 -24.59 8.85
N THR A 1105 -9.82 -24.18 10.03
CA THR A 1105 -9.22 -25.08 11.05
C THR A 1105 -10.15 -25.44 12.21
N ASN A 1106 -11.46 -25.52 11.93
CA ASN A 1106 -12.56 -25.89 12.84
C ASN A 1106 -12.99 -24.84 13.89
N THR A 1107 -12.59 -23.57 13.79
CA THR A 1107 -13.15 -22.53 14.67
C THR A 1107 -14.22 -21.72 13.95
N LEU A 1108 -15.40 -21.59 14.57
CA LEU A 1108 -16.51 -20.74 14.10
C LEU A 1108 -16.07 -19.29 13.85
N GLY A 1109 -15.19 -18.78 14.72
CA GLY A 1109 -14.63 -17.43 14.61
C GLY A 1109 -13.84 -17.20 13.32
N GLU A 1110 -13.15 -18.22 12.78
CA GLU A 1110 -12.44 -18.09 11.49
C GLU A 1110 -13.41 -17.96 10.33
N MET A 1111 -14.47 -18.78 10.30
CA MET A 1111 -15.46 -18.73 9.20
C MET A 1111 -16.17 -17.38 9.20
N PHE A 1112 -16.61 -16.91 10.38
CA PHE A 1112 -17.19 -15.59 10.53
C PHE A 1112 -16.21 -14.47 10.12
N SER A 1113 -14.93 -14.58 10.50
CA SER A 1113 -13.90 -13.60 10.11
C SER A 1113 -13.69 -13.54 8.60
N ILE A 1114 -13.65 -14.70 7.92
CA ILE A 1114 -13.54 -14.75 6.44
C ILE A 1114 -14.80 -14.13 5.81
N GLN A 1115 -16.00 -14.47 6.28
CA GLN A 1115 -17.24 -13.88 5.78
C GLN A 1115 -17.30 -12.37 6.03
N ARG A 1116 -16.73 -11.87 7.12
CA ARG A 1116 -16.61 -10.43 7.37
C ARG A 1116 -15.61 -9.74 6.44
N LEU A 1117 -14.54 -10.43 6.04
CA LEU A 1117 -13.55 -9.92 5.08
C LEU A 1117 -14.13 -9.85 3.66
N LEU A 1118 -14.78 -10.91 3.18
CA LEU A 1118 -15.19 -11.06 1.77
C LEU A 1118 -16.69 -10.90 1.51
N GLY A 1119 -17.55 -11.07 2.52
CA GLY A 1119 -19.01 -11.14 2.38
C GLY A 1119 -19.77 -10.20 3.33
N HIS A 1120 -19.17 -9.07 3.70
CA HIS A 1120 -19.73 -8.17 4.72
C HIS A 1120 -21.13 -7.66 4.39
N ALA A 1121 -21.38 -7.23 3.14
CA ALA A 1121 -22.69 -6.77 2.69
C ALA A 1121 -23.74 -7.88 2.81
N ALA A 1122 -23.40 -9.11 2.41
CA ALA A 1122 -24.29 -10.26 2.49
C ALA A 1122 -24.61 -10.66 3.95
N LEU A 1123 -23.67 -10.48 4.88
CA LEU A 1123 -23.92 -10.65 6.31
C LEU A 1123 -24.86 -9.57 6.86
N ALA A 1124 -24.62 -8.30 6.52
CA ALA A 1124 -25.43 -7.17 6.99
C ALA A 1124 -26.88 -7.27 6.49
N GLU A 1125 -27.10 -7.58 5.20
CA GLU A 1125 -28.42 -7.79 4.60
C GLU A 1125 -29.25 -8.86 5.34
N ARG A 1126 -28.58 -9.88 5.89
CA ARG A 1126 -29.20 -10.99 6.63
C ARG A 1126 -29.26 -10.78 8.15
N GLY A 1127 -28.76 -9.65 8.65
CA GLY A 1127 -28.66 -9.37 10.09
C GLY A 1127 -27.67 -10.26 10.84
N LEU A 1128 -26.63 -10.74 10.14
CA LEU A 1128 -25.61 -11.67 10.64
C LEU A 1128 -24.22 -11.04 10.76
N HIS A 1129 -24.13 -9.70 10.68
CA HIS A 1129 -22.87 -8.98 10.79
C HIS A 1129 -22.29 -8.97 12.21
N GLU A 1130 -23.10 -9.33 13.22
CA GLU A 1130 -22.68 -9.57 14.59
C GLU A 1130 -22.45 -11.06 14.87
N PHE A 1131 -21.35 -11.38 15.58
CA PHE A 1131 -20.95 -12.76 15.83
C PHE A 1131 -22.00 -13.56 16.61
N ASP A 1132 -22.61 -12.98 17.64
CA ASP A 1132 -23.62 -13.66 18.46
C ASP A 1132 -24.88 -14.00 17.66
N ALA A 1133 -25.29 -13.11 16.74
CA ALA A 1133 -26.42 -13.33 15.84
C ALA A 1133 -26.11 -14.45 14.83
N TRP A 1134 -24.91 -14.41 14.26
CA TRP A 1134 -24.41 -15.46 13.36
C TRP A 1134 -24.30 -16.83 14.07
N ALA A 1135 -23.71 -16.86 15.27
CA ALA A 1135 -23.57 -18.08 16.08
C ALA A 1135 -24.93 -18.66 16.51
N SER A 1136 -25.92 -17.81 16.78
CA SER A 1136 -27.28 -18.26 17.11
C SER A 1136 -28.00 -18.92 15.92
N CYS A 1137 -27.64 -18.54 14.68
CA CYS A 1137 -28.14 -19.15 13.45
C CYS A 1137 -27.46 -20.46 13.08
N PHE A 1138 -26.15 -20.59 13.32
CA PHE A 1138 -25.36 -21.69 12.74
C PHE A 1138 -24.60 -22.56 13.75
N GLY A 1139 -24.32 -22.08 14.97
CA GLY A 1139 -23.47 -22.76 15.94
C GLY A 1139 -24.25 -23.50 17.02
N ASP A 1140 -23.93 -24.76 17.28
CA ASP A 1140 -24.51 -25.56 18.37
C ASP A 1140 -23.52 -25.84 19.49
N THR A 1141 -23.94 -25.67 20.74
CA THR A 1141 -23.05 -25.78 21.91
C THR A 1141 -23.42 -26.96 22.78
N THR A 1142 -22.47 -27.83 23.11
CA THR A 1142 -22.62 -28.86 24.14
C THR A 1142 -21.76 -28.53 25.35
N THR A 1143 -22.16 -29.03 26.51
CA THR A 1143 -21.37 -28.94 27.74
C THR A 1143 -20.91 -30.34 28.09
N GLU A 1144 -19.60 -30.56 28.07
CA GLU A 1144 -18.98 -31.83 28.41
C GLU A 1144 -18.11 -31.69 29.66
N LEU A 1145 -17.98 -32.78 30.42
CA LEU A 1145 -17.10 -32.82 31.58
C LEU A 1145 -15.67 -33.12 31.12
N GLU A 1146 -14.79 -32.12 31.19
CA GLU A 1146 -13.37 -32.30 30.92
C GLU A 1146 -12.57 -32.56 32.19
N ILE A 1147 -11.65 -33.52 32.12
CA ILE A 1147 -10.63 -33.73 33.14
C ILE A 1147 -9.61 -32.60 33.03
N GLN A 1148 -9.53 -31.75 34.05
CA GLN A 1148 -8.48 -30.75 34.15
C GLN A 1148 -7.12 -31.41 34.42
N PRO A 1149 -6.00 -30.71 34.16
CA PRO A 1149 -4.68 -31.19 34.55
C PRO A 1149 -4.58 -31.57 36.05
N SER A 1150 -5.41 -30.99 36.93
CA SER A 1150 -5.55 -31.31 38.36
C SER A 1150 -6.38 -32.56 38.68
N GLY A 1151 -6.84 -33.31 37.67
CA GLY A 1151 -7.63 -34.53 37.83
C GLY A 1151 -9.12 -34.35 38.18
N LYS A 1152 -9.59 -33.10 38.35
CA LYS A 1152 -10.99 -32.77 38.61
C LYS A 1152 -11.77 -32.60 37.30
N TYR A 1153 -13.00 -33.10 37.26
CA TYR A 1153 -13.93 -32.84 36.16
C TYR A 1153 -14.49 -31.42 36.27
N LYS A 1154 -14.44 -30.67 35.17
CA LYS A 1154 -15.10 -29.37 35.04
C LYS A 1154 -16.03 -29.39 33.85
N PRO A 1155 -17.29 -28.95 33.99
CA PRO A 1155 -18.17 -28.76 32.85
C PRO A 1155 -17.61 -27.62 32.00
N VAL A 1156 -17.21 -27.97 30.78
CA VAL A 1156 -16.67 -27.03 29.78
C VAL A 1156 -17.62 -27.05 28.60
N SER A 1157 -18.19 -25.88 28.31
CA SER A 1157 -19.02 -25.68 27.13
C SER A 1157 -18.15 -25.43 25.91
N ARG A 1158 -18.46 -26.11 24.81
CA ARG A 1158 -17.80 -26.01 23.51
C ARG A 1158 -18.84 -26.00 22.41
N PHE A 1159 -18.44 -25.55 21.24
CA PHE A 1159 -19.21 -25.82 20.04
C PHE A 1159 -19.04 -27.28 19.62
N ALA A 1160 -20.17 -27.93 19.38
CA ALA A 1160 -20.27 -29.36 19.09
C ALA A 1160 -20.52 -29.62 17.61
N SER A 1161 -21.40 -28.83 17.00
CA SER A 1161 -21.83 -29.02 15.61
C SER A 1161 -22.30 -27.72 14.98
N PHE A 1162 -22.48 -27.76 13.67
CA PHE A 1162 -23.14 -26.69 12.92
C PHE A 1162 -24.57 -27.12 12.60
N VAL A 1163 -25.49 -26.16 12.68
CA VAL A 1163 -26.87 -26.30 12.22
C VAL A 1163 -27.11 -25.38 11.02
N ASN A 1164 -28.14 -25.64 10.22
CA ASN A 1164 -28.41 -24.89 8.99
C ASN A 1164 -27.15 -24.82 8.08
N VAL A 1165 -26.51 -25.98 7.93
CA VAL A 1165 -25.24 -26.15 7.21
C VAL A 1165 -25.36 -25.87 5.71
N PRO A 1166 -26.42 -26.30 4.99
CA PRO A 1166 -26.54 -26.03 3.55
C PRO A 1166 -26.49 -24.53 3.23
N GLU A 1167 -27.17 -23.70 4.01
CA GLU A 1167 -27.24 -22.25 3.83
C GLU A 1167 -25.88 -21.61 4.14
N LEU A 1168 -25.24 -22.05 5.22
CA LEU A 1168 -23.89 -21.60 5.58
C LEU A 1168 -22.87 -21.92 4.48
N ILE A 1169 -22.93 -23.13 3.90
CA ILE A 1169 -22.06 -23.54 2.80
C ILE A 1169 -22.36 -22.71 1.55
N ALA A 1170 -23.64 -22.45 1.23
CA ALA A 1170 -24.01 -21.62 0.09
C ALA A 1170 -23.47 -20.19 0.22
N MET A 1171 -23.60 -19.59 1.41
CA MET A 1171 -23.04 -18.27 1.74
C MET A 1171 -21.50 -18.25 1.67
N PHE A 1172 -20.83 -19.33 2.06
CA PHE A 1172 -19.38 -19.42 1.99
C PHE A 1172 -18.89 -19.64 0.55
N ARG A 1173 -19.57 -20.50 -0.21
CA ARG A 1173 -19.22 -20.81 -1.61
C ARG A 1173 -19.52 -19.68 -2.58
N SER A 1174 -20.30 -18.67 -2.20
CA SER A 1174 -20.54 -17.49 -3.05
C SER A 1174 -19.24 -16.73 -3.33
N PHE A 1175 -18.29 -16.68 -2.40
CA PHE A 1175 -16.98 -16.05 -2.59
C PHE A 1175 -15.80 -17.04 -2.58
N ALA A 1176 -15.98 -18.29 -2.11
CA ALA A 1176 -14.90 -19.28 -2.05
C ALA A 1176 -14.90 -20.29 -3.21
N ASP A 1177 -13.75 -20.45 -3.88
CA ASP A 1177 -13.48 -21.57 -4.80
C ASP A 1177 -12.71 -22.66 -4.04
N VAL A 1178 -13.29 -23.85 -3.97
CA VAL A 1178 -12.79 -24.94 -3.14
C VAL A 1178 -12.31 -26.08 -4.03
N VAL A 1179 -11.06 -26.52 -3.83
CA VAL A 1179 -10.47 -27.67 -4.53
C VAL A 1179 -9.86 -28.60 -3.50
N MET A 1180 -10.39 -29.82 -3.40
CA MET A 1180 -9.96 -30.82 -2.44
C MET A 1180 -8.79 -31.66 -2.99
N PRO A 1181 -7.99 -32.29 -2.10
CA PRO A 1181 -6.95 -33.22 -2.54
C PRO A 1181 -7.47 -34.38 -3.42
N ASP A 1182 -8.71 -34.82 -3.21
CA ASP A 1182 -9.33 -35.86 -4.03
C ASP A 1182 -9.72 -35.36 -5.43
N ASP A 1183 -10.08 -34.09 -5.57
CA ASP A 1183 -10.35 -33.47 -6.88
C ASP A 1183 -9.07 -33.42 -7.74
N LEU A 1184 -7.91 -33.23 -7.10
CA LEU A 1184 -6.62 -33.21 -7.79
C LEU A 1184 -6.27 -34.55 -8.42
N ARG A 1185 -6.82 -35.69 -7.96
CA ARG A 1185 -6.56 -37.01 -8.55
C ARG A 1185 -7.07 -37.14 -9.99
N GLN A 1186 -7.97 -36.24 -10.41
CA GLN A 1186 -8.42 -36.16 -11.82
C GLN A 1186 -7.31 -35.62 -12.73
N TYR A 1187 -6.37 -34.85 -12.19
CA TYR A 1187 -5.31 -34.17 -12.93
C TYR A 1187 -3.93 -34.79 -12.71
N VAL A 1188 -3.66 -35.31 -11.50
CA VAL A 1188 -2.35 -35.85 -11.10
C VAL A 1188 -2.46 -37.24 -10.48
N LYS A 1189 -1.47 -38.09 -10.78
CA LYS A 1189 -1.40 -39.46 -10.23
C LYS A 1189 -0.77 -39.45 -8.84
N VAL A 1190 -1.59 -39.60 -7.80
CA VAL A 1190 -1.14 -39.66 -6.39
C VAL A 1190 -1.08 -41.13 -5.92
N PRO A 1191 0.02 -41.60 -5.30
CA PRO A 1191 0.11 -42.95 -4.75
C PRO A 1191 -0.91 -43.20 -3.62
N ASN A 1192 -1.43 -44.42 -3.54
CA ASN A 1192 -2.31 -44.83 -2.44
C ASN A 1192 -1.50 -45.18 -1.18
N ILE A 1193 -2.07 -44.91 0.00
CA ILE A 1193 -1.53 -45.41 1.27
C ILE A 1193 -1.63 -46.94 1.25
N SER A 1194 -0.50 -47.63 1.43
CA SER A 1194 -0.39 -49.10 1.30
C SER A 1194 -1.38 -49.89 2.18
N THR A 1195 -1.73 -49.35 3.35
CA THR A 1195 -2.65 -49.97 4.33
C THR A 1195 -4.08 -49.42 4.26
N GLY A 1196 -4.38 -48.52 3.30
CA GLY A 1196 -5.68 -47.84 3.15
C GLY A 1196 -6.03 -46.82 4.24
N ARG A 1197 -5.32 -46.84 5.38
CA ARG A 1197 -5.47 -45.90 6.50
C ARG A 1197 -4.16 -45.71 7.25
N ARG A 1198 -4.00 -44.56 7.91
CA ARG A 1198 -2.89 -44.29 8.84
C ARG A 1198 -2.92 -45.28 10.00
N GLN A 1199 -1.75 -45.78 10.43
CA GLN A 1199 -1.62 -46.71 11.55
C GLN A 1199 -1.38 -45.93 12.85
N ILE A 1200 -2.25 -46.10 13.85
CA ILE A 1200 -2.09 -45.47 15.17
C ILE A 1200 -1.36 -46.46 16.09
N LEU A 1201 -0.21 -46.03 16.63
CA LEU A 1201 0.57 -46.81 17.58
C LEU A 1201 0.34 -46.28 19.00
N ALA A 1202 -0.23 -47.10 19.88
CA ALA A 1202 -0.47 -46.74 21.28
C ALA A 1202 0.59 -47.37 22.19
N ALA A 1203 1.33 -46.53 22.92
CA ALA A 1203 2.26 -46.97 23.96
C ALA A 1203 1.55 -47.03 25.32
N LYS A 1204 1.82 -48.07 26.13
CA LYS A 1204 1.28 -48.15 27.50
C LYS A 1204 2.08 -47.21 28.42
N PRO A 1205 1.44 -46.50 29.37
CA PRO A 1205 2.14 -45.63 30.31
C PRO A 1205 3.03 -46.47 31.24
N THR A 1206 4.33 -46.15 31.26
CA THR A 1206 5.34 -46.81 32.11
C THR A 1206 5.18 -46.42 33.59
N ALA A 1207 5.80 -47.18 34.49
CA ALA A 1207 5.72 -46.90 35.92
C ALA A 1207 6.38 -45.56 36.27
N LEU A 1208 7.54 -45.26 35.67
CA LEU A 1208 8.25 -43.99 35.85
C LEU A 1208 7.42 -42.80 35.33
N PHE A 1209 6.75 -42.97 34.19
CA PHE A 1209 5.88 -41.92 33.65
C PHE A 1209 4.70 -41.62 34.57
N LYS A 1210 4.08 -42.64 35.17
CA LYS A 1210 3.00 -42.46 36.16
C LYS A 1210 3.48 -41.71 37.41
N THR A 1211 4.70 -41.98 37.87
CA THR A 1211 5.30 -41.23 38.99
C THR A 1211 5.52 -39.76 38.60
N TYR A 1212 6.01 -39.49 37.39
CA TYR A 1212 6.17 -38.13 36.90
C TYR A 1212 4.83 -37.38 36.78
N GLN A 1213 3.75 -38.06 36.36
CA GLN A 1213 2.40 -37.48 36.34
C GLN A 1213 1.93 -37.00 37.74
N GLN A 1214 2.28 -37.72 38.81
CA GLN A 1214 1.98 -37.27 40.18
C GLN A 1214 2.75 -36.01 40.57
N MET A 1215 3.98 -35.86 40.08
CA MET A 1215 4.77 -34.64 40.27
C MET A 1215 4.16 -33.45 39.53
N LEU A 1216 3.66 -33.66 38.30
CA LEU A 1216 2.95 -32.62 37.54
C LEU A 1216 1.67 -32.17 38.25
N ASP A 1217 0.90 -33.09 38.84
CA ASP A 1217 -0.28 -32.75 39.66
C ASP A 1217 0.09 -31.86 40.86
N GLY A 1218 1.23 -32.12 41.50
CA GLY A 1218 1.78 -31.25 42.55
C GLY A 1218 2.10 -29.84 42.06
N ARG A 1219 2.73 -29.71 40.88
CA ARG A 1219 3.04 -28.41 40.25
C ARG A 1219 1.76 -27.64 39.90
N ILE A 1220 0.75 -28.32 39.37
CA ILE A 1220 -0.55 -27.72 39.04
C ILE A 1220 -1.25 -27.18 40.30
N LYS A 1221 -1.27 -27.97 41.39
CA LYS A 1221 -1.83 -27.52 42.68
C LYS A 1221 -1.11 -26.31 43.26
N ALA A 1222 0.21 -26.18 43.04
CA ALA A 1222 0.96 -25.02 43.46
C ALA A 1222 0.58 -23.76 42.63
N ILE A 1223 0.35 -23.93 41.32
CA ILE A 1223 -0.15 -22.86 40.45
C ILE A 1223 -1.56 -22.43 40.86
N GLU A 1224 -2.47 -23.37 41.11
CA GLU A 1224 -3.86 -23.09 41.53
C GLU A 1224 -3.94 -22.35 42.87
N LYS A 1225 -2.97 -22.53 43.75
CA LYS A 1225 -2.88 -21.88 45.07
C LYS A 1225 -2.16 -20.52 45.06
N ARG A 1226 -1.58 -20.11 43.92
CA ARG A 1226 -0.83 -18.86 43.83
C ARG A 1226 -1.78 -17.66 43.80
N GLU A 1227 -1.50 -16.67 44.62
CA GLU A 1227 -2.17 -15.37 44.57
C GLU A 1227 -1.29 -14.35 43.83
N GLY A 1228 -1.85 -13.70 42.80
CA GLY A 1228 -1.14 -12.76 41.93
C GLY A 1228 -0.60 -13.36 40.61
N PRO A 1229 -0.17 -12.51 39.65
CA PRO A 1229 0.37 -12.96 38.36
C PRO A 1229 1.70 -13.70 38.54
N ALA A 1230 1.97 -14.68 37.64
CA ALA A 1230 3.22 -15.43 37.63
C ALA A 1230 4.43 -14.52 37.32
N LYS A 1231 5.56 -14.76 37.99
CA LYS A 1231 6.82 -14.04 37.77
C LYS A 1231 7.76 -14.85 36.86
N PRO A 1232 8.75 -14.22 36.20
CA PRO A 1232 9.76 -14.94 35.44
C PRO A 1232 10.44 -16.03 36.29
N GLY A 1233 10.46 -17.27 35.79
CA GLY A 1233 10.98 -18.45 36.52
C GLY A 1233 9.91 -19.24 37.29
N ASP A 1234 8.70 -18.72 37.43
CA ASP A 1234 7.59 -19.47 38.00
C ASP A 1234 7.03 -20.49 36.99
N ASP A 1235 6.62 -21.64 37.50
CA ASP A 1235 5.79 -22.56 36.72
C ASP A 1235 4.45 -21.91 36.34
N ILE A 1236 4.05 -22.12 35.08
CA ILE A 1236 2.74 -21.75 34.52
C ILE A 1236 2.06 -23.00 33.96
N LEU A 1237 0.74 -22.96 33.79
CA LEU A 1237 0.01 -24.17 33.36
C LEU A 1237 0.50 -24.71 32.01
N LEU A 1238 0.93 -23.82 31.11
CA LEU A 1238 1.47 -24.20 29.80
C LEU A 1238 2.79 -24.97 29.91
N SER A 1239 3.72 -24.55 30.78
CA SER A 1239 5.02 -25.23 30.97
C SER A 1239 4.82 -26.65 31.48
N VAL A 1240 3.92 -26.81 32.46
CA VAL A 1240 3.56 -28.13 33.02
C VAL A 1240 2.93 -29.05 31.98
N ILE A 1241 2.06 -28.52 31.10
CA ILE A 1241 1.46 -29.30 30.00
C ILE A 1241 2.52 -29.69 28.96
N THR A 1242 3.43 -28.79 28.61
CA THR A 1242 4.53 -29.05 27.67
C THR A 1242 5.46 -30.14 28.20
N ASP A 1243 5.87 -30.05 29.47
CA ASP A 1243 6.66 -31.10 30.14
C ASP A 1243 5.93 -32.45 30.14
N GLY A 1244 4.61 -32.44 30.41
CA GLY A 1244 3.79 -33.64 30.31
C GLY A 1244 3.74 -34.24 28.91
N ARG A 1245 3.69 -33.41 27.86
CA ARG A 1245 3.76 -33.86 26.45
C ARG A 1245 5.12 -34.47 26.11
N HIS A 1246 6.21 -33.81 26.49
CA HIS A 1246 7.57 -34.31 26.27
C HIS A 1246 7.80 -35.63 27.01
N ALA A 1247 7.45 -35.70 28.29
CA ALA A 1247 7.53 -36.91 29.10
C ALA A 1247 6.71 -38.07 28.52
N ALA A 1248 5.57 -37.78 27.87
CA ALA A 1248 4.72 -38.79 27.24
C ALA A 1248 5.28 -39.34 25.91
N ILE A 1249 6.26 -38.66 25.30
CA ILE A 1249 7.01 -39.15 24.13
C ILE A 1249 8.19 -40.00 24.62
N ASP A 1250 9.01 -39.40 25.48
CA ASP A 1250 10.17 -40.01 26.12
C ASP A 1250 10.52 -39.22 27.40
N LEU A 1251 10.63 -39.89 28.55
CA LEU A 1251 10.95 -39.25 29.83
C LEU A 1251 12.29 -38.52 29.81
N ARG A 1252 13.23 -38.90 28.93
CA ARG A 1252 14.56 -38.28 28.83
C ARG A 1252 14.51 -36.80 28.43
N PHE A 1253 13.42 -36.33 27.82
CA PHE A 1253 13.25 -34.91 27.49
C PHE A 1253 13.04 -34.02 28.71
N VAL A 1254 12.54 -34.57 29.82
CA VAL A 1254 12.32 -33.83 31.07
C VAL A 1254 13.23 -34.31 32.20
N MET A 1255 13.74 -35.54 32.09
CA MET A 1255 14.64 -36.17 33.05
C MET A 1255 15.84 -36.77 32.29
N PRO A 1256 16.88 -35.99 31.97
CA PRO A 1256 18.02 -36.46 31.17
C PRO A 1256 18.74 -37.69 31.75
N ALA A 1257 18.64 -37.90 33.07
CA ALA A 1257 19.21 -39.05 33.78
C ALA A 1257 18.34 -40.32 33.73
N ALA A 1258 17.15 -40.28 33.12
CA ALA A 1258 16.29 -41.45 32.98
C ALA A 1258 16.88 -42.46 31.99
N GLU A 1259 16.71 -43.75 32.27
CA GLU A 1259 17.11 -44.82 31.35
C GLU A 1259 16.19 -44.85 30.10
N ASN A 1260 16.71 -45.41 29.00
CA ASN A 1260 15.93 -45.56 27.77
C ASN A 1260 14.87 -46.66 27.91
N GLU A 1261 13.59 -46.29 28.05
CA GLU A 1261 12.49 -47.24 28.20
C GLU A 1261 12.13 -47.91 26.87
N ALA A 1262 12.25 -49.24 26.79
CA ALA A 1262 12.09 -50.01 25.55
C ALA A 1262 10.74 -49.80 24.82
N ASP A 1263 9.65 -49.58 25.58
CA ASP A 1263 8.28 -49.49 25.07
C ASP A 1263 7.71 -48.05 25.06
N ASN A 1264 8.58 -47.03 25.13
CA ASN A 1264 8.16 -45.65 24.95
C ASN A 1264 7.74 -45.36 23.49
N LYS A 1265 7.06 -44.23 23.26
CA LYS A 1265 6.52 -43.89 21.92
C LYS A 1265 7.61 -43.73 20.87
N LEU A 1266 8.74 -43.13 21.25
CA LEU A 1266 9.87 -42.90 20.34
C LEU A 1266 10.48 -44.21 19.85
N ASN A 1267 10.75 -45.15 20.75
CA ASN A 1267 11.30 -46.47 20.40
C ASN A 1267 10.30 -47.31 19.60
N LEU A 1268 8.99 -47.18 19.84
CA LEU A 1268 7.96 -47.83 19.02
C LEU A 1268 7.90 -47.26 17.60
N LEU A 1269 8.07 -45.94 17.44
CA LEU A 1269 8.16 -45.29 16.15
C LEU A 1269 9.41 -45.76 15.39
N VAL A 1270 10.59 -45.68 16.02
CA VAL A 1270 11.88 -46.11 15.42
C VAL A 1270 11.83 -47.58 15.00
N ARG A 1271 11.33 -48.48 15.86
CA ARG A 1271 11.18 -49.91 15.52
C ARG A 1271 10.28 -50.13 14.31
N ASN A 1272 9.18 -49.39 14.20
CA ASN A 1272 8.28 -49.51 13.05
C ASN A 1272 8.88 -48.89 11.78
N ALA A 1273 9.59 -47.77 11.88
CA ALA A 1273 10.28 -47.15 10.77
C ALA A 1273 11.40 -48.05 10.22
N HIS A 1274 12.16 -48.73 11.08
CA HIS A 1274 13.18 -49.72 10.67
C HIS A 1274 12.57 -51.00 10.07
N ARG A 1275 11.33 -51.34 10.44
CA ARG A 1275 10.62 -52.52 9.91
C ARG A 1275 10.08 -52.28 8.49
N ILE A 1276 9.65 -51.05 8.21
CA ILE A 1276 9.17 -50.58 6.90
C ILE A 1276 10.39 -50.40 6.00
#